data_AF-A0A4Q4L6N8-F1
#
_entry.id   AF-A0A4Q4L6N8-F1
#
_cell.length_a   1.000
_cell.length_b   1.000
_cell.length_c   1.000
_cell.angle_alpha   90.00
_cell.angle_beta   90.00
_cell.angle_gamma   90.00
#
_symmetry.space_group_name_H-M   'P 1'
#
loop_
_entity.id
_entity.type
_entity.pdbx_description
1 polymer ?
#
loop_
_entity_poly.entity_id
_entity_poly.type
_entity_poly.pdbx_seq_one_letter_code
_entity_poly.pdbx_strand_id
1 'polypeptide(L)'
;MRERLSQTLNRLRNPQSRARKLFPDHTDEEIGRYIESLGNDVSGGLTQRENAYKSLKTELDAWLRQSANAAPPGTSPVHAQQIAQSLKRCWRHQSGAILWLDAGNGTLPALQADFSHVRHLTLQSVDWSDAASTLLGNFSGLESLHLSGSTLEKLPAALAQMVNLKSLNLSANRIVLNEASTAQLSALGALKDLDLSGNPSGDSPDFSAMTQLKTLNLSDAQLVQWPAGLHSQTRLMHLDLRNNRLSAVPEANLNPPADQFEALARINSVTLLEGNPFPPGYWTKLEAFWQRVAIEQPELGNSALTDAFRLPSDMPEAPDVKRVYPDKNAQQLRAFLLTLNDEGKAQLARRVAALNSLESQLETYVDGGQPGSFAADTPDIIQPRRVADLIKACWLDSRDTLRLPLTKASLPPLSADFSHVKTLLINAATWTGDADAFLSAFPGLERLAINHCGLETLPAPIAAMHDLVHLDLASNRLQLTEDSAAILSARSELEVIDLSNNPALGSTPDFSGLSRLRQVLLSNTGIEQWPSGLQNKTDLIDLDLSNNRLQEVPPTFLDPPAERLSTIARVNAATQLTGNRFPANYGKKFDDFWKRVSHVAPELLHNRHFDSDNSLAQRYHRLFPHKNMKQCREYLWSLDADAAPIKVRSLERELKVLKRQLDDWVFSGGGNLGGYIRADQLALNAQTRPDRVTASSRIISCWRQETAQRHANDGTPIGLELDLSDLRLPSLPDLDVDFSHVGSLKLKNMNLSTSPEGFLTRFRHIRWLDLGRNQLRELPPAIGEMHGLTRLSLESNQIVLTADTASVLASRTTLRALELQGNRQLGIVPDLSQIVDLRSISLADTGIDTFPSGLVHQPLLDTIELSSNRITEIPDAVIAPPNDQLANTVRINNITDISNNPLSEATITRLVRYNNRLTAAGTPLTGARNLIDTASNRRPQPFRLTTADPIVRWTAGLTDNQVVTRTLQWQTLRDQPRSHGLFNTLERLLDTTTGHQALQGRVWRLIDSITENTPQSERLRKEIFDRAGEAACCDRAAFTFANLEVLSMMHNAVGRAGDKTQGPELFKLSRALFRLHEVDKIASADIAQREAKMAADRTPQEAARLPSPHVPEEVEIRLFYRHRLKDRLQLPGQPEKMGFAHLAGVSKAQLESAYQTVIARDNSAEEFQALLSREFWQKYLTNKYQESFEIQRQPFQERQAALDELFRANELPFADYDTQSKAMQAAWMIEEAALIETLSRQELAQYKASGIEEEAAGTSAS
;
A
#
# COMPACT_ATOMS: atom_id res chain seq x y z
N MET A 1 -37.76 21.41 21.36
CA MET A 1 -37.92 19.93 21.44
C MET A 1 -36.59 19.20 21.73
N ARG A 2 -35.51 19.43 20.95
CA ARG A 2 -34.17 18.83 21.18
C ARG A 2 -33.59 19.08 22.60
N GLU A 3 -33.75 20.27 23.16
CA GLU A 3 -33.24 20.59 24.51
C GLU A 3 -33.95 19.85 25.64
N ARG A 4 -35.29 19.72 25.56
CA ARG A 4 -36.05 18.93 26.53
C ARG A 4 -35.66 17.45 26.47
N LEU A 5 -35.48 16.90 25.26
CA LEU A 5 -35.02 15.52 25.05
C LEU A 5 -33.61 15.26 25.59
N SER A 6 -32.68 16.20 25.42
CA SER A 6 -31.32 16.08 25.98
C SER A 6 -31.29 16.16 27.52
N GLN A 7 -32.18 16.94 28.14
CA GLN A 7 -32.30 17.02 29.60
C GLN A 7 -32.89 15.73 30.19
N THR A 8 -33.87 15.10 29.54
CA THR A 8 -34.43 13.81 29.98
C THR A 8 -33.43 12.67 29.78
N LEU A 9 -32.67 12.66 28.67
CA LEU A 9 -31.63 11.65 28.40
C LEU A 9 -30.43 11.76 29.36
N ASN A 10 -30.05 12.96 29.80
CA ASN A 10 -28.95 13.14 30.76
C ASN A 10 -29.32 12.66 32.18
N ARG A 11 -30.61 12.64 32.56
CA ARG A 11 -31.07 12.07 33.85
C ARG A 11 -30.98 10.54 33.92
N LEU A 12 -30.92 9.87 32.76
CA LEU A 12 -30.83 8.41 32.65
C LEU A 12 -29.38 7.90 32.47
N ARG A 13 -28.39 8.80 32.31
CA ARG A 13 -26.97 8.43 32.11
C ARG A 13 -26.20 8.46 33.44
N ASN A 14 -25.44 7.39 33.70
CA ASN A 14 -24.50 7.30 34.83
C ASN A 14 -23.52 8.51 34.82
N PRO A 15 -23.24 9.16 35.98
CA PRO A 15 -22.22 10.21 36.15
C PRO A 15 -20.89 9.99 35.42
N GLN A 16 -20.38 8.75 35.38
CA GLN A 16 -19.15 8.39 34.65
C GLN A 16 -19.27 8.65 33.14
N SER A 17 -20.40 8.31 32.53
CA SER A 17 -20.66 8.56 31.11
C SER A 17 -20.81 10.05 30.80
N ARG A 18 -21.36 10.83 31.74
CA ARG A 18 -21.49 12.29 31.62
C ARG A 18 -20.13 12.98 31.72
N ALA A 19 -19.32 12.60 32.71
CA ALA A 19 -17.95 13.09 32.85
C ALA A 19 -17.08 12.74 31.63
N ARG A 20 -17.17 11.50 31.12
CA ARG A 20 -16.44 11.05 29.91
C ARG A 20 -16.86 11.80 28.64
N LYS A 21 -18.08 12.33 28.59
CA LYS A 21 -18.52 13.19 27.48
C LYS A 21 -17.86 14.58 27.54
N LEU A 22 -17.70 15.14 28.75
CA LEU A 22 -17.02 16.42 28.95
C LEU A 22 -15.51 16.29 28.72
N PHE A 23 -14.90 15.24 29.26
CA PHE A 23 -13.46 14.98 29.22
C PHE A 23 -13.21 13.62 28.53
N PRO A 24 -13.22 13.58 27.19
CA PRO A 24 -13.17 12.33 26.44
C PRO A 24 -11.82 11.63 26.51
N ASP A 25 -10.76 12.38 26.79
CA ASP A 25 -9.38 11.90 26.80
C ASP A 25 -8.89 11.53 28.22
N HIS A 26 -9.76 11.63 29.23
CA HIS A 26 -9.45 11.19 30.59
C HIS A 26 -9.56 9.68 30.72
N THR A 27 -8.61 9.09 31.43
CA THR A 27 -8.65 7.69 31.85
C THR A 27 -9.79 7.44 32.83
N ASP A 28 -10.20 6.19 32.99
CA ASP A 28 -11.28 5.84 33.93
C ASP A 28 -10.92 6.18 35.39
N GLU A 29 -9.64 6.14 35.76
CA GLU A 29 -9.15 6.60 37.07
C GLU A 29 -9.21 8.11 37.24
N GLU A 30 -8.92 8.89 36.19
CA GLU A 30 -9.03 10.36 36.21
C GLU A 30 -10.50 10.81 36.23
N ILE A 31 -11.38 10.13 35.50
CA ILE A 31 -12.82 10.33 35.57
C ILE A 31 -13.35 9.98 36.97
N GLY A 32 -12.84 8.90 37.58
CA GLY A 32 -13.13 8.52 38.96
C GLY A 32 -12.73 9.60 39.96
N ARG A 33 -11.46 10.02 39.96
CA ARG A 33 -10.93 11.10 40.81
C ARG A 33 -11.66 12.42 40.61
N TYR A 34 -12.02 12.75 39.37
CA TYR A 34 -12.80 13.95 39.06
C TYR A 34 -14.21 13.89 39.66
N ILE A 35 -14.90 12.76 39.52
CA ILE A 35 -16.23 12.55 40.12
C ILE A 35 -16.16 12.61 41.64
N GLU A 36 -15.13 12.03 42.25
CA GLU A 36 -14.88 12.12 43.70
C GLU A 36 -14.65 13.57 44.14
N SER A 37 -13.94 14.38 43.33
CA SER A 37 -13.70 15.80 43.62
C SER A 37 -14.97 16.67 43.63
N LEU A 38 -16.06 16.21 43.02
CA LEU A 38 -17.36 16.92 43.01
C LEU A 38 -18.16 16.73 44.33
N GLY A 39 -17.68 15.87 45.24
CA GLY A 39 -18.29 15.67 46.56
C GLY A 39 -19.69 15.03 46.51
N ASN A 40 -20.56 15.42 47.46
CA ASN A 40 -21.85 14.75 47.67
C ASN A 40 -22.93 15.02 46.60
N ASP A 41 -22.80 16.09 45.80
CA ASP A 41 -23.72 16.43 44.71
C ASP A 41 -23.05 16.35 43.33
N VAL A 42 -22.62 15.13 42.97
CA VAL A 42 -21.99 14.82 41.68
C VAL A 42 -22.86 15.24 40.50
N SER A 43 -24.18 15.05 40.59
CA SER A 43 -25.09 15.36 39.47
C SER A 43 -25.25 16.87 39.28
N GLY A 44 -25.37 17.65 40.36
CA GLY A 44 -25.38 19.10 40.32
C GLY A 44 -24.06 19.66 39.80
N GLY A 45 -22.92 19.15 40.30
CA GLY A 45 -21.58 19.55 39.86
C GLY A 45 -21.32 19.28 38.38
N LEU A 46 -21.69 18.09 37.89
CA LEU A 46 -21.60 17.77 36.44
C LEU A 46 -22.53 18.64 35.60
N THR A 47 -23.73 18.97 36.09
CA THR A 47 -24.66 19.85 35.38
C THR A 47 -24.13 21.28 35.29
N GLN A 48 -23.52 21.78 36.36
CA GLN A 48 -22.88 23.10 36.36
C GLN A 48 -21.72 23.17 35.35
N ARG A 49 -20.88 22.12 35.27
CA ARG A 49 -19.78 22.04 34.32
C ARG A 49 -20.26 21.83 32.87
N GLU A 50 -21.30 21.02 32.64
CA GLU A 50 -21.96 20.88 31.33
C GLU A 50 -22.52 22.24 30.86
N ASN A 51 -23.14 23.00 31.75
CA ASN A 51 -23.63 24.34 31.46
C ASN A 51 -22.49 25.33 31.18
N ALA A 52 -21.41 25.29 31.96
CA ALA A 52 -20.23 26.14 31.72
C ALA A 52 -19.61 25.89 30.35
N TYR A 53 -19.47 24.62 29.93
CA TYR A 53 -18.98 24.29 28.59
C TYR A 53 -19.96 24.72 27.48
N LYS A 54 -21.26 24.64 27.75
CA LYS A 54 -22.30 25.15 26.82
C LYS A 54 -22.21 26.67 26.68
N SER A 55 -22.00 27.41 27.77
CA SER A 55 -21.80 28.86 27.74
C SER A 55 -20.55 29.22 26.95
N LEU A 56 -19.42 28.56 27.23
CA LEU A 56 -18.17 28.74 26.47
C LEU A 56 -18.36 28.53 24.97
N LYS A 57 -19.05 27.43 24.58
CA LYS A 57 -19.35 27.18 23.16
C LYS A 57 -20.19 28.31 22.56
N THR A 58 -21.16 28.81 23.31
CA THR A 58 -22.06 29.87 22.84
C THR A 58 -21.33 31.19 22.65
N GLU A 59 -20.49 31.58 23.62
CA GLU A 59 -19.65 32.79 23.56
C GLU A 59 -18.67 32.72 22.38
N LEU A 60 -18.01 31.58 22.18
CA LEU A 60 -17.11 31.37 21.04
C LEU A 60 -17.83 31.39 19.69
N ASP A 61 -19.01 30.75 19.58
CA ASP A 61 -19.78 30.74 18.34
C ASP A 61 -20.37 32.15 18.04
N ALA A 62 -20.62 32.98 19.06
CA ALA A 62 -20.99 34.39 18.90
C ALA A 62 -19.79 35.22 18.40
N TRP A 63 -18.63 35.06 19.03
CA TRP A 63 -17.39 35.73 18.60
C TRP A 63 -16.99 35.34 17.17
N LEU A 64 -17.04 34.06 16.79
CA LEU A 64 -16.74 33.61 15.42
C LEU A 64 -17.63 34.29 14.36
N ARG A 65 -18.90 34.55 14.69
CA ARG A 65 -19.82 35.27 13.80
C ARG A 65 -19.44 36.75 13.68
N GLN A 66 -19.03 37.37 14.78
CA GLN A 66 -18.53 38.75 14.77
C GLN A 66 -17.23 38.87 13.96
N SER A 67 -16.27 37.95 14.16
CA SER A 67 -15.01 37.92 13.42
C SER A 67 -15.21 37.66 11.93
N ALA A 68 -16.16 36.79 11.55
CA ALA A 68 -16.49 36.55 10.14
C ALA A 68 -17.11 37.79 9.46
N ASN A 69 -17.89 38.59 10.21
CA ASN A 69 -18.48 39.82 9.69
C ASN A 69 -17.48 40.98 9.59
N ALA A 70 -16.38 40.94 10.35
CA ALA A 70 -15.33 41.98 10.36
C ALA A 70 -14.22 41.73 9.31
N ALA A 71 -14.16 40.55 8.69
CA ALA A 71 -13.14 40.21 7.71
C ALA A 71 -13.43 40.82 6.31
N PRO A 72 -12.43 41.37 5.60
CA PRO A 72 -12.59 41.83 4.23
C PRO A 72 -13.07 40.72 3.27
N PRO A 73 -13.87 41.02 2.23
CA PRO A 73 -14.36 40.01 1.28
C PRO A 73 -13.19 39.28 0.61
N GLY A 74 -13.16 37.95 0.74
CA GLY A 74 -12.11 37.09 0.15
C GLY A 74 -11.03 36.60 1.12
N THR A 75 -11.05 37.02 2.39
CA THR A 75 -10.17 36.46 3.43
C THR A 75 -10.95 35.51 4.35
N SER A 76 -10.45 34.28 4.53
CA SER A 76 -11.09 33.27 5.37
C SER A 76 -10.72 33.46 6.86
N PRO A 77 -11.66 33.42 7.82
CA PRO A 77 -11.40 33.61 9.25
C PRO A 77 -10.79 32.35 9.91
N VAL A 78 -9.74 31.80 9.30
CA VAL A 78 -9.09 30.54 9.68
C VAL A 78 -8.51 30.61 11.10
N HIS A 79 -7.83 31.72 11.44
CA HIS A 79 -7.22 31.92 12.75
C HIS A 79 -8.27 31.97 13.88
N ALA A 80 -9.40 32.65 13.67
CA ALA A 80 -10.47 32.73 14.67
C ALA A 80 -11.08 31.33 14.95
N GLN A 81 -11.29 30.54 13.91
CA GLN A 81 -11.76 29.15 14.05
C GLN A 81 -10.76 28.27 14.81
N GLN A 82 -9.46 28.41 14.52
CA GLN A 82 -8.39 27.68 15.22
C GLN A 82 -8.32 28.06 16.70
N ILE A 83 -8.44 29.34 17.05
CA ILE A 83 -8.49 29.82 18.44
C ILE A 83 -9.70 29.24 19.18
N ALA A 84 -10.89 29.29 18.58
CA ALA A 84 -12.11 28.75 19.20
C ALA A 84 -12.00 27.24 19.46
N GLN A 85 -11.36 26.49 18.55
CA GLN A 85 -11.12 25.06 18.74
C GLN A 85 -10.09 24.79 19.85
N SER A 86 -9.01 25.56 19.89
CA SER A 86 -7.95 25.43 20.89
C SER A 86 -8.45 25.72 22.30
N LEU A 87 -9.27 26.78 22.47
CA LEU A 87 -9.93 27.09 23.74
C LEU A 87 -10.92 26.00 24.18
N LYS A 88 -11.71 25.44 23.24
CA LYS A 88 -12.63 24.31 23.53
C LYS A 88 -11.86 23.05 23.97
N ARG A 89 -10.73 22.74 23.32
CA ARG A 89 -9.87 21.59 23.67
C ARG A 89 -9.18 21.78 25.02
N CYS A 90 -8.64 22.97 25.27
CA CYS A 90 -7.96 23.30 26.52
C CYS A 90 -8.90 23.26 27.73
N TRP A 91 -10.12 23.81 27.59
CA TRP A 91 -11.11 23.74 28.67
C TRP A 91 -11.51 22.29 29.00
N ARG A 92 -11.52 21.41 27.99
CA ARG A 92 -11.76 19.96 28.15
C ARG A 92 -10.50 19.18 28.57
N HIS A 93 -9.43 19.86 28.98
CA HIS A 93 -8.16 19.28 29.41
C HIS A 93 -7.47 18.39 28.35
N GLN A 94 -7.79 18.56 27.07
CA GLN A 94 -7.20 17.77 25.99
C GLN A 94 -5.78 18.25 25.61
N SER A 95 -5.42 19.50 25.97
CA SER A 95 -4.09 20.08 25.74
C SER A 95 -3.23 20.19 27.01
N GLY A 96 -3.68 19.58 28.12
CA GLY A 96 -3.01 19.71 29.42
C GLY A 96 -3.07 21.14 29.97
N ALA A 97 -2.02 21.52 30.70
CA ALA A 97 -1.89 22.84 31.32
C ALA A 97 -1.21 23.90 30.43
N ILE A 98 -1.05 23.62 29.13
CA ILE A 98 -0.41 24.51 28.16
C ILE A 98 -1.46 24.95 27.14
N LEU A 99 -1.49 26.25 26.87
CA LEU A 99 -2.34 26.85 25.86
C LEU A 99 -1.52 27.77 24.96
N TRP A 100 -1.56 27.52 23.66
CA TRP A 100 -0.95 28.37 22.64
C TRP A 100 -2.03 28.86 21.68
N LEU A 101 -2.11 30.19 21.51
CA LEU A 101 -2.99 30.88 20.59
C LEU A 101 -2.17 31.83 19.71
N ASP A 102 -2.22 31.67 18.40
CA ASP A 102 -1.74 32.64 17.42
C ASP A 102 -2.96 33.29 16.75
N ALA A 103 -3.08 34.61 16.90
CA ALA A 103 -4.22 35.35 16.39
C ALA A 103 -3.98 35.98 15.01
N GLY A 104 -2.77 35.91 14.44
CA GLY A 104 -2.49 36.42 13.09
C GLY A 104 -2.89 37.89 12.89
N ASN A 105 -2.71 38.73 13.90
CA ASN A 105 -3.15 40.13 14.06
C ASN A 105 -4.68 40.31 14.24
N GLY A 106 -5.38 39.30 14.72
CA GLY A 106 -6.81 39.36 15.09
C GLY A 106 -7.07 39.60 16.58
N THR A 107 -8.34 39.86 16.94
CA THR A 107 -8.79 40.06 18.32
C THR A 107 -9.08 38.74 19.04
N LEU A 108 -9.06 38.74 20.38
CA LEU A 108 -9.45 37.59 21.21
C LEU A 108 -10.87 37.73 21.80
N PRO A 109 -11.58 36.62 22.08
CA PRO A 109 -12.93 36.66 22.65
C PRO A 109 -12.91 37.07 24.12
N ALA A 110 -13.89 37.89 24.53
CA ALA A 110 -14.19 38.10 25.94
C ALA A 110 -14.95 36.87 26.47
N LEU A 111 -14.24 35.96 27.14
CA LEU A 111 -14.84 34.77 27.75
C LEU A 111 -14.97 34.94 29.26
N GLN A 112 -15.99 34.31 29.84
CA GLN A 112 -16.17 34.20 31.30
C GLN A 112 -15.82 32.79 31.82
N ALA A 113 -15.31 31.92 30.94
CA ALA A 113 -14.95 30.55 31.30
C ALA A 113 -13.68 30.51 32.17
N ASP A 114 -13.71 29.66 33.19
CA ASP A 114 -12.57 29.39 34.08
C ASP A 114 -11.48 28.57 33.38
N PHE A 115 -10.25 29.11 33.37
CA PHE A 115 -9.04 28.46 32.85
C PHE A 115 -7.92 28.41 33.90
N SER A 116 -8.27 28.41 35.19
CA SER A 116 -7.32 28.39 36.32
C SER A 116 -6.38 27.17 36.34
N HIS A 117 -6.68 26.10 35.61
CA HIS A 117 -5.82 24.91 35.47
C HIS A 117 -4.61 25.12 34.56
N VAL A 118 -4.62 26.15 33.72
CA VAL A 118 -3.54 26.43 32.76
C VAL A 118 -2.34 27.03 33.50
N ARG A 119 -1.14 26.49 33.23
CA ARG A 119 0.14 26.92 33.80
C ARG A 119 1.02 27.67 32.82
N HIS A 120 0.89 27.39 31.52
CA HIS A 120 1.68 28.04 30.47
C HIS A 120 0.75 28.59 29.39
N LEU A 121 0.81 29.90 29.16
CA LEU A 121 0.01 30.58 28.15
C LEU A 121 0.92 31.32 27.16
N THR A 122 0.76 31.01 25.87
CA THR A 122 1.40 31.72 24.77
C THR A 122 0.33 32.38 23.91
N LEU A 123 0.36 33.71 23.80
CA LEU A 123 -0.43 34.49 22.85
C LEU A 123 0.52 35.21 21.90
N GLN A 124 0.33 35.01 20.59
CA GLN A 124 1.17 35.62 19.56
C GLN A 124 0.31 36.38 18.54
N SER A 125 0.84 37.50 18.04
CA SER A 125 0.20 38.30 16.99
C SER A 125 -1.23 38.72 17.34
N VAL A 126 -1.47 39.18 18.58
CA VAL A 126 -2.83 39.57 19.04
C VAL A 126 -3.03 41.06 18.85
N ASP A 127 -4.16 41.44 18.24
CA ASP A 127 -4.67 42.80 18.36
C ASP A 127 -5.32 42.98 19.74
N TRP A 128 -4.56 43.59 20.65
CA TRP A 128 -4.88 43.65 22.07
C TRP A 128 -6.05 44.58 22.33
N SER A 129 -7.07 44.06 23.02
CA SER A 129 -8.31 44.76 23.33
C SER A 129 -8.73 44.51 24.78
N ASP A 130 -9.72 45.24 25.28
CA ASP A 130 -10.30 45.01 26.62
C ASP A 130 -10.84 43.58 26.77
N ALA A 131 -11.30 42.97 25.67
CA ALA A 131 -11.73 41.58 25.62
C ALA A 131 -10.56 40.62 25.87
N ALA A 132 -9.39 40.87 25.27
CA ALA A 132 -8.16 40.10 25.50
C ALA A 132 -7.67 40.25 26.95
N SER A 133 -7.73 41.46 27.51
CA SER A 133 -7.40 41.72 28.92
C SER A 133 -8.33 40.97 29.88
N THR A 134 -9.63 40.93 29.57
CA THR A 134 -10.63 40.17 30.34
C THR A 134 -10.34 38.67 30.29
N LEU A 135 -10.05 38.15 29.09
CA LEU A 135 -9.69 36.74 28.90
C LEU A 135 -8.43 36.36 29.69
N LEU A 136 -7.39 37.20 29.66
CA LEU A 136 -6.15 36.98 30.42
C LEU A 136 -6.40 36.85 31.93
N GLY A 137 -7.39 37.57 32.47
CA GLY A 137 -7.80 37.49 33.87
C GLY A 137 -8.32 36.12 34.31
N ASN A 138 -8.76 35.27 33.38
CA ASN A 138 -9.28 33.93 33.70
C ASN A 138 -8.18 32.87 33.93
N PHE A 139 -6.91 33.23 33.74
CA PHE A 139 -5.75 32.35 33.88
C PHE A 139 -4.98 32.64 35.17
N SER A 140 -5.63 32.52 36.32
CA SER A 140 -5.05 32.86 37.63
C SER A 140 -3.91 31.93 38.10
N GLY A 141 -3.78 30.74 37.49
CA GLY A 141 -2.79 29.72 37.85
C GLY A 141 -1.44 29.79 37.12
N LEU A 142 -1.19 30.83 36.31
CA LEU A 142 -0.04 30.87 35.40
C LEU A 142 1.32 30.87 36.09
N GLU A 143 2.23 30.07 35.52
CA GLU A 143 3.66 30.02 35.84
C GLU A 143 4.51 30.57 34.69
N SER A 144 3.99 30.56 33.46
CA SER A 144 4.65 31.11 32.28
C SER A 144 3.65 31.84 31.40
N LEU A 145 3.98 33.08 31.03
CA LEU A 145 3.15 33.90 30.16
C LEU A 145 4.01 34.50 29.05
N HIS A 146 3.74 34.13 27.81
CA HIS A 146 4.39 34.67 26.62
C HIS A 146 3.36 35.45 25.79
N LEU A 147 3.53 36.76 25.67
CA LEU A 147 2.71 37.66 24.88
C LEU A 147 3.63 38.42 23.92
N SER A 148 3.89 37.87 22.74
CA SER A 148 4.87 38.46 21.80
C SER A 148 4.23 38.96 20.51
N GLY A 149 4.78 40.03 19.93
CA GLY A 149 4.35 40.52 18.61
C GLY A 149 2.90 41.05 18.58
N SER A 150 2.41 41.60 19.70
CA SER A 150 1.02 42.05 19.87
C SER A 150 0.94 43.58 19.99
N THR A 151 -0.27 44.17 19.92
CA THR A 151 -0.47 45.63 20.01
C THR A 151 -0.55 46.16 21.45
N LEU A 152 0.04 45.44 22.43
CA LEU A 152 -0.08 45.76 23.85
C LEU A 152 0.70 47.04 24.22
N GLU A 153 0.00 48.10 24.66
CA GLU A 153 0.61 49.40 25.01
C GLU A 153 0.94 49.55 26.50
N LYS A 154 0.25 48.82 27.38
CA LYS A 154 0.39 48.89 28.85
C LYS A 154 0.33 47.50 29.44
N LEU A 155 0.95 47.30 30.61
CA LEU A 155 0.83 46.04 31.34
C LEU A 155 -0.63 45.79 31.79
N PRO A 156 -1.22 44.61 31.49
CA PRO A 156 -2.56 44.28 31.96
C PRO A 156 -2.62 44.21 33.49
N ALA A 157 -3.70 44.75 34.08
CA ALA A 157 -3.91 44.70 35.53
C ALA A 157 -3.95 43.25 36.09
N ALA A 158 -4.36 42.28 35.26
CA ALA A 158 -4.38 40.86 35.61
C ALA A 158 -3.00 40.30 36.02
N LEU A 159 -1.89 40.85 35.52
CA LEU A 159 -0.54 40.41 35.89
C LEU A 159 -0.27 40.56 37.39
N ALA A 160 -0.90 41.53 38.06
CA ALA A 160 -0.71 41.75 39.50
C ALA A 160 -1.20 40.57 40.36
N GLN A 161 -2.10 39.74 39.82
CA GLN A 161 -2.66 38.57 40.52
C GLN A 161 -1.88 37.27 40.22
N MET A 162 -0.93 37.31 39.27
CA MET A 162 -0.16 36.14 38.80
C MET A 162 1.10 35.93 39.65
N VAL A 163 0.95 35.79 40.97
CA VAL A 163 2.09 35.70 41.91
C VAL A 163 2.98 34.46 41.72
N ASN A 164 2.50 33.45 41.00
CA ASN A 164 3.23 32.22 40.70
C ASN A 164 4.08 32.29 39.43
N LEU A 165 4.09 33.45 38.75
CA LEU A 165 4.75 33.60 37.46
C LEU A 165 6.27 33.50 37.60
N LYS A 166 6.86 32.57 36.84
CA LYS A 166 8.30 32.29 36.77
C LYS A 166 8.92 32.78 35.46
N SER A 167 8.15 32.81 34.38
CA SER A 167 8.60 33.30 33.06
C SER A 167 7.59 34.28 32.50
N LEU A 168 8.06 35.47 32.10
CA LEU A 168 7.27 36.51 31.48
C LEU A 168 7.98 37.00 30.21
N ASN A 169 7.39 36.72 29.06
CA ASN A 169 7.84 37.27 27.79
C ASN A 169 6.79 38.25 27.26
N LEU A 170 7.18 39.49 27.06
CA LEU A 170 6.37 40.58 26.52
C LEU A 170 7.07 41.24 25.32
N SER A 171 7.88 40.50 24.57
CA SER A 171 8.70 41.04 23.49
C SER A 171 7.89 41.53 22.29
N ALA A 172 8.44 42.49 21.54
CA ALA A 172 7.85 43.06 20.33
C ALA A 172 6.39 43.53 20.52
N ASN A 173 6.14 44.29 21.60
CA ASN A 173 4.88 44.98 21.84
C ASN A 173 5.08 46.51 21.74
N ARG A 174 4.15 47.30 22.29
CA ARG A 174 4.23 48.77 22.33
C ARG A 174 4.26 49.28 23.77
N ILE A 175 4.81 48.49 24.69
CA ILE A 175 4.72 48.76 26.12
C ILE A 175 5.59 49.96 26.47
N VAL A 176 4.97 50.97 27.09
CA VAL A 176 5.67 52.08 27.72
C VAL A 176 5.57 51.91 29.23
N LEU A 177 6.71 51.83 29.91
CA LEU A 177 6.74 51.68 31.37
C LEU A 177 6.52 53.04 32.04
N ASN A 178 5.67 53.03 33.06
CA ASN A 178 5.47 54.11 34.03
C ASN A 178 5.67 53.57 35.47
N GLU A 179 5.70 54.47 36.45
CA GLU A 179 5.93 54.14 37.86
C GLU A 179 5.02 53.01 38.39
N ALA A 180 3.73 53.03 38.04
CA ALA A 180 2.78 52.00 38.46
C ALA A 180 3.07 50.62 37.82
N SER A 181 3.38 50.58 36.52
CA SER A 181 3.71 49.34 35.81
C SER A 181 5.08 48.77 36.21
N THR A 182 6.04 49.63 36.57
CA THR A 182 7.33 49.25 37.13
C THR A 182 7.15 48.61 38.50
N ALA A 183 6.36 49.21 39.39
CA ALA A 183 6.04 48.61 40.68
C ALA A 183 5.33 47.26 40.54
N GLN A 184 4.47 47.11 39.52
CA GLN A 184 3.79 45.85 39.22
C GLN A 184 4.75 44.74 38.79
N LEU A 185 5.76 45.05 37.96
CA LEU A 185 6.80 44.08 37.57
C LEU A 185 7.71 43.72 38.75
N SER A 186 8.14 44.70 39.53
CA SER A 186 9.01 44.47 40.70
C SER A 186 8.31 43.65 41.80
N ALA A 187 6.97 43.61 41.83
CA ALA A 187 6.20 42.77 42.75
C ALA A 187 6.23 41.27 42.38
N LEU A 188 6.62 40.91 41.15
CA LEU A 188 6.72 39.52 40.67
C LEU A 188 8.04 38.87 41.12
N GLY A 189 8.25 38.74 42.43
CA GLY A 189 9.51 38.25 43.01
C GLY A 189 9.89 36.79 42.69
N ALA A 190 8.96 35.99 42.13
CA ALA A 190 9.20 34.61 41.71
C ALA A 190 9.79 34.48 40.29
N LEU A 191 9.91 35.59 39.56
CA LEU A 191 10.30 35.61 38.16
C LEU A 191 11.77 35.21 37.97
N LYS A 192 12.00 34.29 37.04
CA LYS A 192 13.31 33.77 36.61
C LYS A 192 13.70 34.27 35.23
N ASP A 193 12.72 34.41 34.34
CA ASP A 193 12.95 34.78 32.94
C ASP A 193 12.06 35.99 32.60
N LEU A 194 12.68 37.08 32.18
CA LEU A 194 12.00 38.31 31.76
C LEU A 194 12.48 38.75 30.39
N ASP A 195 11.55 38.90 29.45
CA ASP A 195 11.83 39.46 28.14
C ASP A 195 10.90 40.64 27.87
N LEU A 196 11.48 41.83 27.73
CA LEU A 196 10.80 43.09 27.37
C LEU A 196 11.37 43.65 26.06
N SER A 197 12.08 42.85 25.27
CA SER A 197 12.76 43.32 24.06
C SER A 197 11.79 43.89 23.00
N GLY A 198 12.26 44.84 22.19
CA GLY A 198 11.46 45.45 21.12
C GLY A 198 10.25 46.26 21.63
N ASN A 199 10.34 46.87 22.82
CA ASN A 199 9.32 47.75 23.37
C ASN A 199 9.88 49.18 23.54
N PRO A 200 9.10 50.25 23.27
CA PRO A 200 9.55 51.63 23.44
C PRO A 200 9.51 52.08 24.91
N SER A 201 10.10 51.29 25.82
CA SER A 201 9.97 51.49 27.27
C SER A 201 10.70 52.74 27.79
N GLY A 202 11.87 53.06 27.22
CA GLY A 202 12.70 54.22 27.59
C GLY A 202 13.41 54.08 28.94
N ASP A 203 12.66 53.74 29.98
CA ASP A 203 13.12 53.46 31.34
C ASP A 203 13.03 51.95 31.66
N SER A 204 13.80 51.50 32.65
CA SER A 204 13.78 50.10 33.14
C SER A 204 13.33 50.04 34.61
N PRO A 205 12.68 48.94 35.05
CA PRO A 205 12.32 48.78 36.46
C PRO A 205 13.57 48.56 37.32
N ASP A 206 13.45 48.81 38.63
CA ASP A 206 14.48 48.36 39.57
C ASP A 206 14.38 46.84 39.75
N PHE A 207 15.44 46.14 39.34
CA PHE A 207 15.54 44.69 39.41
C PHE A 207 15.95 44.18 40.80
N SER A 208 16.30 45.05 41.75
CA SER A 208 16.79 44.67 43.09
C SER A 208 15.88 43.67 43.84
N ALA A 209 14.55 43.77 43.67
CA ALA A 209 13.58 42.88 44.29
C ALA A 209 13.42 41.51 43.57
N MET A 210 13.90 41.38 42.33
CA MET A 210 13.69 40.22 41.45
C MET A 210 14.84 39.20 41.55
N THR A 211 15.12 38.76 42.78
CA THR A 211 16.31 37.96 43.14
C THR A 211 16.42 36.58 42.46
N GLN A 212 15.35 36.11 41.82
CA GLN A 212 15.30 34.81 41.15
C GLN A 212 15.66 34.87 39.66
N LEU A 213 15.91 36.07 39.11
CA LEU A 213 16.21 36.27 37.69
C LEU A 213 17.47 35.52 37.25
N LYS A 214 17.32 34.82 36.12
CA LYS A 214 18.31 34.03 35.40
C LYS A 214 18.53 34.58 34.00
N THR A 215 17.47 34.99 33.33
CA THR A 215 17.54 35.61 32.00
C THR A 215 16.78 36.93 32.00
N LEU A 216 17.42 37.96 31.43
CA LEU A 216 16.84 39.29 31.26
C LEU A 216 17.15 39.80 29.86
N ASN A 217 16.13 39.99 29.04
CA ASN A 217 16.25 40.55 27.70
C ASN A 217 15.58 41.92 27.64
N LEU A 218 16.39 42.95 27.38
CA LEU A 218 15.99 44.34 27.20
C LEU A 218 16.54 44.88 25.87
N SER A 219 16.79 44.01 24.89
CA SER A 219 17.27 44.46 23.57
C SER A 219 16.22 45.29 22.84
N ASP A 220 16.62 46.34 22.13
CA ASP A 220 15.71 47.25 21.42
C ASP A 220 14.58 47.82 22.33
N ALA A 221 14.89 48.08 23.59
CA ALA A 221 13.97 48.62 24.58
C ALA A 221 13.97 50.16 24.65
N GLN A 222 14.76 50.80 23.76
CA GLN A 222 15.05 52.24 23.70
C GLN A 222 15.68 52.82 25.00
N LEU A 223 16.37 51.99 25.78
CA LEU A 223 17.00 52.40 27.03
C LEU A 223 18.08 53.46 26.79
N VAL A 224 17.98 54.57 27.51
CA VAL A 224 18.98 55.66 27.47
C VAL A 224 19.99 55.53 28.62
N GLN A 225 19.57 54.90 29.72
CA GLN A 225 20.40 54.72 30.92
C GLN A 225 20.62 53.24 31.24
N TRP A 226 21.72 52.95 31.93
CA TRP A 226 22.03 51.61 32.39
C TRP A 226 21.01 51.14 33.45
N PRO A 227 20.47 49.90 33.36
CA PRO A 227 19.45 49.45 34.29
C PRO A 227 19.90 49.37 35.75
N ALA A 228 19.03 49.79 36.67
CA ALA A 228 19.30 49.78 38.10
C ALA A 228 19.17 48.37 38.72
N GLY A 229 19.81 48.15 39.88
CA GLY A 229 19.65 46.94 40.68
C GLY A 229 20.37 45.68 40.17
N LEU A 230 20.91 45.65 38.94
CA LEU A 230 21.52 44.46 38.31
C LEU A 230 22.64 43.79 39.12
N HIS A 231 23.38 44.54 39.93
CA HIS A 231 24.43 44.00 40.80
C HIS A 231 23.89 43.02 41.88
N SER A 232 22.61 43.11 42.23
CA SER A 232 21.95 42.20 43.19
C SER A 232 21.58 40.84 42.56
N GLN A 233 21.64 40.71 41.23
CA GLN A 233 21.08 39.56 40.50
C GLN A 233 22.11 38.46 40.33
N THR A 234 22.43 37.81 41.44
CA THR A 234 23.51 36.81 41.51
C THR A 234 23.30 35.55 40.67
N ARG A 235 22.07 35.31 40.21
CA ARG A 235 21.69 34.13 39.41
C ARG A 235 21.58 34.41 37.91
N LEU A 236 21.84 35.64 37.49
CA LEU A 236 21.73 36.04 36.09
C LEU A 236 22.81 35.37 35.25
N MET A 237 22.38 34.65 34.21
CA MET A 237 23.21 33.92 33.26
C MET A 237 23.15 34.52 31.86
N HIS A 238 22.19 35.41 31.60
CA HIS A 238 22.03 36.08 30.32
C HIS A 238 21.40 37.47 30.52
N LEU A 239 22.06 38.50 30.03
CA LEU A 239 21.59 39.88 30.00
C LEU A 239 21.78 40.46 28.60
N ASP A 240 20.70 40.79 27.92
CA ASP A 240 20.76 41.39 26.58
C ASP A 240 20.33 42.86 26.62
N LEU A 241 21.28 43.76 26.33
CA LEU A 241 21.07 45.22 26.23
C LEU A 241 21.34 45.74 24.81
N ARG A 242 21.35 44.87 23.79
CA ARG A 242 21.65 45.26 22.41
C ARG A 242 20.63 46.23 21.83
N ASN A 243 21.02 47.00 20.82
CA ASN A 243 20.17 47.91 20.05
C ASN A 243 19.40 48.93 20.91
N ASN A 244 20.00 49.39 22.02
CA ASN A 244 19.45 50.46 22.85
C ASN A 244 20.08 51.82 22.49
N ARG A 245 19.84 52.84 23.32
CA ARG A 245 20.39 54.19 23.17
C ARG A 245 21.45 54.50 24.24
N LEU A 246 22.14 53.46 24.72
CA LEU A 246 23.22 53.62 25.71
C LEU A 246 24.43 54.25 25.04
N SER A 247 24.90 55.38 25.56
CA SER A 247 26.09 56.08 25.04
C SER A 247 27.36 55.80 25.86
N ALA A 248 27.22 55.27 27.07
CA ALA A 248 28.32 54.87 27.93
C ALA A 248 27.87 53.78 28.93
N VAL A 249 28.82 52.94 29.34
CA VAL A 249 28.66 52.05 30.49
C VAL A 249 29.08 52.81 31.76
N PRO A 250 28.36 52.71 32.90
CA PRO A 250 28.76 53.37 34.14
C PRO A 250 30.16 52.96 34.59
N GLU A 251 30.95 53.89 35.11
CA GLU A 251 32.34 53.63 35.53
C GLU A 251 32.42 52.55 36.61
N ALA A 252 31.44 52.49 37.52
CA ALA A 252 31.33 51.43 38.54
C ALA A 252 31.19 50.02 37.93
N ASN A 253 30.68 49.89 36.70
CA ASN A 253 30.56 48.63 35.98
C ASN A 253 31.79 48.32 35.12
N LEU A 254 32.51 49.34 34.63
CA LEU A 254 33.77 49.18 33.87
C LEU A 254 34.98 48.92 34.77
N ASN A 255 34.99 49.54 35.95
CA ASN A 255 36.10 49.46 36.90
C ASN A 255 35.59 49.35 38.35
N PRO A 256 34.96 48.21 38.73
CA PRO A 256 34.41 48.05 40.06
C PRO A 256 35.48 47.96 41.17
N PRO A 257 35.16 48.41 42.39
CA PRO A 257 36.01 48.20 43.56
C PRO A 257 36.10 46.71 43.91
N ALA A 258 37.18 46.31 44.59
CA ALA A 258 37.53 44.89 44.79
C ALA A 258 36.44 44.06 45.48
N ASP A 259 35.65 44.65 46.38
CA ASP A 259 34.55 44.03 47.11
C ASP A 259 33.32 43.74 46.23
N GLN A 260 33.18 44.43 45.09
CA GLN A 260 32.07 44.27 44.14
C GLN A 260 32.53 43.69 42.78
N PHE A 261 33.84 43.52 42.60
CA PHE A 261 34.44 43.10 41.34
C PHE A 261 33.92 41.76 40.83
N GLU A 262 33.85 40.74 41.69
CA GLU A 262 33.36 39.40 41.29
C GLU A 262 31.89 39.44 40.85
N ALA A 263 31.04 40.13 41.61
CA ALA A 263 29.61 40.22 41.32
C ALA A 263 29.37 40.95 39.98
N LEU A 264 30.05 42.06 39.74
CA LEU A 264 29.90 42.85 38.50
C LEU A 264 30.62 42.21 37.30
N ALA A 265 31.77 41.55 37.51
CA ALA A 265 32.43 40.79 36.46
C ALA A 265 31.56 39.62 35.98
N ARG A 266 30.89 38.92 36.91
CA ARG A 266 29.91 37.88 36.55
C ARG A 266 28.75 38.44 35.73
N ILE A 267 28.17 39.58 36.13
CA ILE A 267 27.10 40.22 35.34
C ILE A 267 27.60 40.66 33.96
N ASN A 268 28.74 41.34 33.89
CA ASN A 268 29.32 41.78 32.61
C ASN A 268 29.65 40.59 31.70
N SER A 269 30.09 39.45 32.26
CA SER A 269 30.38 38.22 31.50
C SER A 269 29.19 37.60 30.79
N VAL A 270 27.98 38.06 31.12
CA VAL A 270 26.73 37.62 30.49
C VAL A 270 25.97 38.77 29.82
N THR A 271 26.56 39.98 29.73
CA THR A 271 25.90 41.20 29.21
C THR A 271 26.23 41.45 27.74
N LEU A 272 25.25 41.60 26.86
CA LEU A 272 25.44 41.95 25.44
C LEU A 272 25.15 43.44 25.16
N LEU A 273 25.98 44.12 24.36
CA LEU A 273 25.94 45.59 24.20
C LEU A 273 25.89 46.12 22.74
N GLU A 274 26.00 45.25 21.74
CA GLU A 274 26.02 45.63 20.31
C GLU A 274 24.83 46.51 19.88
N GLY A 275 25.03 47.39 18.89
CA GLY A 275 23.96 48.23 18.33
C GLY A 275 23.59 49.47 19.17
N ASN A 276 24.32 49.73 20.25
CA ASN A 276 24.23 50.97 21.01
C ASN A 276 25.15 52.07 20.44
N PRO A 277 24.80 53.36 20.56
CA PRO A 277 25.56 54.49 20.01
C PRO A 277 26.80 54.84 20.86
N PHE A 278 27.73 53.88 21.03
CA PHE A 278 29.02 54.16 21.66
C PHE A 278 29.94 54.98 20.74
N PRO A 279 30.84 55.82 21.27
CA PRO A 279 31.81 56.56 20.46
C PRO A 279 32.77 55.64 19.67
N PRO A 280 33.27 56.05 18.49
CA PRO A 280 34.29 55.29 17.77
C PRO A 280 35.53 55.00 18.63
N GLY A 281 36.01 53.75 18.61
CA GLY A 281 37.16 53.32 19.41
C GLY A 281 36.85 52.96 20.87
N TYR A 282 35.58 53.06 21.31
CA TYR A 282 35.15 52.71 22.68
C TYR A 282 35.40 51.24 23.03
N TRP A 283 35.48 50.35 22.02
CA TRP A 283 35.83 48.94 22.19
C TRP A 283 37.15 48.71 22.96
N THR A 284 38.09 49.65 22.89
CA THR A 284 39.38 49.59 23.62
C THR A 284 39.20 49.64 25.15
N LYS A 285 38.22 50.37 25.66
CA LYS A 285 37.91 50.43 27.11
C LYS A 285 37.31 49.12 27.62
N LEU A 286 36.48 48.47 26.80
CA LEU A 286 35.91 47.16 27.11
C LEU A 286 36.97 46.06 27.05
N GLU A 287 37.92 46.17 26.12
CA GLU A 287 39.04 45.25 26.05
C GLU A 287 39.99 45.37 27.26
N ALA A 288 40.21 46.60 27.75
CA ALA A 288 40.97 46.83 28.98
C ALA A 288 40.31 46.17 30.22
N PHE A 289 38.98 46.17 30.30
CA PHE A 289 38.24 45.42 31.32
C PHE A 289 38.48 43.90 31.20
N TRP A 290 38.40 43.34 29.99
CA TRP A 290 38.65 41.90 29.77
C TRP A 290 40.10 41.50 30.05
N GLN A 291 41.07 42.37 29.78
CA GLN A 291 42.47 42.16 30.19
C GLN A 291 42.59 42.08 31.71
N ARG A 292 41.90 42.95 32.45
CA ARG A 292 41.88 42.90 33.93
C ARG A 292 41.19 41.64 34.45
N VAL A 293 40.07 41.22 33.85
CA VAL A 293 39.37 39.96 34.21
C VAL A 293 40.24 38.75 33.95
N ALA A 294 40.98 38.70 32.83
CA ALA A 294 41.89 37.60 32.52
C ALA A 294 43.03 37.45 33.55
N ILE A 295 43.38 38.52 34.27
CA ILE A 295 44.40 38.53 35.32
C ILE A 295 43.78 38.19 36.69
N GLU A 296 42.71 38.88 37.09
CA GLU A 296 42.15 38.80 38.45
C GLU A 296 41.14 37.65 38.62
N GLN A 297 40.46 37.22 37.55
CA GLN A 297 39.41 36.18 37.56
C GLN A 297 39.40 35.36 36.23
N PRO A 298 40.45 34.58 35.95
CA PRO A 298 40.60 33.88 34.67
C PRO A 298 39.48 32.86 34.38
N GLU A 299 38.88 32.27 35.41
CA GLU A 299 37.78 31.32 35.25
C GLU A 299 36.51 31.98 34.69
N LEU A 300 36.21 33.23 35.11
CA LEU A 300 35.08 34.00 34.59
C LEU A 300 35.28 34.43 33.14
N GLY A 301 36.53 34.69 32.72
CA GLY A 301 36.88 35.00 31.33
C GLY A 301 36.60 33.85 30.37
N ASN A 302 36.80 32.60 30.80
CA ASN A 302 36.55 31.40 30.00
C ASN A 302 35.08 30.99 29.96
N SER A 303 34.30 31.34 31.00
CA SER A 303 32.86 31.04 31.08
C SER A 303 31.96 32.14 30.53
N ALA A 304 32.52 33.27 30.08
CA ALA A 304 31.77 34.40 29.53
C ALA A 304 31.08 34.04 28.21
N LEU A 305 29.93 34.67 27.93
CA LEU A 305 29.32 34.57 26.60
C LEU A 305 30.27 35.14 25.54
N THR A 306 30.33 34.53 24.35
CA THR A 306 31.31 34.82 23.29
C THR A 306 31.45 36.31 22.96
N ASP A 307 30.34 37.04 22.93
CA ASP A 307 30.27 38.48 22.64
C ASP A 307 29.91 39.34 23.86
N ALA A 308 29.99 38.77 25.07
CA ALA A 308 29.73 39.50 26.31
C ALA A 308 30.62 40.73 26.40
N PHE A 309 29.99 41.88 26.60
CA PHE A 309 30.63 43.14 26.94
C PHE A 309 31.70 43.55 25.92
N ARG A 310 31.43 43.30 24.62
CA ARG A 310 32.31 43.58 23.47
C ARG A 310 31.54 44.31 22.36
N LEU A 311 32.25 45.06 21.51
CA LEU A 311 31.71 45.80 20.36
C LEU A 311 32.43 45.41 19.06
N PRO A 312 31.93 44.39 18.33
CA PRO A 312 32.58 43.90 17.10
C PRO A 312 32.48 44.84 15.89
N SER A 313 31.46 45.69 15.84
CA SER A 313 31.09 46.53 14.69
C SER A 313 32.00 47.74 14.45
N ASP A 314 32.84 48.13 15.41
CA ASP A 314 33.67 49.35 15.36
C ASP A 314 35.09 49.12 14.76
N MET A 315 35.31 48.04 13.99
CA MET A 315 36.60 47.70 13.36
C MET A 315 36.57 47.98 11.82
N PRO A 316 37.29 49.00 11.30
CA PRO A 316 37.18 49.45 9.89
C PRO A 316 37.57 48.42 8.83
N GLU A 317 38.59 47.59 9.07
CA GLU A 317 39.15 46.63 8.10
C GLU A 317 38.53 45.23 8.18
N ALA A 318 37.66 45.00 9.17
CA ALA A 318 36.97 43.72 9.36
C ALA A 318 36.07 43.28 8.18
N PRO A 319 35.35 44.17 7.47
CA PRO A 319 34.49 43.78 6.35
C PRO A 319 35.28 43.22 5.16
N ASP A 320 36.40 43.85 4.78
CA ASP A 320 37.20 43.45 3.62
C ASP A 320 37.92 42.12 3.85
N VAL A 321 38.43 41.89 5.07
CA VAL A 321 39.04 40.61 5.43
C VAL A 321 38.00 39.50 5.47
N LYS A 322 36.77 39.77 5.94
CA LYS A 322 35.68 38.79 5.97
C LYS A 322 35.16 38.45 4.56
N ARG A 323 35.24 39.37 3.60
CA ARG A 323 34.91 39.11 2.18
C ARG A 323 35.91 38.16 1.51
N VAL A 324 37.19 38.23 1.85
CA VAL A 324 38.26 37.41 1.25
C VAL A 324 38.52 36.12 2.04
N TYR A 325 38.28 36.12 3.36
CA TYR A 325 38.47 34.98 4.26
C TYR A 325 37.21 34.76 5.12
N PRO A 326 36.11 34.27 4.52
CA PRO A 326 34.83 34.11 5.21
C PRO A 326 34.87 33.11 6.39
N ASP A 327 35.84 32.19 6.40
CA ASP A 327 35.97 31.14 7.42
C ASP A 327 36.61 31.58 8.75
N LYS A 328 37.19 32.79 8.82
CA LYS A 328 37.82 33.28 10.06
C LYS A 328 36.75 33.76 11.05
N ASN A 329 36.74 33.18 12.26
CA ASN A 329 35.83 33.61 13.32
C ASN A 329 36.23 34.99 13.90
N ALA A 330 35.34 35.62 14.67
CA ALA A 330 35.55 36.99 15.16
C ALA A 330 36.84 37.18 15.99
N GLN A 331 37.27 36.15 16.73
CA GLN A 331 38.50 36.18 17.54
C GLN A 331 39.76 36.03 16.67
N GLN A 332 39.72 35.13 15.70
CA GLN A 332 40.79 34.94 14.71
C GLN A 332 40.92 36.16 13.79
N LEU A 333 39.81 36.81 13.46
CA LEU A 333 39.77 38.05 12.68
C LEU A 333 40.45 39.19 13.44
N ARG A 334 40.13 39.34 14.74
CA ARG A 334 40.76 40.35 15.63
C ARG A 334 42.25 40.12 15.81
N ALA A 335 42.66 38.88 16.07
CA ALA A 335 44.07 38.52 16.17
C ALA A 335 44.82 38.77 14.85
N PHE A 336 44.20 38.40 13.72
CA PHE A 336 44.77 38.60 12.38
C PHE A 336 44.97 40.09 12.06
N LEU A 337 43.96 40.93 12.34
CA LEU A 337 44.02 42.38 12.17
C LEU A 337 45.10 43.06 13.02
N LEU A 338 45.29 42.60 14.27
CA LEU A 338 46.34 43.09 15.16
C LEU A 338 47.75 42.68 14.71
N THR A 339 47.88 41.65 13.86
CA THR A 339 49.17 41.12 13.38
C THR A 339 49.58 41.58 11.97
N LEU A 340 48.71 42.29 11.22
CA LEU A 340 48.96 42.68 9.83
C LEU A 340 49.97 43.84 9.71
N ASN A 341 51.09 43.60 9.00
CA ASN A 341 52.04 44.63 8.57
C ASN A 341 51.63 45.27 7.23
N ASP A 342 52.36 46.29 6.76
CA ASP A 342 52.01 47.03 5.53
C ASP A 342 52.04 46.19 4.25
N GLU A 343 52.88 45.15 4.18
CA GLU A 343 52.96 44.23 3.05
C GLU A 343 51.76 43.25 2.99
N GLY A 344 51.32 42.75 4.15
CA GLY A 344 50.10 41.96 4.27
C GLY A 344 48.85 42.74 3.87
N LYS A 345 48.80 44.06 4.17
CA LYS A 345 47.73 44.96 3.70
C LYS A 345 47.73 45.11 2.18
N ALA A 346 48.91 45.21 1.55
CA ALA A 346 49.03 45.30 0.09
C ALA A 346 48.61 43.99 -0.63
N GLN A 347 48.93 42.82 -0.07
CA GLN A 347 48.51 41.53 -0.63
C GLN A 347 47.00 41.33 -0.51
N LEU A 348 46.40 41.72 0.63
CA LEU A 348 44.95 41.74 0.81
C LEU A 348 44.29 42.65 -0.23
N ALA A 349 44.82 43.86 -0.46
CA ALA A 349 44.30 44.79 -1.45
C ALA A 349 44.31 44.24 -2.88
N ARG A 350 45.38 43.53 -3.30
CA ARG A 350 45.43 42.87 -4.63
C ARG A 350 44.39 41.78 -4.77
N ARG A 351 44.19 40.96 -3.73
CA ARG A 351 43.20 39.87 -3.73
C ARG A 351 41.76 40.43 -3.75
N VAL A 352 41.52 41.54 -3.05
CA VAL A 352 40.25 42.29 -3.12
C VAL A 352 40.02 42.85 -4.53
N ALA A 353 41.05 43.41 -5.19
CA ALA A 353 40.93 43.92 -6.55
C ALA A 353 40.60 42.81 -7.57
N ALA A 354 41.24 41.64 -7.45
CA ALA A 354 40.94 40.46 -8.28
C ALA A 354 39.50 39.95 -8.05
N LEU A 355 39.05 39.92 -6.79
CA LEU A 355 37.67 39.55 -6.45
C LEU A 355 36.66 40.54 -7.06
N ASN A 356 36.91 41.84 -6.99
CA ASN A 356 36.03 42.85 -7.59
C ASN A 356 35.94 42.69 -9.12
N SER A 357 37.05 42.37 -9.80
CA SER A 357 37.04 42.11 -11.24
C SER A 357 36.21 40.87 -11.59
N LEU A 358 36.36 39.79 -10.81
CA LEU A 358 35.57 38.57 -10.97
C LEU A 358 34.07 38.84 -10.72
N GLU A 359 33.74 39.53 -9.64
CA GLU A 359 32.36 39.94 -9.32
C GLU A 359 31.74 40.73 -10.48
N SER A 360 32.47 41.68 -11.07
CA SER A 360 32.00 42.46 -12.22
C SER A 360 31.73 41.61 -13.48
N GLN A 361 32.60 40.64 -13.80
CA GLN A 361 32.40 39.74 -14.95
C GLN A 361 31.19 38.84 -14.74
N LEU A 362 31.01 38.35 -13.52
CA LEU A 362 29.89 37.50 -13.13
C LEU A 362 28.56 38.27 -13.08
N GLU A 363 28.54 39.52 -12.61
CA GLU A 363 27.36 40.39 -12.64
C GLU A 363 26.92 40.65 -14.09
N THR A 364 27.87 40.98 -14.97
CA THR A 364 27.62 41.18 -16.41
C THR A 364 27.00 39.94 -17.06
N TYR A 365 27.48 38.75 -16.68
CA TYR A 365 26.93 37.48 -17.12
C TYR A 365 25.49 37.24 -16.60
N VAL A 366 25.21 37.55 -15.34
CA VAL A 366 23.87 37.43 -14.75
C VAL A 366 22.89 38.39 -15.40
N ASP A 367 23.32 39.63 -15.68
CA ASP A 367 22.51 40.65 -16.33
C ASP A 367 22.23 40.32 -17.80
N GLY A 368 23.22 39.78 -18.52
CA GLY A 368 23.05 39.32 -19.90
C GLY A 368 22.20 38.05 -20.04
N GLY A 369 22.00 37.30 -18.94
CA GLY A 369 21.27 36.03 -18.90
C GLY A 369 19.78 36.12 -18.59
N GLN A 370 19.17 37.32 -18.56
CA GLN A 370 17.73 37.51 -18.39
C GLN A 370 16.96 37.11 -19.66
N PRO A 371 16.08 36.09 -19.64
CA PRO A 371 15.27 35.77 -20.81
C PRO A 371 13.87 36.40 -20.71
N GLY A 372 13.48 37.14 -21.76
CA GLY A 372 12.07 37.43 -22.01
C GLY A 372 11.30 36.11 -22.16
N SER A 373 10.19 35.98 -21.42
CA SER A 373 9.10 35.01 -21.65
C SER A 373 9.53 33.54 -21.81
N PHE A 374 9.78 32.83 -20.71
CA PHE A 374 9.63 31.37 -20.68
C PHE A 374 8.61 30.96 -19.61
N ALA A 375 7.64 30.16 -20.03
CA ALA A 375 6.50 29.71 -19.22
C ALA A 375 6.96 28.82 -18.04
N ALA A 376 6.28 28.98 -16.91
CA ALA A 376 6.70 28.55 -15.57
C ALA A 376 6.55 27.04 -15.24
N ASP A 377 6.63 26.12 -16.21
CA ASP A 377 6.31 24.70 -15.98
C ASP A 377 7.44 23.70 -16.32
N THR A 378 8.72 24.06 -16.16
CA THR A 378 9.81 23.05 -16.12
C THR A 378 10.71 23.21 -14.89
N PRO A 379 10.98 22.15 -14.11
CA PRO A 379 11.85 22.22 -12.91
C PRO A 379 13.35 22.37 -13.19
N ASP A 380 13.80 22.27 -14.45
CA ASP A 380 15.21 21.97 -14.80
C ASP A 380 16.03 23.14 -15.37
N ILE A 381 15.65 24.41 -15.14
CA ILE A 381 16.47 25.56 -15.57
C ILE A 381 17.14 26.21 -14.36
N ILE A 382 18.46 26.02 -14.23
CA ILE A 382 19.25 26.70 -13.21
C ILE A 382 19.57 28.12 -13.67
N GLN A 383 19.30 29.10 -12.80
CA GLN A 383 19.52 30.53 -13.10
C GLN A 383 21.02 30.86 -13.25
N PRO A 384 21.40 31.76 -14.19
CA PRO A 384 22.76 32.28 -14.35
C PRO A 384 23.43 32.74 -13.05
N ARG A 385 22.63 33.27 -12.11
CA ARG A 385 23.09 33.68 -10.77
C ARG A 385 23.71 32.55 -9.97
N ARG A 386 23.15 31.34 -10.03
CA ARG A 386 23.68 30.17 -9.33
C ARG A 386 25.02 29.70 -9.91
N VAL A 387 25.25 29.89 -11.20
CA VAL A 387 26.52 29.57 -11.87
C VAL A 387 27.61 30.55 -11.42
N ALA A 388 27.27 31.84 -11.40
CA ALA A 388 28.14 32.88 -10.88
C ALA A 388 28.55 32.62 -9.43
N ASP A 389 27.58 32.26 -8.57
CA ASP A 389 27.85 31.96 -7.16
C ASP A 389 28.81 30.77 -6.99
N LEU A 390 28.70 29.73 -7.82
CA LEU A 390 29.59 28.56 -7.77
C LEU A 390 31.02 28.89 -8.22
N ILE A 391 31.19 29.67 -9.30
CA ILE A 391 32.50 30.11 -9.78
C ILE A 391 33.18 30.99 -8.72
N LYS A 392 32.43 31.94 -8.14
CA LYS A 392 32.90 32.83 -7.07
C LYS A 392 33.32 32.04 -5.82
N ALA A 393 32.49 31.10 -5.37
CA ALA A 393 32.80 30.27 -4.21
C ALA A 393 34.06 29.42 -4.43
N CYS A 394 34.23 28.84 -5.63
CA CYS A 394 35.42 28.07 -5.97
C CYS A 394 36.70 28.92 -5.87
N TRP A 395 36.64 30.16 -6.35
CA TRP A 395 37.78 31.08 -6.32
C TRP A 395 38.12 31.57 -4.89
N LEU A 396 37.10 31.90 -4.09
CA LEU A 396 37.29 32.33 -2.70
C LEU A 396 37.91 31.23 -1.84
N ASP A 397 37.35 30.03 -1.94
CA ASP A 397 37.74 28.87 -1.13
C ASP A 397 39.00 28.16 -1.66
N SER A 398 39.52 28.57 -2.83
CA SER A 398 40.66 27.93 -3.50
C SER A 398 40.47 26.43 -3.72
N ARG A 399 39.26 26.02 -4.11
CA ARG A 399 38.91 24.61 -4.30
C ARG A 399 39.59 24.06 -5.56
N ASP A 400 40.05 22.82 -5.48
CA ASP A 400 40.66 22.12 -6.62
C ASP A 400 39.65 21.62 -7.66
N THR A 401 38.34 21.75 -7.38
CA THR A 401 37.27 21.15 -8.17
C THR A 401 36.15 22.16 -8.41
N LEU A 402 35.85 22.43 -9.68
CA LEU A 402 34.70 23.22 -10.11
C LEU A 402 33.69 22.34 -10.83
N ARG A 403 32.45 22.29 -10.30
CA ARG A 403 31.32 21.55 -10.91
C ARG A 403 30.21 22.52 -11.25
N LEU A 404 29.95 22.70 -12.54
CA LEU A 404 28.83 23.48 -13.04
C LEU A 404 27.62 22.55 -13.23
N PRO A 405 26.43 22.92 -12.71
CA PRO A 405 25.24 22.09 -12.81
C PRO A 405 24.60 22.21 -14.23
N LEU A 406 23.43 21.62 -14.45
CA LEU A 406 22.72 21.71 -15.74
C LEU A 406 22.23 23.15 -16.00
N THR A 407 22.92 23.91 -16.84
CA THR A 407 22.66 25.36 -16.98
C THR A 407 21.81 25.75 -18.18
N LYS A 408 21.89 25.04 -19.31
CA LYS A 408 21.32 25.44 -20.63
C LYS A 408 21.63 26.90 -21.03
N ALA A 409 22.65 27.50 -20.43
CA ALA A 409 23.06 28.89 -20.60
C ALA A 409 24.52 28.94 -21.05
N SER A 410 24.93 30.08 -21.62
CA SER A 410 26.31 30.26 -22.08
C SER A 410 27.27 30.32 -20.89
N LEU A 411 28.56 30.10 -21.13
CA LEU A 411 29.60 30.23 -20.11
C LEU A 411 30.15 31.68 -20.10
N PRO A 412 30.46 32.24 -18.92
CA PRO A 412 31.03 33.59 -18.84
C PRO A 412 32.50 33.60 -19.25
N PRO A 413 33.00 34.64 -19.93
CA PRO A 413 34.44 34.82 -20.09
C PRO A 413 35.07 35.15 -18.72
N LEU A 414 36.19 34.50 -18.40
CA LEU A 414 36.93 34.71 -17.15
C LEU A 414 38.33 35.26 -17.42
N SER A 415 38.77 36.22 -16.60
CA SER A 415 40.16 36.72 -16.61
C SER A 415 40.91 36.47 -15.28
N ALA A 416 40.22 35.95 -14.27
CA ALA A 416 40.83 35.56 -13.00
C ALA A 416 41.61 34.24 -13.14
N ASP A 417 42.63 34.06 -12.30
CA ASP A 417 43.49 32.87 -12.29
C ASP A 417 42.80 31.69 -11.59
N PHE A 418 42.57 30.60 -12.33
CA PHE A 418 42.05 29.32 -11.82
C PHE A 418 43.06 28.17 -11.97
N SER A 419 44.36 28.45 -12.04
CA SER A 419 45.43 27.45 -12.14
C SER A 419 45.46 26.42 -11.00
N HIS A 420 44.85 26.74 -9.85
CA HIS A 420 44.70 25.82 -8.71
C HIS A 420 43.65 24.73 -8.94
N VAL A 421 42.75 24.88 -9.92
CA VAL A 421 41.69 23.92 -10.21
C VAL A 421 42.26 22.76 -11.03
N LYS A 422 42.05 21.54 -10.53
CA LYS A 422 42.48 20.27 -11.13
C LYS A 422 41.36 19.51 -11.81
N THR A 423 40.11 19.70 -11.36
CA THR A 423 38.93 19.03 -11.93
C THR A 423 37.88 20.06 -12.34
N LEU A 424 37.48 20.01 -13.62
CA LEU A 424 36.42 20.84 -14.18
C LEU A 424 35.33 19.97 -14.80
N LEU A 425 34.10 20.07 -14.29
CA LEU A 425 32.93 19.37 -14.82
C LEU A 425 31.88 20.38 -15.29
N ILE A 426 31.50 20.28 -16.56
CA ILE A 426 30.52 21.14 -17.23
C ILE A 426 29.44 20.24 -17.83
N ASN A 427 28.17 20.51 -17.51
CA ASN A 427 27.05 19.72 -18.03
C ASN A 427 25.93 20.62 -18.58
N ALA A 428 25.50 20.35 -19.81
CA ALA A 428 24.41 21.04 -20.51
C ALA A 428 24.57 22.56 -20.64
N ALA A 429 25.79 23.10 -20.75
CA ALA A 429 26.03 24.51 -21.06
C ALA A 429 25.91 24.77 -22.58
N THR A 430 25.47 25.96 -23.01
CA THR A 430 25.53 26.30 -24.44
C THR A 430 26.96 26.70 -24.81
N TRP A 431 27.60 25.91 -25.67
CA TRP A 431 28.96 26.18 -26.14
C TRP A 431 28.94 27.32 -27.17
N THR A 432 29.46 28.49 -26.80
CA THR A 432 29.61 29.68 -27.67
C THR A 432 31.08 30.07 -27.76
N GLY A 433 31.43 31.10 -28.54
CA GLY A 433 32.82 31.57 -28.66
C GLY A 433 33.49 31.97 -27.33
N ASP A 434 32.70 32.40 -26.33
CA ASP A 434 33.20 32.74 -24.99
C ASP A 434 33.53 31.50 -24.14
N ALA A 435 33.05 30.31 -24.51
CA ALA A 435 33.30 29.06 -23.78
C ALA A 435 34.77 28.60 -23.88
N ASP A 436 35.43 28.87 -25.02
CA ASP A 436 36.86 28.58 -25.18
C ASP A 436 37.71 29.55 -24.34
N ALA A 437 37.28 30.81 -24.21
CA ALA A 437 37.91 31.78 -23.32
C ALA A 437 37.73 31.39 -21.84
N PHE A 438 36.54 30.90 -21.47
CA PHE A 438 36.29 30.31 -20.16
C PHE A 438 37.24 29.14 -19.88
N LEU A 439 37.33 28.18 -20.81
CA LEU A 439 38.17 26.99 -20.63
C LEU A 439 39.66 27.33 -20.53
N SER A 440 40.11 28.41 -21.19
CA SER A 440 41.50 28.89 -21.14
C SER A 440 41.94 29.39 -19.76
N ALA A 441 41.01 29.72 -18.85
CA ALA A 441 41.34 30.11 -17.49
C ALA A 441 41.83 28.93 -16.60
N PHE A 442 41.72 27.69 -17.09
CA PHE A 442 42.02 26.47 -16.35
C PHE A 442 43.17 25.65 -17.00
N PRO A 443 44.43 26.16 -17.00
CA PRO A 443 45.53 25.50 -17.70
C PRO A 443 46.05 24.21 -17.02
N GLY A 444 45.82 24.04 -15.71
CA GLY A 444 46.40 22.97 -14.89
C GLY A 444 45.49 21.74 -14.66
N LEU A 445 44.51 21.52 -15.54
CA LEU A 445 43.49 20.47 -15.38
C LEU A 445 44.06 19.06 -15.54
N GLU A 446 43.71 18.19 -14.60
CA GLU A 446 43.95 16.74 -14.63
C GLU A 446 42.69 15.98 -15.05
N ARG A 447 41.50 16.53 -14.76
CA ARG A 447 40.20 15.97 -15.18
C ARG A 447 39.31 17.02 -15.80
N LEU A 448 38.83 16.76 -17.01
CA LEU A 448 37.89 17.60 -17.74
C LEU A 448 36.69 16.78 -18.20
N ALA A 449 35.48 17.21 -17.83
CA ALA A 449 34.23 16.66 -18.36
C ALA A 449 33.39 17.78 -18.96
N ILE A 450 32.98 17.64 -20.23
CA ILE A 450 32.11 18.59 -20.94
C ILE A 450 31.00 17.78 -21.60
N ASN A 451 29.84 17.66 -20.93
CA ASN A 451 28.78 16.75 -21.36
C ASN A 451 27.51 17.53 -21.75
N HIS A 452 26.75 17.03 -22.73
CA HIS A 452 25.48 17.64 -23.17
C HIS A 452 25.57 19.11 -23.63
N CYS A 453 26.76 19.60 -24.00
CA CYS A 453 26.99 21.01 -24.32
C CYS A 453 26.81 21.34 -25.81
N GLY A 454 26.50 20.36 -26.64
CA GLY A 454 26.34 20.54 -28.08
C GLY A 454 27.65 20.85 -28.82
N LEU A 455 28.78 20.46 -28.23
CA LEU A 455 30.12 20.66 -28.80
C LEU A 455 30.26 19.96 -30.16
N GLU A 456 30.62 20.70 -31.21
CA GLU A 456 30.76 20.17 -32.58
C GLU A 456 32.20 19.81 -32.94
N THR A 457 33.19 20.55 -32.42
CA THR A 457 34.63 20.34 -32.66
C THR A 457 35.38 20.31 -31.34
N LEU A 458 36.60 19.75 -31.32
CA LEU A 458 37.43 19.71 -30.12
C LEU A 458 37.88 21.14 -29.73
N PRO A 459 37.63 21.61 -28.48
CA PRO A 459 38.05 22.93 -28.04
C PRO A 459 39.56 23.14 -28.16
N ALA A 460 39.98 24.25 -28.75
CA ALA A 460 41.40 24.55 -28.96
C ALA A 460 42.24 24.56 -27.66
N PRO A 461 41.73 25.01 -26.49
CA PRO A 461 42.51 25.00 -25.24
C PRO A 461 42.96 23.61 -24.77
N ILE A 462 42.28 22.52 -25.17
CA ILE A 462 42.68 21.13 -24.83
C ILE A 462 44.07 20.80 -25.42
N ALA A 463 44.48 21.50 -26.49
CA ALA A 463 45.82 21.38 -27.07
C ALA A 463 46.95 21.82 -26.12
N ALA A 464 46.66 22.65 -25.11
CA ALA A 464 47.64 23.14 -24.13
C ALA A 464 47.60 22.41 -22.77
N MET A 465 46.60 21.55 -22.53
CA MET A 465 46.42 20.83 -21.26
C MET A 465 47.26 19.54 -21.26
N HIS A 466 48.52 19.63 -20.83
CA HIS A 466 49.47 18.51 -20.85
C HIS A 466 49.32 17.52 -19.68
N ASP A 467 48.70 17.95 -18.58
CA ASP A 467 48.54 17.15 -17.36
C ASP A 467 47.23 16.35 -17.32
N LEU A 468 46.49 16.29 -18.44
CA LEU A 468 45.16 15.70 -18.48
C LEU A 468 45.21 14.17 -18.39
N VAL A 469 44.57 13.62 -17.37
CA VAL A 469 44.47 12.18 -17.06
C VAL A 469 43.09 11.62 -17.42
N HIS A 470 42.03 12.42 -17.27
CA HIS A 470 40.64 12.03 -17.56
C HIS A 470 39.99 13.06 -18.47
N LEU A 471 39.52 12.61 -19.63
CA LEU A 471 38.80 13.43 -20.59
C LEU A 471 37.45 12.80 -20.90
N ASP A 472 36.38 13.50 -20.54
CA ASP A 472 35.00 13.11 -20.83
C ASP A 472 34.35 14.20 -21.70
N LEU A 473 33.96 13.83 -22.91
CA LEU A 473 33.26 14.67 -23.89
C LEU A 473 31.96 14.01 -24.33
N ALA A 474 31.36 13.18 -23.46
CA ALA A 474 30.19 12.38 -23.80
C ALA A 474 28.95 13.24 -24.10
N SER A 475 28.06 12.69 -24.93
CA SER A 475 26.75 13.28 -25.25
C SER A 475 26.82 14.68 -25.88
N ASN A 476 27.75 14.89 -26.82
CA ASN A 476 27.85 16.10 -27.63
C ASN A 476 27.51 15.81 -29.11
N ARG A 477 27.97 16.67 -30.02
CA ARG A 477 27.85 16.52 -31.48
C ARG A 477 29.24 16.49 -32.13
N LEU A 478 30.23 15.99 -31.38
CA LEU A 478 31.63 16.10 -31.73
C LEU A 478 31.91 15.34 -33.02
N GLN A 479 32.62 15.99 -33.95
CA GLN A 479 33.22 15.37 -35.13
C GLN A 479 34.73 15.54 -35.05
N LEU A 480 35.48 14.44 -35.13
CA LEU A 480 36.95 14.50 -35.11
C LEU A 480 37.51 14.59 -36.53
N THR A 481 38.28 15.65 -36.75
CA THR A 481 39.20 15.79 -37.89
C THR A 481 40.53 15.05 -37.61
N GLU A 482 41.36 14.82 -38.64
CA GLU A 482 42.68 14.20 -38.45
C GLU A 482 43.55 14.97 -37.45
N ASP A 483 43.54 16.31 -37.51
CA ASP A 483 44.30 17.16 -36.59
C ASP A 483 43.82 17.04 -35.13
N SER A 484 42.50 17.04 -34.92
CA SER A 484 41.94 16.91 -33.55
C SER A 484 42.10 15.50 -32.98
N ALA A 485 42.03 14.46 -33.82
CA ALA A 485 42.37 13.11 -33.43
C ALA A 485 43.86 12.95 -33.08
N ALA A 486 44.75 13.63 -33.80
CA ALA A 486 46.19 13.65 -33.51
C ALA A 486 46.50 14.34 -32.16
N ILE A 487 45.79 15.43 -31.83
CA ILE A 487 45.90 16.10 -30.52
C ILE A 487 45.59 15.11 -29.39
N LEU A 488 44.50 14.35 -29.50
CA LEU A 488 44.12 13.34 -28.50
C LEU A 488 45.14 12.19 -28.45
N SER A 489 45.64 11.74 -29.60
CA SER A 489 46.61 10.64 -29.71
C SER A 489 47.97 10.97 -29.06
N ALA A 490 48.33 12.26 -28.99
CA ALA A 490 49.59 12.73 -28.41
C ALA A 490 49.59 12.82 -26.86
N ARG A 491 48.48 12.50 -26.18
CA ARG A 491 48.30 12.69 -24.73
C ARG A 491 48.65 11.46 -23.90
N SER A 492 49.94 11.16 -23.76
CA SER A 492 50.42 9.93 -23.12
C SER A 492 49.95 9.69 -21.67
N GLU A 493 49.53 10.74 -20.97
CA GLU A 493 49.07 10.70 -19.58
C GLU A 493 47.59 10.29 -19.42
N LEU A 494 46.80 10.23 -20.51
CA LEU A 494 45.39 9.87 -20.41
C LEU A 494 45.20 8.41 -19.94
N GLU A 495 44.44 8.26 -18.86
CA GLU A 495 43.97 6.98 -18.34
C GLU A 495 42.53 6.68 -18.78
N VAL A 496 41.71 7.71 -18.94
CA VAL A 496 40.29 7.58 -19.29
C VAL A 496 39.93 8.57 -20.39
N ILE A 497 39.29 8.05 -21.42
CA ILE A 497 38.71 8.85 -22.49
C ILE A 497 37.28 8.39 -22.75
N ASP A 498 36.33 9.31 -22.61
CA ASP A 498 34.92 9.10 -22.92
C ASP A 498 34.49 10.05 -24.05
N LEU A 499 34.15 9.46 -25.20
CA LEU A 499 33.56 10.16 -26.34
C LEU A 499 32.17 9.61 -26.66
N SER A 500 31.55 8.87 -25.75
CA SER A 500 30.27 8.20 -25.97
C SER A 500 29.16 9.19 -26.36
N ASN A 501 28.11 8.71 -27.03
CA ASN A 501 26.96 9.50 -27.45
C ASN A 501 27.31 10.72 -28.34
N ASN A 502 28.35 10.59 -29.18
CA ASN A 502 28.68 11.53 -30.24
C ASN A 502 28.42 10.85 -31.61
N PRO A 503 27.16 10.75 -32.08
CA PRO A 503 26.77 9.84 -33.18
C PRO A 503 27.39 10.17 -34.56
N ALA A 504 28.08 11.31 -34.68
CA ALA A 504 28.76 11.78 -35.89
C ALA A 504 30.29 11.85 -35.71
N LEU A 505 30.87 11.11 -34.75
CA LEU A 505 32.30 11.20 -34.41
C LEU A 505 33.22 11.01 -35.62
N GLY A 506 32.85 10.11 -36.53
CA GLY A 506 33.61 9.81 -37.74
C GLY A 506 34.82 8.93 -37.43
N SER A 507 36.01 9.53 -37.36
CA SER A 507 37.28 8.84 -37.07
C SER A 507 37.57 8.76 -35.57
N THR A 508 38.29 7.72 -35.14
CA THR A 508 38.79 7.59 -33.76
C THR A 508 40.27 7.98 -33.67
N PRO A 509 40.75 8.47 -32.51
CA PRO A 509 42.18 8.68 -32.30
C PRO A 509 42.97 7.36 -32.34
N ASP A 510 44.27 7.44 -32.61
CA ASP A 510 45.13 6.27 -32.51
C ASP A 510 45.55 6.06 -31.05
N PHE A 511 45.08 4.95 -30.46
CA PHE A 511 45.33 4.65 -29.06
C PHE A 511 46.74 4.08 -28.81
N SER A 512 47.56 3.88 -29.85
CA SER A 512 48.89 3.26 -29.73
C SER A 512 49.79 4.01 -28.72
N GLY A 513 49.90 5.34 -28.83
CA GLY A 513 50.73 6.20 -27.98
C GLY A 513 50.22 6.43 -26.55
N LEU A 514 48.95 6.10 -26.28
CA LEU A 514 48.30 6.35 -24.99
C LEU A 514 48.57 5.21 -24.00
N SER A 515 49.77 5.20 -23.41
CA SER A 515 50.29 4.04 -22.66
C SER A 515 49.58 3.74 -21.34
N ARG A 516 48.91 4.72 -20.72
CA ARG A 516 48.27 4.59 -19.39
C ARG A 516 46.77 4.28 -19.45
N LEU A 517 46.21 4.05 -20.63
CA LEU A 517 44.77 3.83 -20.80
C LEU A 517 44.24 2.65 -19.99
N ARG A 518 43.20 2.93 -19.21
CA ARG A 518 42.40 1.99 -18.44
C ARG A 518 40.96 1.94 -18.92
N GLN A 519 40.42 3.05 -19.43
CA GLN A 519 39.04 3.11 -19.91
C GLN A 519 38.94 3.87 -21.23
N VAL A 520 38.24 3.27 -22.20
CA VAL A 520 37.95 3.89 -23.49
C VAL A 520 36.46 3.68 -23.76
N LEU A 521 35.69 4.76 -23.69
CA LEU A 521 34.23 4.72 -23.85
C LEU A 521 33.85 5.40 -25.17
N LEU A 522 33.37 4.61 -26.12
CA LEU A 522 33.02 5.03 -27.48
C LEU A 522 31.61 4.55 -27.87
N SER A 523 30.73 4.30 -26.90
CA SER A 523 29.39 3.83 -27.20
C SER A 523 28.56 4.87 -27.93
N ASN A 524 27.72 4.44 -28.87
CA ASN A 524 26.85 5.34 -29.64
C ASN A 524 27.59 6.52 -30.31
N THR A 525 28.77 6.24 -30.88
CA THR A 525 29.58 7.24 -31.62
C THR A 525 29.40 7.14 -33.14
N GLY A 526 28.72 6.09 -33.60
CA GLY A 526 28.45 5.85 -35.02
C GLY A 526 29.66 5.31 -35.80
N ILE A 527 30.73 4.93 -35.10
CA ILE A 527 31.94 4.39 -35.74
C ILE A 527 31.64 3.10 -36.52
N GLU A 528 32.23 3.00 -37.71
CA GLU A 528 32.07 1.87 -38.63
C GLU A 528 33.28 0.93 -38.63
N GLN A 529 34.46 1.44 -38.26
CA GLN A 529 35.73 0.72 -38.23
C GLN A 529 36.21 0.48 -36.79
N TRP A 530 36.95 -0.60 -36.59
CA TRP A 530 37.54 -0.94 -35.30
C TRP A 530 38.69 0.04 -34.95
N PRO A 531 38.74 0.59 -33.72
CA PRO A 531 39.77 1.55 -33.35
C PRO A 531 41.20 0.96 -33.33
N SER A 532 42.18 1.73 -33.79
CA SER A 532 43.59 1.30 -33.87
C SER A 532 44.30 1.34 -32.51
N GLY A 533 45.36 0.53 -32.34
CA GLY A 533 46.29 0.67 -31.20
C GLY A 533 45.85 -0.01 -29.89
N LEU A 534 44.75 -0.77 -29.88
CA LEU A 534 44.20 -1.41 -28.68
C LEU A 534 44.83 -2.78 -28.35
N GLN A 535 45.52 -3.43 -29.30
CA GLN A 535 45.99 -4.82 -29.21
C GLN A 535 47.01 -5.13 -28.09
N ASN A 536 47.60 -4.09 -27.49
CA ASN A 536 48.63 -4.22 -26.44
C ASN A 536 48.18 -3.60 -25.11
N LYS A 537 46.92 -3.15 -24.99
CA LYS A 537 46.42 -2.41 -23.81
C LYS A 537 45.85 -3.38 -22.75
N THR A 538 46.72 -4.21 -22.16
CA THR A 538 46.30 -5.26 -21.21
C THR A 538 45.74 -4.76 -19.89
N ASP A 539 45.96 -3.47 -19.59
CA ASP A 539 45.49 -2.81 -18.37
C ASP A 539 44.12 -2.13 -18.57
N LEU A 540 43.50 -2.30 -19.75
CA LEU A 540 42.12 -1.89 -19.97
C LEU A 540 41.19 -2.65 -19.02
N ILE A 541 40.41 -1.86 -18.29
CA ILE A 541 39.35 -2.30 -17.39
C ILE A 541 38.00 -2.27 -18.12
N ASP A 542 37.81 -1.25 -18.97
CA ASP A 542 36.57 -1.05 -19.72
C ASP A 542 36.86 -0.48 -21.12
N LEU A 543 36.33 -1.14 -22.14
CA LEU A 543 36.40 -0.73 -23.54
C LEU A 543 34.99 -0.81 -24.11
N ASP A 544 34.24 0.27 -24.04
CA ASP A 544 32.85 0.29 -24.51
C ASP A 544 32.76 0.70 -25.98
N LEU A 545 32.50 -0.27 -26.85
CA LEU A 545 32.25 -0.06 -28.27
C LEU A 545 30.78 -0.31 -28.63
N SER A 546 29.87 -0.32 -27.65
CA SER A 546 28.47 -0.67 -27.85
C SER A 546 27.69 0.36 -28.68
N ASN A 547 26.57 -0.07 -29.25
CA ASN A 547 25.63 0.79 -29.99
C ASN A 547 26.27 1.55 -31.16
N ASN A 548 27.26 0.95 -31.82
CA ASN A 548 27.93 1.52 -32.99
C ASN A 548 27.50 0.82 -34.29
N ARG A 549 28.21 1.11 -35.39
CA ARG A 549 27.95 0.55 -36.72
C ARG A 549 29.00 -0.47 -37.14
N LEU A 550 29.69 -1.08 -36.17
CA LEU A 550 30.70 -2.10 -36.44
C LEU A 550 30.04 -3.33 -37.09
N GLN A 551 30.63 -3.80 -38.19
CA GLN A 551 30.19 -5.00 -38.91
C GLN A 551 31.18 -6.16 -38.80
N GLU A 552 32.43 -5.87 -38.45
CA GLU A 552 33.49 -6.85 -38.29
C GLU A 552 34.39 -6.55 -37.09
N VAL A 553 34.94 -7.62 -36.51
CA VAL A 553 36.00 -7.57 -35.51
C VAL A 553 37.29 -8.00 -36.22
N PRO A 554 38.42 -7.28 -36.07
CA PRO A 554 39.65 -7.65 -36.73
C PRO A 554 40.12 -9.07 -36.37
N PRO A 555 40.72 -9.83 -37.31
CA PRO A 555 41.19 -11.19 -37.04
C PRO A 555 42.16 -11.30 -35.86
N THR A 556 42.93 -10.25 -35.58
CA THR A 556 43.82 -10.18 -34.43
C THR A 556 43.10 -10.27 -33.08
N PHE A 557 41.82 -9.91 -33.01
CA PHE A 557 41.00 -9.99 -31.79
C PHE A 557 40.12 -11.26 -31.73
N LEU A 558 39.86 -11.93 -32.86
CA LEU A 558 39.05 -13.17 -32.89
C LEU A 558 39.87 -14.45 -33.02
N ASP A 559 40.97 -14.40 -33.75
CA ASP A 559 41.87 -15.54 -34.00
C ASP A 559 43.34 -15.15 -33.82
N PRO A 560 43.75 -14.72 -32.61
CA PRO A 560 45.15 -14.41 -32.34
C PRO A 560 46.01 -15.69 -32.35
N PRO A 561 47.32 -15.58 -32.66
CA PRO A 561 48.28 -16.65 -32.45
C PRO A 561 48.28 -17.12 -30.99
N ALA A 562 48.63 -18.38 -30.73
CA ALA A 562 48.60 -18.97 -29.39
C ALA A 562 49.38 -18.15 -28.35
N GLU A 563 50.54 -17.59 -28.73
CA GLU A 563 51.39 -16.75 -27.89
C GLU A 563 50.72 -15.43 -27.44
N ARG A 564 49.75 -14.93 -28.21
CA ARG A 564 49.04 -13.67 -27.94
C ARG A 564 47.62 -13.88 -27.43
N LEU A 565 47.13 -15.11 -27.35
CA LEU A 565 45.74 -15.42 -27.00
C LEU A 565 45.37 -14.92 -25.60
N SER A 566 46.23 -15.08 -24.59
CA SER A 566 45.97 -14.59 -23.23
C SER A 566 45.92 -13.06 -23.14
N THR A 567 46.85 -12.37 -23.81
CA THR A 567 46.91 -10.91 -23.89
C THR A 567 45.65 -10.34 -24.54
N ILE A 568 45.25 -10.88 -25.69
CA ILE A 568 44.05 -10.44 -26.42
C ILE A 568 42.78 -10.82 -25.68
N ALA A 569 42.74 -11.98 -25.00
CA ALA A 569 41.60 -12.38 -24.18
C ALA A 569 41.34 -11.41 -23.02
N ARG A 570 42.39 -10.86 -22.40
CA ARG A 570 42.25 -9.81 -21.38
C ARG A 570 41.65 -8.52 -21.95
N VAL A 571 42.10 -8.09 -23.12
CA VAL A 571 41.54 -6.91 -23.80
C VAL A 571 40.07 -7.17 -24.17
N ASN A 572 39.78 -8.29 -24.82
CA ASN A 572 38.41 -8.66 -25.20
C ASN A 572 37.49 -8.82 -23.98
N ALA A 573 37.99 -9.30 -22.84
CA ALA A 573 37.19 -9.34 -21.63
C ALA A 573 36.73 -7.94 -21.19
N ALA A 574 37.53 -6.90 -21.41
CA ALA A 574 37.11 -5.52 -21.13
C ALA A 574 36.20 -4.91 -22.23
N THR A 575 36.06 -5.56 -23.39
CA THR A 575 35.38 -4.99 -24.56
C THR A 575 33.88 -5.25 -24.58
N GLN A 576 33.06 -4.19 -24.68
CA GLN A 576 31.61 -4.27 -24.87
C GLN A 576 31.23 -4.06 -26.34
N LEU A 577 30.47 -4.99 -26.91
CA LEU A 577 30.10 -5.00 -28.33
C LEU A 577 28.59 -4.98 -28.61
N THR A 578 27.76 -4.88 -27.57
CA THR A 578 26.30 -4.92 -27.69
C THR A 578 25.77 -3.79 -28.58
N GLY A 579 24.67 -3.99 -29.30
CA GLY A 579 24.06 -2.96 -30.16
C GLY A 579 24.73 -2.71 -31.52
N ASN A 580 25.77 -3.48 -31.88
CA ASN A 580 26.44 -3.40 -33.19
C ASN A 580 25.79 -4.32 -34.25
N ARG A 581 26.03 -4.02 -35.53
CA ARG A 581 25.40 -4.71 -36.68
C ARG A 581 26.23 -5.88 -37.21
N PHE A 582 26.64 -6.80 -36.34
CA PHE A 582 27.35 -8.00 -36.76
C PHE A 582 26.44 -8.94 -37.57
N PRO A 583 26.93 -9.57 -38.64
CA PRO A 583 26.19 -10.58 -39.40
C PRO A 583 25.74 -11.78 -38.54
N ALA A 584 24.64 -12.45 -38.91
CA ALA A 584 24.03 -13.52 -38.12
C ALA A 584 24.96 -14.73 -37.84
N ASN A 585 25.99 -14.96 -38.68
CA ASN A 585 26.96 -16.05 -38.53
C ASN A 585 28.13 -15.74 -37.59
N TYR A 586 28.26 -14.50 -37.11
CA TYR A 586 29.39 -14.10 -36.24
C TYR A 586 29.35 -14.75 -34.86
N GLY A 587 28.16 -15.16 -34.38
CA GLY A 587 28.01 -15.84 -33.09
C GLY A 587 28.87 -17.11 -32.95
N LYS A 588 29.11 -17.84 -34.05
CA LYS A 588 30.01 -18.99 -34.05
C LYS A 588 31.47 -18.59 -33.85
N LYS A 589 31.92 -17.51 -34.48
CA LYS A 589 33.30 -17.00 -34.34
C LYS A 589 33.61 -16.58 -32.90
N PHE A 590 32.67 -15.89 -32.24
CA PHE A 590 32.81 -15.56 -30.82
C PHE A 590 32.85 -16.81 -29.94
N ASP A 591 31.97 -17.79 -30.21
CA ASP A 591 31.95 -19.04 -29.44
C ASP A 591 33.25 -19.86 -29.61
N ASP A 592 33.79 -19.94 -30.83
CA ASP A 592 35.07 -20.61 -31.13
C ASP A 592 36.25 -19.91 -30.44
N PHE A 593 36.25 -18.57 -30.39
CA PHE A 593 37.22 -17.80 -29.61
C PHE A 593 37.14 -18.14 -28.12
N TRP A 594 35.95 -18.07 -27.52
CA TRP A 594 35.75 -18.35 -26.09
C TRP A 594 36.03 -19.81 -25.73
N LYS A 595 35.80 -20.77 -26.63
CA LYS A 595 36.24 -22.17 -26.49
C LYS A 595 37.76 -22.30 -26.45
N ARG A 596 38.51 -21.51 -27.21
CA ARG A 596 39.98 -21.52 -27.11
C ARG A 596 40.45 -20.88 -25.81
N VAL A 597 39.82 -19.78 -25.41
CA VAL A 597 40.11 -19.09 -24.14
C VAL A 597 39.82 -20.00 -22.94
N SER A 598 38.79 -20.85 -22.98
CA SER A 598 38.46 -21.75 -21.87
C SER A 598 39.60 -22.72 -21.51
N HIS A 599 40.48 -23.05 -22.45
CA HIS A 599 41.62 -23.94 -22.23
C HIS A 599 42.85 -23.20 -21.65
N VAL A 600 42.96 -21.88 -21.86
CA VAL A 600 44.16 -21.10 -21.53
C VAL A 600 43.94 -20.14 -20.36
N ALA A 601 42.75 -19.54 -20.26
CA ALA A 601 42.36 -18.54 -19.27
C ALA A 601 40.87 -18.71 -18.88
N PRO A 602 40.49 -19.82 -18.23
CA PRO A 602 39.09 -20.13 -17.89
C PRO A 602 38.44 -19.12 -16.95
N GLU A 603 39.22 -18.34 -16.20
CA GLU A 603 38.75 -17.26 -15.34
C GLU A 603 38.03 -16.15 -16.11
N LEU A 604 38.40 -15.91 -17.39
CA LEU A 604 37.84 -14.85 -18.23
C LEU A 604 36.45 -15.20 -18.80
N LEU A 605 36.01 -16.45 -18.70
CA LEU A 605 34.71 -16.93 -19.23
C LEU A 605 33.48 -16.34 -18.54
N HIS A 606 33.64 -15.75 -17.36
CA HIS A 606 32.55 -15.11 -16.62
C HIS A 606 32.10 -13.79 -17.29
N ASN A 607 32.90 -13.27 -18.20
CA ASN A 607 32.69 -11.97 -18.82
C ASN A 607 31.56 -12.00 -19.87
N ARG A 608 30.77 -10.92 -19.91
CA ARG A 608 29.52 -10.84 -20.68
C ARG A 608 29.62 -10.04 -21.99
N HIS A 609 30.72 -9.33 -22.19
CA HIS A 609 30.71 -8.12 -23.01
C HIS A 609 31.20 -8.30 -24.46
N PHE A 610 32.12 -9.23 -24.72
CA PHE A 610 32.66 -9.49 -26.06
C PHE A 610 31.92 -10.65 -26.75
N ASP A 611 30.65 -10.37 -27.08
CA ASP A 611 29.79 -11.20 -27.92
C ASP A 611 28.84 -10.31 -28.72
N SER A 612 28.26 -10.86 -29.78
CA SER A 612 27.09 -10.23 -30.40
C SER A 612 25.82 -10.46 -29.58
N ASP A 613 24.91 -9.48 -29.63
CA ASP A 613 23.59 -9.51 -28.96
C ASP A 613 22.80 -10.80 -29.22
N ASN A 614 23.01 -11.40 -30.40
CA ASN A 614 22.29 -12.59 -30.85
C ASN A 614 23.08 -13.90 -30.66
N SER A 615 24.17 -13.88 -29.89
CA SER A 615 24.91 -15.10 -29.55
C SER A 615 24.03 -16.08 -28.76
N LEU A 616 24.27 -17.39 -28.94
CA LEU A 616 23.50 -18.43 -28.26
C LEU A 616 23.62 -18.32 -26.73
N ALA A 617 24.82 -17.98 -26.23
CA ALA A 617 25.09 -17.81 -24.81
C ALA A 617 24.30 -16.63 -24.21
N GLN A 618 24.26 -15.48 -24.89
CA GLN A 618 23.46 -14.33 -24.42
C GLN A 618 21.95 -14.58 -24.51
N ARG A 619 21.47 -15.28 -25.55
CA ARG A 619 20.04 -15.68 -25.63
C ARG A 619 19.65 -16.62 -24.50
N TYR A 620 20.49 -17.60 -24.18
CA TYR A 620 20.27 -18.49 -23.04
C TYR A 620 20.33 -17.75 -21.70
N HIS A 621 21.26 -16.81 -21.53
CA HIS A 621 21.34 -15.96 -20.34
C HIS A 621 20.08 -15.10 -20.15
N ARG A 622 19.47 -14.58 -21.23
CA ARG A 622 18.19 -13.86 -21.17
C ARG A 622 17.02 -14.70 -20.66
N LEU A 623 17.05 -16.02 -20.91
CA LEU A 623 16.08 -16.96 -20.36
C LEU A 623 16.34 -17.27 -18.88
N PHE A 624 17.62 -17.34 -18.48
CA PHE A 624 18.07 -17.68 -17.12
C PHE A 624 19.06 -16.63 -16.58
N PRO A 625 18.59 -15.45 -16.16
CA PRO A 625 19.47 -14.33 -15.77
C PRO A 625 20.34 -14.61 -14.54
N HIS A 626 19.91 -15.54 -13.68
CA HIS A 626 20.64 -15.94 -12.48
C HIS A 626 21.92 -16.76 -12.78
N LYS A 627 22.05 -17.32 -13.99
CA LYS A 627 23.25 -18.08 -14.40
C LYS A 627 24.31 -17.13 -14.92
N ASN A 628 25.56 -17.33 -14.51
CA ASN A 628 26.68 -16.54 -15.06
C ASN A 628 27.03 -17.01 -16.49
N MET A 629 27.76 -16.18 -17.25
CA MET A 629 28.06 -16.48 -18.67
C MET A 629 28.85 -17.77 -18.84
N LYS A 630 29.75 -18.08 -17.90
CA LYS A 630 30.50 -19.34 -17.89
C LYS A 630 29.57 -20.54 -17.81
N GLN A 631 28.62 -20.55 -16.87
CA GLN A 631 27.62 -21.61 -16.72
C GLN A 631 26.73 -21.73 -17.97
N CYS A 632 26.34 -20.60 -18.58
CA CYS A 632 25.58 -20.60 -19.83
C CYS A 632 26.38 -21.27 -20.96
N ARG A 633 27.66 -20.93 -21.11
CA ARG A 633 28.55 -21.50 -22.12
C ARG A 633 28.81 -22.98 -21.89
N GLU A 634 29.19 -23.37 -20.68
CA GLU A 634 29.45 -24.76 -20.31
C GLU A 634 28.21 -25.64 -20.56
N TYR A 635 27.02 -25.15 -20.21
CA TYR A 635 25.77 -25.86 -20.50
C TYR A 635 25.54 -26.00 -22.01
N LEU A 636 25.69 -24.92 -22.79
CA LEU A 636 25.51 -24.98 -24.24
C LEU A 636 26.56 -25.86 -24.94
N TRP A 637 27.79 -25.90 -24.44
CA TRP A 637 28.87 -26.74 -24.96
C TRP A 637 28.73 -28.21 -24.55
N SER A 638 27.99 -28.50 -23.48
CA SER A 638 27.65 -29.89 -23.10
C SER A 638 26.61 -30.52 -24.04
N LEU A 639 25.88 -29.71 -24.80
CA LEU A 639 24.92 -30.16 -25.82
C LEU A 639 25.62 -30.33 -27.16
N ASP A 640 25.10 -31.24 -28.00
CA ASP A 640 25.56 -31.36 -29.38
C ASP A 640 25.42 -30.03 -30.14
N ALA A 641 26.36 -29.75 -31.05
CA ALA A 641 26.45 -28.46 -31.75
C ALA A 641 25.15 -28.07 -32.49
N ASP A 642 24.41 -29.05 -33.00
CA ASP A 642 23.11 -28.85 -33.67
C ASP A 642 21.92 -28.82 -32.69
N ALA A 643 22.08 -29.40 -31.49
CA ALA A 643 21.03 -29.47 -30.47
C ALA A 643 20.90 -28.18 -29.64
N ALA A 644 22.01 -27.50 -29.35
CA ALA A 644 22.02 -26.28 -28.53
C ALA A 644 21.09 -25.16 -29.09
N PRO A 645 21.14 -24.80 -30.39
CA PRO A 645 20.23 -23.78 -30.95
C PRO A 645 18.76 -24.20 -30.97
N ILE A 646 18.48 -25.50 -31.09
CA ILE A 646 17.11 -26.04 -31.06
C ILE A 646 16.55 -25.92 -29.64
N LYS A 647 17.34 -26.29 -28.63
CA LYS A 647 16.92 -26.21 -27.23
C LYS A 647 16.63 -24.78 -26.78
N VAL A 648 17.50 -23.81 -27.10
CA VAL A 648 17.28 -22.39 -26.78
C VAL A 648 16.00 -21.87 -27.44
N ARG A 649 15.75 -22.19 -28.72
CA ARG A 649 14.51 -21.81 -29.42
C ARG A 649 13.25 -22.44 -28.81
N SER A 650 13.32 -23.68 -28.32
CA SER A 650 12.21 -24.32 -27.61
C SER A 650 11.87 -23.54 -26.34
N LEU A 651 12.88 -23.23 -25.52
CA LEU A 651 12.71 -22.51 -24.26
C LEU A 651 12.18 -21.07 -24.46
N GLU A 652 12.63 -20.38 -25.52
CA GLU A 652 12.08 -19.06 -25.89
C GLU A 652 10.59 -19.14 -26.25
N ARG A 653 10.17 -20.18 -26.97
CA ARG A 653 8.75 -20.41 -27.31
C ARG A 653 7.94 -20.76 -26.07
N GLU A 654 8.44 -21.66 -25.22
CA GLU A 654 7.81 -22.04 -23.96
C GLU A 654 7.59 -20.82 -23.06
N LEU A 655 8.61 -19.98 -22.85
CA LEU A 655 8.47 -18.75 -22.06
C LEU A 655 7.44 -17.78 -22.66
N LYS A 656 7.39 -17.67 -23.99
CA LYS A 656 6.41 -16.81 -24.67
C LYS A 656 4.98 -17.32 -24.45
N VAL A 657 4.75 -18.63 -24.55
CA VAL A 657 3.46 -19.27 -24.29
C VAL A 657 3.06 -19.07 -22.81
N LEU A 658 3.99 -19.35 -21.88
CA LEU A 658 3.76 -19.16 -20.45
C LEU A 658 3.35 -17.73 -20.11
N LYS A 659 4.11 -16.74 -20.60
CA LYS A 659 3.82 -15.33 -20.35
C LYS A 659 2.43 -14.96 -20.86
N ARG A 660 2.07 -15.37 -22.07
CA ARG A 660 0.72 -15.15 -22.62
C ARG A 660 -0.35 -15.77 -21.71
N GLN A 661 -0.25 -17.05 -21.37
CA GLN A 661 -1.24 -17.73 -20.51
C GLN A 661 -1.40 -17.04 -19.14
N LEU A 662 -0.29 -16.58 -18.56
CA LEU A 662 -0.31 -15.87 -17.29
C LEU A 662 -0.88 -14.46 -17.41
N ASP A 663 -0.55 -13.71 -18.45
CA ASP A 663 -1.10 -12.37 -18.68
C ASP A 663 -2.62 -12.47 -18.95
N ASP A 664 -3.07 -13.49 -19.69
CA ASP A 664 -4.48 -13.79 -19.93
C ASP A 664 -5.23 -14.10 -18.63
N TRP A 665 -4.62 -14.87 -17.72
CA TRP A 665 -5.19 -15.19 -16.41
C TRP A 665 -5.15 -14.00 -15.44
N VAL A 666 -4.05 -13.24 -15.40
CA VAL A 666 -3.93 -12.01 -14.59
C VAL A 666 -5.03 -11.03 -14.98
N PHE A 667 -5.23 -10.85 -16.29
CA PHE A 667 -6.28 -10.00 -16.84
C PHE A 667 -7.66 -10.53 -16.45
N SER A 668 -8.00 -11.77 -16.84
CA SER A 668 -9.36 -12.32 -16.77
C SER A 668 -9.82 -12.73 -15.36
N GLY A 669 -8.90 -13.18 -14.50
CA GLY A 669 -9.17 -13.65 -13.14
C GLY A 669 -9.83 -15.03 -13.03
N GLY A 670 -10.02 -15.75 -14.14
CA GLY A 670 -10.54 -17.12 -14.17
C GLY A 670 -9.58 -18.11 -14.84
N GLY A 671 -9.64 -19.38 -14.45
CA GLY A 671 -9.07 -20.50 -15.22
C GLY A 671 -9.95 -20.81 -16.44
N ASN A 672 -9.41 -21.43 -17.51
CA ASN A 672 -10.07 -21.59 -18.81
C ASN A 672 -11.23 -22.62 -18.81
N LEU A 673 -11.78 -23.02 -17.65
CA LEU A 673 -12.81 -24.04 -17.53
C LEU A 673 -14.27 -23.51 -17.48
N GLY A 674 -14.55 -22.28 -17.94
CA GLY A 674 -15.90 -21.73 -17.78
C GLY A 674 -16.33 -20.59 -18.70
N GLY A 675 -16.10 -20.68 -20.01
CA GLY A 675 -16.69 -19.77 -20.99
C GLY A 675 -16.22 -18.32 -20.89
N TYR A 676 -16.77 -17.45 -21.73
CA TYR A 676 -16.43 -16.03 -21.76
C TYR A 676 -16.78 -15.34 -20.43
N ILE A 677 -15.76 -14.76 -19.77
CA ILE A 677 -15.91 -13.98 -18.54
C ILE A 677 -16.41 -12.58 -18.93
N ARG A 678 -17.62 -12.25 -18.47
CA ARG A 678 -18.26 -10.97 -18.70
C ARG A 678 -17.58 -9.83 -17.95
N ALA A 679 -17.76 -8.61 -18.43
CA ALA A 679 -17.10 -7.42 -17.93
C ALA A 679 -17.46 -7.07 -16.46
N ASP A 680 -18.68 -7.38 -16.02
CA ASP A 680 -19.12 -7.25 -14.63
C ASP A 680 -18.38 -8.19 -13.68
N GLN A 681 -18.19 -9.45 -14.09
CA GLN A 681 -17.42 -10.44 -13.36
C GLN A 681 -15.93 -10.08 -13.31
N LEU A 682 -15.42 -9.43 -14.36
CA LEU A 682 -14.05 -8.96 -14.43
C LEU A 682 -13.76 -7.77 -13.50
N ALA A 683 -14.72 -6.87 -13.31
CA ALA A 683 -14.65 -5.83 -12.29
C ALA A 683 -14.59 -6.42 -10.86
N LEU A 684 -15.31 -7.51 -10.60
CA LEU A 684 -15.20 -8.25 -9.33
C LEU A 684 -13.80 -8.89 -9.19
N ASN A 685 -13.26 -9.45 -10.26
CA ASN A 685 -11.94 -10.08 -10.28
C ASN A 685 -10.78 -9.07 -10.19
N ALA A 686 -11.02 -7.78 -10.41
CA ALA A 686 -10.01 -6.73 -10.30
C ALA A 686 -9.45 -6.62 -8.87
N GLN A 687 -10.23 -6.97 -7.84
CA GLN A 687 -9.79 -6.90 -6.44
C GLN A 687 -8.65 -7.87 -6.11
N THR A 688 -8.59 -9.02 -6.78
CA THR A 688 -7.57 -10.06 -6.57
C THR A 688 -6.44 -9.99 -7.59
N ARG A 689 -6.41 -8.94 -8.41
CA ARG A 689 -5.42 -8.76 -9.47
C ARG A 689 -3.99 -8.58 -8.97
N PRO A 690 -3.71 -7.81 -7.90
CA PRO A 690 -2.34 -7.71 -7.36
C PRO A 690 -1.78 -9.06 -6.92
N ASP A 691 -2.63 -9.90 -6.32
CA ASP A 691 -2.27 -11.26 -5.90
C ASP A 691 -1.99 -12.16 -7.13
N ARG A 692 -2.75 -12.00 -8.23
CA ARG A 692 -2.47 -12.70 -9.51
C ARG A 692 -1.18 -12.25 -10.16
N VAL A 693 -0.88 -10.94 -10.16
CA VAL A 693 0.41 -10.42 -10.65
C VAL A 693 1.56 -11.02 -9.86
N THR A 694 1.42 -11.08 -8.54
CA THR A 694 2.40 -11.70 -7.65
C THR A 694 2.59 -13.18 -7.97
N ALA A 695 1.50 -13.93 -8.12
CA ALA A 695 1.55 -15.34 -8.49
C ALA A 695 2.18 -15.57 -9.88
N SER A 696 1.84 -14.75 -10.88
CA SER A 696 2.44 -14.78 -12.22
C SER A 696 3.96 -14.63 -12.14
N SER A 697 4.46 -13.65 -11.38
CA SER A 697 5.90 -13.50 -11.15
C SER A 697 6.53 -14.72 -10.48
N ARG A 698 5.88 -15.30 -9.45
CA ARG A 698 6.39 -16.51 -8.78
C ARG A 698 6.44 -17.72 -9.73
N ILE A 699 5.44 -17.89 -10.60
CA ILE A 699 5.41 -18.96 -11.61
C ILE A 699 6.52 -18.76 -12.64
N ILE A 700 6.72 -17.53 -13.15
CA ILE A 700 7.81 -17.22 -14.10
C ILE A 700 9.17 -17.45 -13.45
N SER A 701 9.41 -16.99 -12.23
CA SER A 701 10.67 -17.24 -11.52
C SER A 701 10.90 -18.73 -11.25
N CYS A 702 9.86 -19.49 -10.95
CA CYS A 702 9.97 -20.95 -10.81
C CYS A 702 10.31 -21.64 -12.14
N TRP A 703 9.72 -21.19 -13.26
CA TRP A 703 10.08 -21.69 -14.59
C TRP A 703 11.53 -21.34 -14.94
N ARG A 704 11.97 -20.12 -14.59
CA ARG A 704 13.36 -19.66 -14.71
C ARG A 704 14.33 -20.31 -13.72
N GLN A 705 13.89 -21.24 -12.88
CA GLN A 705 14.73 -21.93 -11.90
C GLN A 705 15.36 -21.01 -10.84
N GLU A 706 14.71 -19.88 -10.54
CA GLU A 706 15.17 -18.89 -9.55
C GLU A 706 14.65 -19.19 -8.13
N THR A 707 13.75 -20.16 -8.00
CA THR A 707 13.18 -20.56 -6.71
C THR A 707 14.06 -21.57 -5.97
N ALA A 708 13.84 -21.71 -4.67
CA ALA A 708 14.68 -22.54 -3.81
C ALA A 708 14.60 -24.03 -4.18
N GLN A 709 15.77 -24.68 -4.27
CA GLN A 709 15.89 -26.14 -4.31
C GLN A 709 15.49 -26.71 -2.95
N ARG A 710 14.54 -27.65 -2.93
CA ARG A 710 14.17 -28.38 -1.71
C ARG A 710 14.91 -29.69 -1.62
N HIS A 711 15.19 -30.07 -0.38
CA HIS A 711 15.86 -31.30 0.00
C HIS A 711 14.96 -32.10 0.94
N ALA A 712 14.96 -33.42 0.81
CA ALA A 712 14.41 -34.30 1.82
C ALA A 712 15.30 -34.30 3.09
N ASN A 713 14.80 -34.90 4.17
CA ASN A 713 15.51 -34.95 5.46
C ASN A 713 16.89 -35.66 5.37
N ASP A 714 17.12 -36.46 4.34
CA ASP A 714 18.38 -37.14 4.04
C ASP A 714 19.34 -36.31 3.16
N GLY A 715 18.96 -35.06 2.83
CA GLY A 715 19.74 -34.15 1.98
C GLY A 715 19.53 -34.36 0.48
N THR A 716 18.76 -35.36 0.05
CA THR A 716 18.51 -35.58 -1.39
C THR A 716 17.65 -34.47 -2.01
N PRO A 717 18.00 -33.92 -3.18
CA PRO A 717 17.19 -32.91 -3.84
C PRO A 717 15.87 -33.50 -4.31
N ILE A 718 14.75 -32.88 -3.93
CA ILE A 718 13.41 -33.34 -4.33
C ILE A 718 12.80 -32.52 -5.47
N GLY A 719 13.41 -31.37 -5.80
CA GLY A 719 13.01 -30.45 -6.88
C GLY A 719 12.91 -29.01 -6.39
N LEU A 720 12.57 -28.09 -7.29
CA LEU A 720 12.32 -26.69 -6.91
C LEU A 720 10.99 -26.53 -6.19
N GLU A 721 10.86 -25.46 -5.40
CA GLU A 721 9.60 -25.08 -4.77
C GLU A 721 8.88 -23.97 -5.52
N LEU A 722 7.58 -24.17 -5.76
CA LEU A 722 6.65 -23.12 -6.10
C LEU A 722 5.70 -22.89 -4.92
N ASP A 723 5.77 -21.70 -4.32
CA ASP A 723 4.92 -21.31 -3.20
C ASP A 723 3.99 -20.17 -3.61
N LEU A 724 2.70 -20.48 -3.79
CA LEU A 724 1.64 -19.50 -4.04
C LEU A 724 0.73 -19.31 -2.82
N SER A 725 1.16 -19.78 -1.65
CA SER A 725 0.37 -19.71 -0.41
C SER A 725 0.07 -18.26 -0.02
N ASP A 726 -1.03 -18.08 0.70
CA ASP A 726 -1.53 -16.80 1.23
C ASP A 726 -1.91 -15.75 0.19
N LEU A 727 -1.95 -16.12 -1.10
CA LEU A 727 -2.48 -15.28 -2.17
C LEU A 727 -3.98 -15.53 -2.34
N ARG A 728 -4.81 -14.48 -2.37
CA ARG A 728 -6.27 -14.63 -2.50
C ARG A 728 -6.63 -14.85 -3.97
N LEU A 729 -6.51 -16.09 -4.41
CA LEU A 729 -6.70 -16.49 -5.80
C LEU A 729 -7.96 -17.34 -5.92
N PRO A 730 -9.07 -16.83 -6.50
CA PRO A 730 -10.28 -17.62 -6.68
C PRO A 730 -10.09 -18.79 -7.65
N SER A 731 -9.07 -18.72 -8.52
CA SER A 731 -8.67 -19.78 -9.45
C SER A 731 -7.18 -19.67 -9.81
N LEU A 732 -6.61 -20.74 -10.35
CA LEU A 732 -5.25 -20.80 -10.89
C LEU A 732 -5.27 -20.87 -12.44
N PRO A 733 -4.17 -20.47 -13.11
CA PRO A 733 -4.09 -20.49 -14.57
C PRO A 733 -3.97 -21.90 -15.11
N ASP A 734 -4.54 -22.14 -16.29
CA ASP A 734 -4.25 -23.36 -17.04
C ASP A 734 -2.96 -23.16 -17.84
N LEU A 735 -2.01 -24.09 -17.65
CA LEU A 735 -0.66 -23.96 -18.19
C LEU A 735 -0.40 -25.08 -19.20
N ASP A 736 0.21 -24.74 -20.33
CA ASP A 736 0.63 -25.72 -21.35
C ASP A 736 2.11 -26.11 -21.22
N VAL A 737 2.84 -25.40 -20.37
CA VAL A 737 4.29 -25.55 -20.20
C VAL A 737 4.62 -26.62 -19.15
N ASP A 738 5.74 -27.30 -19.35
CA ASP A 738 6.24 -28.35 -18.45
C ASP A 738 6.88 -27.77 -17.17
N PHE A 739 6.47 -28.28 -16.01
CA PHE A 739 7.02 -27.95 -14.70
C PHE A 739 7.60 -29.20 -13.98
N SER A 740 8.05 -30.19 -14.75
CA SER A 740 8.63 -31.44 -14.24
C SER A 740 9.83 -31.26 -13.28
N HIS A 741 10.50 -30.11 -13.29
CA HIS A 741 11.60 -29.79 -12.36
C HIS A 741 11.12 -29.34 -10.96
N VAL A 742 9.82 -29.15 -10.76
CA VAL A 742 9.22 -28.74 -9.49
C VAL A 742 8.90 -29.96 -8.63
N GLY A 743 9.41 -29.96 -7.41
CA GLY A 743 9.25 -31.05 -6.45
C GLY A 743 8.39 -30.72 -5.23
N SER A 744 8.20 -29.43 -4.94
CA SER A 744 7.40 -28.91 -3.83
C SER A 744 6.42 -27.86 -4.37
N LEU A 745 5.13 -28.09 -4.17
CA LEU A 745 4.07 -27.16 -4.56
C LEU A 745 3.22 -26.81 -3.34
N LYS A 746 3.21 -25.53 -2.98
CA LYS A 746 2.43 -25.01 -1.86
C LYS A 746 1.37 -24.05 -2.36
N LEU A 747 0.14 -24.39 -2.06
CA LEU A 747 -1.09 -23.70 -2.46
C LEU A 747 -1.98 -23.49 -1.21
N LYS A 748 -1.37 -23.23 -0.06
CA LYS A 748 -2.06 -23.14 1.22
C LYS A 748 -2.78 -21.79 1.37
N ASN A 749 -3.97 -21.80 1.96
CA ASN A 749 -4.71 -20.56 2.31
C ASN A 749 -4.95 -19.63 1.10
N MET A 750 -5.39 -20.22 -0.02
CA MET A 750 -5.62 -19.48 -1.27
C MET A 750 -7.10 -19.21 -1.55
N ASN A 751 -7.99 -19.71 -0.70
CA ASN A 751 -9.45 -19.63 -0.86
C ASN A 751 -9.97 -20.37 -2.11
N LEU A 752 -9.28 -21.44 -2.53
CA LEU A 752 -9.67 -22.28 -3.67
C LEU A 752 -10.93 -23.10 -3.33
N SER A 753 -12.02 -22.91 -4.07
CA SER A 753 -13.26 -23.66 -3.90
C SER A 753 -13.38 -24.90 -4.81
N THR A 754 -12.62 -24.92 -5.91
CA THR A 754 -12.62 -25.97 -6.93
C THR A 754 -11.20 -26.44 -7.19
N SER A 755 -11.01 -27.71 -7.55
CA SER A 755 -9.69 -28.22 -7.90
C SER A 755 -9.15 -27.55 -9.17
N PRO A 756 -7.94 -26.98 -9.16
CA PRO A 756 -7.34 -26.34 -10.33
C PRO A 756 -6.61 -27.37 -11.22
N GLU A 757 -7.38 -28.24 -11.88
CA GLU A 757 -6.81 -29.38 -12.65
C GLU A 757 -5.89 -28.97 -13.80
N GLY A 758 -6.25 -27.93 -14.58
CA GLY A 758 -5.40 -27.47 -15.68
C GLY A 758 -4.06 -26.87 -15.21
N PHE A 759 -3.97 -26.48 -13.93
CA PHE A 759 -2.71 -26.13 -13.29
C PHE A 759 -1.97 -27.37 -12.78
N LEU A 760 -2.62 -28.19 -11.94
CA LEU A 760 -1.98 -29.31 -11.23
C LEU A 760 -1.43 -30.40 -12.17
N THR A 761 -2.05 -30.64 -13.32
CA THR A 761 -1.62 -31.67 -14.28
C THR A 761 -0.23 -31.42 -14.90
N ARG A 762 0.30 -30.20 -14.81
CA ARG A 762 1.65 -29.87 -15.28
C ARG A 762 2.76 -30.21 -14.28
N PHE A 763 2.40 -30.57 -13.04
CA PHE A 763 3.35 -30.84 -11.96
C PHE A 763 3.39 -32.33 -11.57
N ARG A 764 3.71 -33.19 -12.53
CA ARG A 764 3.60 -34.66 -12.39
C ARG A 764 4.63 -35.30 -11.45
N HIS A 765 5.76 -34.64 -11.24
CA HIS A 765 6.88 -35.14 -10.43
C HIS A 765 6.92 -34.56 -9.00
N ILE A 766 5.83 -33.93 -8.55
CA ILE A 766 5.73 -33.40 -7.18
C ILE A 766 5.97 -34.50 -6.15
N ARG A 767 6.78 -34.17 -5.14
CA ARG A 767 6.96 -34.97 -3.93
C ARG A 767 6.22 -34.40 -2.73
N TRP A 768 6.06 -33.07 -2.63
CA TRP A 768 5.32 -32.39 -1.57
C TRP A 768 4.22 -31.51 -2.16
N LEU A 769 2.97 -31.79 -1.81
CA LEU A 769 1.81 -31.00 -2.19
C LEU A 769 1.09 -30.50 -0.93
N ASP A 770 0.98 -29.18 -0.78
CA ASP A 770 0.20 -28.54 0.28
C ASP A 770 -0.97 -27.76 -0.32
N LEU A 771 -2.18 -28.25 -0.08
CA LEU A 771 -3.47 -27.66 -0.46
C LEU A 771 -4.30 -27.30 0.78
N GLY A 772 -3.66 -27.19 1.95
CA GLY A 772 -4.33 -26.92 3.21
C GLY A 772 -5.02 -25.55 3.28
N ARG A 773 -6.01 -25.42 4.17
CA ARG A 773 -6.78 -24.19 4.44
C ARG A 773 -7.43 -23.58 3.19
N ASN A 774 -7.96 -24.41 2.31
CA ASN A 774 -8.78 -23.99 1.17
C ASN A 774 -10.25 -24.37 1.40
N GLN A 775 -11.07 -24.31 0.35
CA GLN A 775 -12.48 -24.68 0.37
C GLN A 775 -12.79 -25.84 -0.58
N LEU A 776 -11.81 -26.72 -0.81
CA LEU A 776 -11.92 -27.84 -1.74
C LEU A 776 -12.94 -28.87 -1.21
N ARG A 777 -13.80 -29.35 -2.10
CA ARG A 777 -14.88 -30.33 -1.77
C ARG A 777 -14.59 -31.75 -2.21
N GLU A 778 -13.76 -31.88 -3.22
CA GLU A 778 -13.37 -33.15 -3.82
C GLU A 778 -11.86 -33.29 -3.79
N LEU A 779 -11.38 -34.53 -3.82
CA LEU A 779 -9.97 -34.81 -3.99
C LEU A 779 -9.55 -34.47 -5.44
N PRO A 780 -8.54 -33.62 -5.67
CA PRO A 780 -8.04 -33.31 -7.00
C PRO A 780 -7.70 -34.56 -7.83
N PRO A 781 -8.36 -34.81 -8.98
CA PRO A 781 -8.00 -35.91 -9.87
C PRO A 781 -6.52 -36.01 -10.23
N ALA A 782 -5.81 -34.88 -10.40
CA ALA A 782 -4.37 -34.85 -10.68
C ALA A 782 -3.50 -35.62 -9.67
N ILE A 783 -3.96 -35.80 -8.42
CA ILE A 783 -3.25 -36.61 -7.41
C ILE A 783 -3.09 -38.07 -7.88
N GLY A 784 -4.00 -38.56 -8.72
CA GLY A 784 -3.89 -39.88 -9.34
C GLY A 784 -2.63 -40.07 -10.21
N GLU A 785 -2.15 -39.00 -10.85
CA GLU A 785 -0.96 -39.02 -11.70
C GLU A 785 0.36 -38.72 -10.94
N MET A 786 0.26 -38.23 -9.70
CA MET A 786 1.42 -37.85 -8.87
C MET A 786 2.01 -39.07 -8.14
N HIS A 787 2.59 -40.01 -8.89
CA HIS A 787 3.07 -41.28 -8.32
C HIS A 787 4.25 -41.14 -7.34
N GLY A 788 4.99 -40.04 -7.40
CA GLY A 788 6.13 -39.74 -6.51
C GLY A 788 5.78 -39.00 -5.21
N LEU A 789 4.50 -38.81 -4.92
CA LEU A 789 4.05 -37.98 -3.80
C LEU A 789 4.40 -38.62 -2.44
N THR A 790 5.17 -37.88 -1.64
CA THR A 790 5.63 -38.31 -0.30
C THR A 790 4.94 -37.56 0.84
N ARG A 791 4.46 -36.34 0.59
CA ARG A 791 3.70 -35.55 1.57
C ARG A 791 2.50 -34.92 0.89
N LEU A 792 1.32 -35.13 1.47
CA LEU A 792 0.07 -34.53 1.02
C LEU A 792 -0.63 -33.86 2.19
N SER A 793 -0.78 -32.55 2.11
CA SER A 793 -1.59 -31.76 3.05
C SER A 793 -2.85 -31.27 2.37
N LEU A 794 -3.99 -31.66 2.94
CA LEU A 794 -5.34 -31.25 2.57
C LEU A 794 -6.11 -30.75 3.80
N GLU A 795 -5.38 -30.29 4.82
CA GLU A 795 -5.97 -29.85 6.09
C GLU A 795 -6.99 -28.71 5.92
N SER A 796 -7.98 -28.62 6.79
CA SER A 796 -8.96 -27.54 6.87
C SER A 796 -9.60 -27.20 5.52
N ASN A 797 -10.08 -28.21 4.81
CA ASN A 797 -10.89 -28.11 3.60
C ASN A 797 -12.33 -28.61 3.86
N GLN A 798 -13.10 -28.90 2.81
CA GLN A 798 -14.46 -29.46 2.86
C GLN A 798 -14.55 -30.79 2.09
N ILE A 799 -13.45 -31.55 2.05
CA ILE A 799 -13.33 -32.73 1.19
C ILE A 799 -14.27 -33.84 1.66
N VAL A 800 -14.98 -34.43 0.70
CA VAL A 800 -15.77 -35.66 0.86
C VAL A 800 -15.15 -36.74 -0.02
N LEU A 801 -14.80 -37.89 0.57
CA LEU A 801 -14.25 -39.03 -0.16
C LEU A 801 -15.36 -40.00 -0.60
N THR A 802 -15.32 -40.37 -1.87
CA THR A 802 -16.04 -41.49 -2.47
C THR A 802 -15.19 -42.76 -2.45
N ALA A 803 -15.78 -43.93 -2.70
CA ALA A 803 -15.01 -45.18 -2.78
C ALA A 803 -13.86 -45.11 -3.81
N ASP A 804 -14.12 -44.48 -4.97
CA ASP A 804 -13.13 -44.32 -6.04
C ASP A 804 -11.98 -43.39 -5.62
N THR A 805 -12.29 -42.22 -5.04
CA THR A 805 -11.28 -41.25 -4.60
C THR A 805 -10.47 -41.73 -3.39
N ALA A 806 -11.10 -42.52 -2.50
CA ALA A 806 -10.39 -43.22 -1.42
C ALA A 806 -9.41 -44.27 -1.99
N SER A 807 -9.79 -45.00 -3.05
CA SER A 807 -8.89 -45.93 -3.74
C SER A 807 -7.72 -45.22 -4.42
N VAL A 808 -7.93 -44.01 -4.97
CA VAL A 808 -6.84 -43.20 -5.53
C VAL A 808 -5.79 -42.87 -4.47
N LEU A 809 -6.21 -42.42 -3.27
CA LEU A 809 -5.29 -42.17 -2.16
C LEU A 809 -4.57 -43.44 -1.68
N ALA A 810 -5.31 -44.55 -1.53
CA ALA A 810 -4.74 -45.84 -1.12
C ALA A 810 -3.66 -46.34 -2.11
N SER A 811 -3.79 -46.01 -3.40
CA SER A 811 -2.80 -46.37 -4.43
C SER A 811 -1.50 -45.55 -4.39
N ARG A 812 -1.40 -44.49 -3.56
CA ARG A 812 -0.20 -43.65 -3.41
C ARG A 812 0.77 -44.25 -2.39
N THR A 813 1.38 -45.38 -2.75
CA THR A 813 2.26 -46.18 -1.89
C THR A 813 3.55 -45.47 -1.43
N THR A 814 3.91 -44.35 -2.06
CA THR A 814 5.08 -43.52 -1.74
C THR A 814 4.81 -42.47 -0.65
N LEU A 815 3.56 -42.34 -0.18
CA LEU A 815 3.19 -41.38 0.85
C LEU A 815 3.85 -41.71 2.19
N ARG A 816 4.37 -40.66 2.83
CA ARG A 816 5.00 -40.68 4.16
C ARG A 816 4.26 -39.82 5.16
N ALA A 817 3.57 -38.77 4.71
CA ALA A 817 2.73 -37.93 5.55
C ALA A 817 1.42 -37.60 4.84
N LEU A 818 0.29 -37.83 5.53
CA LEU A 818 -1.05 -37.51 5.06
C LEU A 818 -1.81 -36.69 6.10
N GLU A 819 -2.15 -35.46 5.75
CA GLU A 819 -2.84 -34.52 6.63
C GLU A 819 -4.22 -34.17 6.05
N LEU A 820 -5.28 -34.62 6.73
CA LEU A 820 -6.69 -34.41 6.34
C LEU A 820 -7.51 -33.76 7.47
N GLN A 821 -6.87 -33.30 8.55
CA GLN A 821 -7.57 -32.71 9.69
C GLN A 821 -8.51 -31.57 9.30
N GLY A 822 -9.64 -31.41 9.98
CA GLY A 822 -10.61 -30.32 9.76
C GLY A 822 -11.55 -30.50 8.56
N ASN A 823 -11.51 -31.63 7.86
CA ASN A 823 -12.47 -31.99 6.80
C ASN A 823 -13.70 -32.68 7.40
N ARG A 824 -14.59 -31.95 8.08
CA ARG A 824 -15.70 -32.51 8.91
C ARG A 824 -16.70 -33.45 8.23
N GLN A 825 -16.69 -33.52 6.90
CA GLN A 825 -17.60 -34.33 6.08
C GLN A 825 -16.84 -35.40 5.28
N LEU A 826 -15.65 -35.81 5.72
CA LEU A 826 -14.77 -36.72 4.96
C LEU A 826 -15.46 -38.02 4.51
N GLY A 827 -16.34 -38.56 5.35
CA GLY A 827 -17.09 -39.78 5.07
C GLY A 827 -16.22 -41.03 5.19
N ILE A 828 -15.70 -41.52 4.06
CA ILE A 828 -14.92 -42.76 3.96
C ILE A 828 -13.43 -42.47 4.18
N VAL A 829 -12.73 -43.36 4.88
CA VAL A 829 -11.27 -43.30 5.06
C VAL A 829 -10.58 -44.26 4.06
N PRO A 830 -9.50 -43.86 3.37
CA PRO A 830 -8.77 -44.75 2.47
C PRO A 830 -8.15 -45.94 3.23
N ASP A 831 -8.02 -47.09 2.56
CA ASP A 831 -7.28 -48.21 3.12
C ASP A 831 -5.78 -47.89 3.13
N LEU A 832 -5.21 -47.75 4.33
CA LEU A 832 -3.82 -47.38 4.52
C LEU A 832 -2.88 -48.59 4.45
N SER A 833 -3.39 -49.82 4.32
CA SER A 833 -2.58 -51.04 4.30
C SER A 833 -1.50 -51.05 3.20
N GLN A 834 -1.77 -50.39 2.07
CA GLN A 834 -0.88 -50.33 0.91
C GLN A 834 0.22 -49.25 1.02
N ILE A 835 0.10 -48.33 1.98
CA ILE A 835 1.03 -47.19 2.16
C ILE A 835 2.07 -47.55 3.24
N VAL A 836 3.05 -48.39 2.88
CA VAL A 836 3.95 -49.06 3.82
C VAL A 836 5.02 -48.17 4.48
N ASP A 837 5.29 -46.98 3.94
CA ASP A 837 6.29 -46.02 4.46
C ASP A 837 5.60 -44.80 5.12
N LEU A 838 4.36 -44.96 5.59
CA LEU A 838 3.62 -43.90 6.27
C LEU A 838 4.23 -43.62 7.65
N ARG A 839 4.56 -42.34 7.91
CA ARG A 839 5.20 -41.86 9.15
C ARG A 839 4.31 -40.97 9.99
N SER A 840 3.45 -40.18 9.35
CA SER A 840 2.52 -39.30 10.04
C SER A 840 1.16 -39.33 9.37
N ILE A 841 0.11 -39.43 10.18
CA ILE A 841 -1.27 -39.30 9.73
C ILE A 841 -2.08 -38.44 10.70
N SER A 842 -2.84 -37.51 10.12
CA SER A 842 -3.72 -36.62 10.86
C SER A 842 -5.13 -36.61 10.26
N LEU A 843 -6.09 -37.08 11.03
CA LEU A 843 -7.52 -37.17 10.70
C LEU A 843 -8.40 -36.50 11.77
N ALA A 844 -7.87 -35.56 12.56
CA ALA A 844 -8.66 -34.87 13.58
C ALA A 844 -9.82 -34.04 12.99
N ASP A 845 -10.97 -33.98 13.67
CA ASP A 845 -12.14 -33.20 13.23
C ASP A 845 -12.56 -33.51 11.77
N THR A 846 -12.55 -34.80 11.40
CA THR A 846 -12.97 -35.28 10.06
C THR A 846 -14.35 -35.94 10.04
N GLY A 847 -14.93 -36.21 11.21
CA GLY A 847 -16.28 -36.77 11.35
C GLY A 847 -16.37 -38.28 11.11
N ILE A 848 -15.22 -38.97 11.00
CA ILE A 848 -15.15 -40.43 10.82
C ILE A 848 -15.74 -41.17 12.02
N ASP A 849 -16.45 -42.26 11.75
CA ASP A 849 -17.15 -43.08 12.77
C ASP A 849 -16.49 -44.43 13.04
N THR A 850 -15.53 -44.81 12.19
CA THR A 850 -14.81 -46.08 12.22
C THR A 850 -13.31 -45.84 12.37
N PHE A 851 -12.64 -46.75 13.07
CA PHE A 851 -11.18 -46.71 13.22
C PHE A 851 -10.51 -47.06 11.87
N PRO A 852 -9.54 -46.27 11.37
CA PRO A 852 -8.96 -46.50 10.06
C PRO A 852 -8.25 -47.86 9.92
N SER A 853 -8.57 -48.57 8.84
CA SER A 853 -7.93 -49.85 8.48
C SER A 853 -6.45 -49.66 8.12
N GLY A 854 -5.64 -50.66 8.43
CA GLY A 854 -4.21 -50.70 8.06
C GLY A 854 -3.25 -50.01 9.03
N LEU A 855 -3.71 -49.12 9.93
CA LEU A 855 -2.83 -48.38 10.87
C LEU A 855 -2.03 -49.28 11.83
N VAL A 856 -2.62 -50.39 12.28
CA VAL A 856 -2.04 -51.28 13.30
C VAL A 856 -0.77 -51.97 12.83
N HIS A 857 -0.66 -52.19 11.51
CA HIS A 857 0.43 -52.95 10.91
C HIS A 857 1.53 -52.06 10.32
N GLN A 858 1.43 -50.72 10.48
CA GLN A 858 2.39 -49.79 9.90
C GLN A 858 3.67 -49.70 10.73
N PRO A 859 4.85 -50.10 10.21
CA PRO A 859 6.07 -50.21 11.01
C PRO A 859 6.74 -48.86 11.32
N LEU A 860 6.44 -47.81 10.55
CA LEU A 860 7.20 -46.55 10.55
C LEU A 860 6.40 -45.32 11.03
N LEU A 861 5.16 -45.51 11.54
CA LEU A 861 4.36 -44.42 12.09
C LEU A 861 4.97 -43.85 13.39
N ASP A 862 5.08 -42.52 13.43
CA ASP A 862 5.56 -41.72 14.56
C ASP A 862 4.43 -40.91 15.23
N THR A 863 3.33 -40.62 14.51
CA THR A 863 2.20 -39.84 15.05
C THR A 863 0.87 -40.25 14.38
N ILE A 864 -0.17 -40.43 15.19
CA ILE A 864 -1.54 -40.74 14.76
C ILE A 864 -2.52 -39.82 15.50
N GLU A 865 -3.17 -38.93 14.77
CA GLU A 865 -4.11 -37.94 15.33
C GLU A 865 -5.54 -38.23 14.86
N LEU A 866 -6.39 -38.74 15.77
CA LEU A 866 -7.80 -39.11 15.52
C LEU A 866 -8.78 -38.35 16.42
N SER A 867 -8.37 -37.25 17.05
CA SER A 867 -9.22 -36.52 17.99
C SER A 867 -10.44 -35.85 17.33
N SER A 868 -11.46 -35.58 18.14
CA SER A 868 -12.68 -34.84 17.77
C SER A 868 -13.43 -35.47 16.58
N ASN A 869 -13.50 -36.79 16.55
CA ASN A 869 -14.23 -37.56 15.54
C ASN A 869 -15.49 -38.21 16.14
N ARG A 870 -16.14 -39.11 15.39
CA ARG A 870 -17.36 -39.83 15.77
C ARG A 870 -17.09 -41.32 16.05
N ILE A 871 -15.84 -41.70 16.32
CA ILE A 871 -15.46 -43.09 16.53
C ILE A 871 -16.11 -43.63 17.80
N THR A 872 -16.84 -44.73 17.67
CA THR A 872 -17.55 -45.38 18.80
C THR A 872 -16.86 -46.65 19.27
N GLU A 873 -16.17 -47.35 18.37
CA GLU A 873 -15.51 -48.62 18.63
C GLU A 873 -14.04 -48.63 18.18
N ILE A 874 -13.19 -49.24 18.99
CA ILE A 874 -11.78 -49.49 18.67
C ILE A 874 -11.61 -51.00 18.45
N PRO A 875 -10.99 -51.45 17.34
CA PRO A 875 -10.86 -52.86 17.01
C PRO A 875 -10.04 -53.66 18.03
N ASP A 876 -10.36 -54.95 18.18
CA ASP A 876 -9.63 -55.86 19.08
C ASP A 876 -8.15 -56.03 18.66
N ALA A 877 -7.82 -55.87 17.38
CA ALA A 877 -6.43 -55.83 16.92
C ALA A 877 -5.60 -54.69 17.57
N VAL A 878 -6.26 -53.63 18.07
CA VAL A 878 -5.63 -52.47 18.70
C VAL A 878 -5.60 -52.61 20.24
N ILE A 879 -6.70 -53.08 20.84
CA ILE A 879 -6.91 -53.07 22.30
C ILE A 879 -7.08 -54.46 22.94
N ALA A 880 -7.03 -55.54 22.16
CA ALA A 880 -7.00 -56.92 22.64
C ALA A 880 -6.10 -57.84 21.76
N PRO A 881 -4.86 -57.42 21.41
CA PRO A 881 -3.99 -58.20 20.53
C PRO A 881 -3.46 -59.47 21.23
N PRO A 882 -3.14 -60.55 20.49
CA PRO A 882 -2.40 -61.68 21.05
C PRO A 882 -1.00 -61.27 21.54
N ASN A 883 -0.38 -62.07 22.42
CA ASN A 883 0.84 -61.69 23.16
C ASN A 883 2.05 -61.40 22.25
N ASP A 884 2.14 -62.08 21.12
CA ASP A 884 3.15 -61.89 20.07
C ASP A 884 3.04 -60.53 19.34
N GLN A 885 1.85 -59.93 19.32
CA GLN A 885 1.58 -58.62 18.71
C GLN A 885 1.50 -57.46 19.72
N LEU A 886 1.66 -57.76 21.02
CA LEU A 886 1.54 -56.78 22.11
C LEU A 886 2.58 -55.65 22.01
N ALA A 887 3.82 -55.96 21.58
CA ALA A 887 4.87 -54.95 21.44
C ALA A 887 4.57 -53.92 20.33
N ASN A 888 4.01 -54.36 19.20
CA ASN A 888 3.67 -53.48 18.08
C ASN A 888 2.49 -52.56 18.40
N THR A 889 1.47 -53.11 19.06
CA THR A 889 0.29 -52.35 19.51
C THR A 889 0.63 -51.36 20.62
N VAL A 890 1.54 -51.68 21.54
CA VAL A 890 2.06 -50.71 22.53
C VAL A 890 2.67 -49.49 21.83
N ARG A 891 3.52 -49.69 20.81
CA ARG A 891 4.14 -48.57 20.05
C ARG A 891 3.08 -47.68 19.41
N ILE A 892 2.14 -48.28 18.65
CA ILE A 892 1.06 -47.55 17.95
C ILE A 892 0.14 -46.83 18.94
N ASN A 893 -0.27 -47.50 20.02
CA ASN A 893 -1.15 -46.91 21.03
C ASN A 893 -0.46 -45.78 21.81
N ASN A 894 0.88 -45.76 21.87
CA ASN A 894 1.65 -44.70 22.53
C ASN A 894 1.62 -43.37 21.76
N ILE A 895 1.33 -43.41 20.46
CA ILE A 895 1.36 -42.26 19.55
C ILE A 895 -0.02 -41.93 18.96
N THR A 896 -1.08 -42.58 19.46
CA THR A 896 -2.46 -42.40 18.98
C THR A 896 -3.25 -41.50 19.92
N ASP A 897 -3.74 -40.37 19.40
CA ASP A 897 -4.70 -39.51 20.09
C ASP A 897 -6.13 -39.80 19.61
N ILE A 898 -7.04 -40.13 20.54
CA ILE A 898 -8.46 -40.36 20.25
C ILE A 898 -9.40 -39.46 21.09
N SER A 899 -8.90 -38.37 21.63
CA SER A 899 -9.65 -37.45 22.49
C SER A 899 -10.92 -36.93 21.81
N ASN A 900 -11.96 -36.62 22.59
CA ASN A 900 -13.24 -36.08 22.11
C ASN A 900 -13.99 -36.99 21.11
N ASN A 901 -13.81 -38.31 21.19
CA ASN A 901 -14.63 -39.28 20.46
C ASN A 901 -15.75 -39.86 21.35
N PRO A 902 -16.94 -40.16 20.80
CA PRO A 902 -18.06 -40.76 21.53
C PRO A 902 -17.87 -42.28 21.72
N LEU A 903 -16.79 -42.69 22.40
CA LEU A 903 -16.47 -44.10 22.63
C LEU A 903 -17.57 -44.81 23.43
N SER A 904 -17.97 -46.00 22.98
CA SER A 904 -18.99 -46.81 23.65
C SER A 904 -18.49 -47.32 25.02
N GLU A 905 -19.40 -47.55 25.96
CA GLU A 905 -19.03 -48.07 27.29
C GLU A 905 -18.36 -49.45 27.21
N ALA A 906 -18.73 -50.27 26.22
CA ALA A 906 -18.08 -51.55 25.94
C ALA A 906 -16.62 -51.36 25.50
N THR A 907 -16.33 -50.35 24.66
CA THR A 907 -14.97 -50.01 24.25
C THR A 907 -14.14 -49.46 25.40
N ILE A 908 -14.72 -48.58 26.23
CA ILE A 908 -14.05 -48.04 27.43
C ILE A 908 -13.70 -49.18 28.41
N THR A 909 -14.62 -50.13 28.64
CA THR A 909 -14.36 -51.29 29.51
C THR A 909 -13.23 -52.17 28.97
N ARG A 910 -13.18 -52.37 27.65
CA ARG A 910 -12.09 -53.11 26.97
C ARG A 910 -10.76 -52.36 27.09
N LEU A 911 -10.74 -51.03 26.92
CA LEU A 911 -9.55 -50.19 27.12
C LEU A 911 -9.00 -50.29 28.55
N VAL A 912 -9.87 -50.29 29.57
CA VAL A 912 -9.44 -50.49 30.98
C VAL A 912 -8.79 -51.87 31.17
N ARG A 913 -9.39 -52.92 30.59
CA ARG A 913 -8.81 -54.28 30.64
C ARG A 913 -7.46 -54.34 29.94
N TYR A 914 -7.34 -53.68 28.80
CA TYR A 914 -6.09 -53.55 28.05
C TYR A 914 -5.02 -52.82 28.89
N ASN A 915 -5.36 -51.70 29.51
CA ASN A 915 -4.45 -50.93 30.38
C ASN A 915 -3.92 -51.77 31.55
N ASN A 916 -4.81 -52.53 32.20
CA ASN A 916 -4.43 -53.43 33.29
C ASN A 916 -3.47 -54.53 32.80
N ARG A 917 -3.71 -55.07 31.60
CA ARG A 917 -2.83 -56.06 30.97
C ARG A 917 -1.46 -55.47 30.64
N LEU A 918 -1.39 -54.24 30.13
CA LEU A 918 -0.13 -53.53 29.86
C LEU A 918 0.67 -53.26 31.14
N THR A 919 -0.03 -52.83 32.20
CA THR A 919 0.57 -52.58 33.51
C THR A 919 1.12 -53.88 34.12
N ALA A 920 0.38 -54.98 34.02
CA ALA A 920 0.82 -56.30 34.48
C ALA A 920 2.01 -56.86 33.66
N ALA A 921 2.10 -56.50 32.37
CA ALA A 921 3.22 -56.86 31.50
C ALA A 921 4.45 -55.95 31.67
N GLY A 922 4.39 -54.91 32.51
CA GLY A 922 5.49 -53.97 32.72
C GLY A 922 5.73 -53.00 31.56
N THR A 923 4.76 -52.82 30.67
CA THR A 923 4.86 -51.96 29.47
C THR A 923 3.70 -50.95 29.42
N PRO A 924 3.57 -50.04 30.41
CA PRO A 924 2.55 -48.99 30.36
C PRO A 924 2.80 -48.06 29.16
N LEU A 925 1.73 -47.43 28.65
CA LEU A 925 1.89 -46.37 27.66
C LEU A 925 2.52 -45.15 28.34
N THR A 926 3.57 -44.59 27.72
CA THR A 926 4.40 -43.49 28.25
C THR A 926 4.34 -42.23 27.38
N GLY A 927 3.67 -42.29 26.24
CA GLY A 927 3.54 -41.19 25.29
C GLY A 927 2.62 -40.10 25.84
N ALA A 928 2.99 -38.84 25.61
CA ALA A 928 2.30 -37.67 26.15
C ALA A 928 0.83 -37.55 25.74
N ARG A 929 0.45 -38.14 24.60
CA ARG A 929 -0.93 -38.23 24.10
C ARG A 929 -1.18 -39.64 23.57
N ASN A 930 -1.29 -40.60 24.49
CA ASN A 930 -1.53 -42.01 24.16
C ASN A 930 -3.03 -42.36 24.14
N LEU A 931 -3.36 -43.50 23.55
CA LEU A 931 -4.74 -43.95 23.31
C LEU A 931 -5.57 -44.05 24.59
N ILE A 932 -4.96 -44.49 25.69
CA ILE A 932 -5.65 -44.77 26.96
C ILE A 932 -6.00 -43.46 27.68
N ASP A 933 -5.05 -42.54 27.77
CA ASP A 933 -5.23 -41.27 28.45
C ASP A 933 -6.21 -40.36 27.70
N THR A 934 -6.13 -40.34 26.36
CA THR A 934 -6.97 -39.49 25.52
C THR A 934 -8.43 -39.97 25.43
N ALA A 935 -8.68 -41.28 25.59
CA ALA A 935 -10.02 -41.87 25.57
C ALA A 935 -10.93 -41.51 26.77
N SER A 936 -10.40 -40.90 27.84
CA SER A 936 -11.09 -40.76 29.13
C SER A 936 -11.93 -39.48 29.33
N ASN A 937 -11.92 -38.52 28.39
CA ASN A 937 -12.69 -37.26 28.47
C ASN A 937 -14.12 -37.39 27.88
N ARG A 938 -15.19 -37.33 28.71
CA ARG A 938 -16.62 -37.58 28.32
C ARG A 938 -17.52 -36.32 28.23
N ARG A 939 -18.42 -36.25 27.20
CA ARG A 939 -19.89 -35.90 27.19
C ARG A 939 -20.43 -35.61 25.74
N PRO A 940 -21.75 -35.54 25.45
CA PRO A 940 -22.91 -36.45 25.65
C PRO A 940 -23.63 -36.85 24.31
N GLN A 941 -24.64 -37.75 24.38
CA GLN A 941 -25.30 -38.52 23.29
C GLN A 941 -26.28 -37.78 22.33
N PRO A 942 -26.57 -38.34 21.12
CA PRO A 942 -27.55 -37.80 20.15
C PRO A 942 -28.99 -38.35 20.25
N PHE A 943 -29.90 -37.62 19.60
CA PHE A 943 -31.38 -37.59 19.68
C PHE A 943 -32.11 -38.69 18.85
N ARG A 944 -33.36 -39.05 19.21
CA ARG A 944 -34.25 -39.96 18.45
C ARG A 944 -35.47 -39.21 17.89
N LEU A 945 -35.91 -39.55 16.68
CA LEU A 945 -37.08 -38.97 15.98
C LEU A 945 -38.39 -39.69 16.35
N THR A 946 -39.53 -38.98 16.29
CA THR A 946 -40.87 -39.49 16.70
C THR A 946 -41.92 -39.24 15.62
N THR A 947 -43.10 -39.85 15.76
CA THR A 947 -44.22 -39.85 14.78
C THR A 947 -44.88 -38.49 14.50
N ALA A 948 -44.38 -37.41 15.10
CA ALA A 948 -44.79 -36.03 14.84
C ALA A 948 -43.96 -35.36 13.72
N ASP A 949 -43.03 -36.08 13.08
CA ASP A 949 -42.11 -35.50 12.10
C ASP A 949 -42.80 -35.13 10.76
N PRO A 950 -42.72 -33.86 10.31
CA PRO A 950 -43.35 -33.35 9.09
C PRO A 950 -42.97 -34.11 7.80
N ILE A 951 -41.86 -34.85 7.82
CA ILE A 951 -41.35 -35.59 6.68
C ILE A 951 -42.25 -36.76 6.26
N VAL A 952 -42.99 -37.34 7.22
CA VAL A 952 -43.89 -38.49 6.99
C VAL A 952 -44.97 -38.13 5.94
N ARG A 953 -45.38 -36.85 5.89
CA ARG A 953 -46.30 -36.32 4.86
C ARG A 953 -45.70 -36.36 3.46
N TRP A 954 -44.43 -36.02 3.31
CA TRP A 954 -43.78 -35.85 2.01
C TRP A 954 -43.19 -37.14 1.44
N THR A 955 -43.05 -38.17 2.28
CA THR A 955 -42.59 -39.51 1.90
C THR A 955 -43.72 -40.54 1.74
N ALA A 956 -44.97 -40.14 1.95
CA ALA A 956 -46.13 -41.01 1.75
C ALA A 956 -46.21 -41.49 0.29
N GLY A 957 -46.33 -42.81 0.10
CA GLY A 957 -46.41 -43.46 -1.22
C GLY A 957 -45.06 -43.78 -1.89
N LEU A 958 -43.93 -43.49 -1.24
CA LEU A 958 -42.60 -43.88 -1.72
C LEU A 958 -42.20 -45.28 -1.21
N THR A 959 -41.30 -45.96 -1.91
CA THR A 959 -40.73 -47.26 -1.48
C THR A 959 -39.79 -47.10 -0.29
N ASP A 960 -39.60 -48.14 0.53
CA ASP A 960 -38.76 -48.06 1.76
C ASP A 960 -37.35 -47.50 1.50
N ASN A 961 -36.73 -47.87 0.37
CA ASN A 961 -35.40 -47.37 0.00
C ASN A 961 -35.42 -45.87 -0.40
N GLN A 962 -36.49 -45.42 -1.04
CA GLN A 962 -36.71 -44.01 -1.36
C GLN A 962 -37.01 -43.19 -0.10
N VAL A 963 -37.75 -43.75 0.86
CA VAL A 963 -38.02 -43.10 2.15
C VAL A 963 -36.71 -42.85 2.91
N VAL A 964 -35.80 -43.83 2.97
CA VAL A 964 -34.48 -43.67 3.62
C VAL A 964 -33.67 -42.55 2.96
N THR A 965 -33.58 -42.56 1.63
CA THR A 965 -32.80 -41.57 0.86
C THR A 965 -33.36 -40.16 1.02
N ARG A 966 -34.69 -40.00 0.91
CA ARG A 966 -35.37 -38.70 1.09
C ARG A 966 -35.32 -38.20 2.53
N THR A 967 -35.24 -39.11 3.51
CA THR A 967 -35.09 -38.76 4.94
C THR A 967 -33.73 -38.16 5.24
N LEU A 968 -32.67 -38.76 4.72
CA LEU A 968 -31.31 -38.23 4.87
C LEU A 968 -31.14 -36.86 4.20
N GLN A 969 -31.69 -36.70 3.00
CA GLN A 969 -31.69 -35.44 2.25
C GLN A 969 -32.40 -34.32 3.02
N TRP A 970 -33.57 -34.60 3.58
CA TRP A 970 -34.35 -33.65 4.37
C TRP A 970 -33.63 -33.20 5.64
N GLN A 971 -33.04 -34.14 6.39
CA GLN A 971 -32.28 -33.84 7.61
C GLN A 971 -31.03 -33.00 7.32
N THR A 972 -30.29 -33.36 6.27
CA THR A 972 -29.08 -32.63 5.84
C THR A 972 -29.37 -31.17 5.51
N LEU A 973 -30.55 -30.86 4.95
CA LEU A 973 -30.97 -29.48 4.70
C LEU A 973 -31.53 -28.79 5.94
N ARG A 974 -32.23 -29.51 6.81
CA ARG A 974 -32.79 -28.98 8.06
C ARG A 974 -31.69 -28.57 9.05
N ASP A 975 -30.60 -29.31 9.10
CA ASP A 975 -29.46 -29.06 9.98
C ASP A 975 -28.59 -27.86 9.53
N GLN A 976 -28.85 -27.29 8.34
CA GLN A 976 -28.12 -26.11 7.87
C GLN A 976 -28.60 -24.82 8.56
N PRO A 977 -27.69 -23.86 8.84
CA PRO A 977 -28.06 -22.57 9.40
C PRO A 977 -29.05 -21.83 8.49
N ARG A 978 -30.06 -21.16 9.09
CA ARG A 978 -31.12 -20.39 8.39
C ARG A 978 -32.12 -21.19 7.57
N SER A 979 -32.11 -22.52 7.63
CA SER A 979 -33.06 -23.38 6.91
C SER A 979 -34.52 -23.27 7.38
N HIS A 980 -34.76 -22.73 8.59
CA HIS A 980 -36.06 -22.77 9.26
C HIS A 980 -37.21 -22.16 8.44
N GLY A 981 -36.95 -21.10 7.68
CA GLY A 981 -37.98 -20.35 6.95
C GLY A 981 -38.55 -21.14 5.77
N LEU A 982 -37.70 -21.94 5.11
CA LEU A 982 -38.11 -22.85 4.05
C LEU A 982 -39.03 -23.94 4.61
N PHE A 983 -38.61 -24.61 5.69
CA PHE A 983 -39.39 -25.72 6.27
C PHE A 983 -40.72 -25.24 6.87
N ASN A 984 -40.76 -24.04 7.47
CA ASN A 984 -42.02 -23.41 7.90
C ASN A 984 -42.97 -23.16 6.71
N THR A 985 -42.45 -22.66 5.59
CA THR A 985 -43.24 -22.47 4.36
C THR A 985 -43.79 -23.80 3.83
N LEU A 986 -42.96 -24.85 3.79
CA LEU A 986 -43.36 -26.19 3.33
C LEU A 986 -44.42 -26.84 4.23
N GLU A 987 -44.29 -26.71 5.54
CA GLU A 987 -45.24 -27.25 6.52
C GLU A 987 -46.65 -26.64 6.38
N ARG A 988 -46.74 -25.37 5.99
CA ARG A 988 -47.99 -24.60 5.92
C ARG A 988 -48.69 -24.63 4.56
N LEU A 989 -48.16 -25.35 3.58
CA LEU A 989 -48.83 -25.58 2.29
C LEU A 989 -50.08 -26.46 2.50
N LEU A 990 -51.25 -25.97 2.06
CA LEU A 990 -52.58 -26.58 2.26
C LEU A 990 -52.62 -28.07 1.89
N ASP A 991 -53.33 -28.85 2.70
CA ASP A 991 -53.62 -30.25 2.45
C ASP A 991 -55.04 -30.38 1.88
N THR A 992 -55.16 -30.57 0.57
CA THR A 992 -56.42 -30.99 -0.04
C THR A 992 -56.20 -32.39 -0.61
N THR A 993 -56.99 -33.35 -0.15
CA THR A 993 -57.00 -34.77 -0.51
C THR A 993 -57.10 -35.06 -2.02
N THR A 994 -57.33 -34.05 -2.86
CA THR A 994 -57.17 -34.07 -4.33
C THR A 994 -56.07 -33.11 -4.79
N GLY A 995 -54.93 -33.67 -5.24
CA GLY A 995 -53.78 -32.92 -5.78
C GLY A 995 -52.46 -33.09 -5.01
N HIS A 996 -52.44 -33.89 -3.93
CA HIS A 996 -51.26 -34.13 -3.10
C HIS A 996 -50.02 -34.58 -3.90
N GLN A 997 -50.19 -35.48 -4.87
CA GLN A 997 -49.08 -36.02 -5.68
C GLN A 997 -48.42 -34.95 -6.58
N ALA A 998 -49.20 -34.01 -7.14
CA ALA A 998 -48.66 -32.92 -7.96
C ALA A 998 -47.90 -31.88 -7.12
N LEU A 999 -48.38 -31.59 -5.90
CA LEU A 999 -47.69 -30.72 -4.95
C LEU A 999 -46.41 -31.37 -4.40
N GLN A 1000 -46.47 -32.66 -4.04
CA GLN A 1000 -45.33 -33.47 -3.60
C GLN A 1000 -44.20 -33.45 -4.65
N GLY A 1001 -44.52 -33.61 -5.94
CA GLY A 1001 -43.54 -33.55 -7.02
C GLY A 1001 -42.89 -32.16 -7.21
N ARG A 1002 -43.60 -31.07 -6.91
CA ARG A 1002 -43.06 -29.70 -6.96
C ARG A 1002 -42.11 -29.41 -5.79
N VAL A 1003 -42.49 -29.83 -4.59
CA VAL A 1003 -41.66 -29.69 -3.37
C VAL A 1003 -40.35 -30.45 -3.54
N TRP A 1004 -40.39 -31.71 -4.00
CA TRP A 1004 -39.16 -32.47 -4.21
C TRP A 1004 -38.30 -31.91 -5.34
N ARG A 1005 -38.88 -31.32 -6.40
CA ARG A 1005 -38.10 -30.61 -7.43
C ARG A 1005 -37.32 -29.42 -6.88
N LEU A 1006 -37.93 -28.65 -5.98
CA LEU A 1006 -37.26 -27.53 -5.30
C LEU A 1006 -36.18 -28.04 -4.34
N ILE A 1007 -36.45 -29.11 -3.59
CA ILE A 1007 -35.48 -29.72 -2.67
C ILE A 1007 -34.29 -30.31 -3.44
N ASP A 1008 -34.53 -30.98 -4.56
CA ASP A 1008 -33.49 -31.56 -5.40
C ASP A 1008 -32.55 -30.47 -5.94
N SER A 1009 -33.09 -29.36 -6.44
CA SER A 1009 -32.27 -28.26 -6.98
C SER A 1009 -31.38 -27.57 -5.94
N ILE A 1010 -31.72 -27.65 -4.65
CA ILE A 1010 -30.91 -27.10 -3.55
C ILE A 1010 -30.11 -28.16 -2.79
N THR A 1011 -30.30 -29.45 -3.03
CA THR A 1011 -29.58 -30.51 -2.30
C THR A 1011 -28.20 -30.78 -2.89
N GLU A 1012 -28.07 -30.65 -4.20
CA GLU A 1012 -26.84 -30.98 -4.92
C GLU A 1012 -25.62 -30.25 -4.33
N ASN A 1013 -24.47 -30.93 -4.29
CA ASN A 1013 -23.23 -30.34 -3.79
C ASN A 1013 -22.48 -29.58 -4.90
N THR A 1014 -23.21 -28.78 -5.68
CA THR A 1014 -22.64 -27.92 -6.71
C THR A 1014 -22.58 -26.47 -6.19
N PRO A 1015 -21.57 -25.66 -6.59
CA PRO A 1015 -21.50 -24.24 -6.20
C PRO A 1015 -22.76 -23.45 -6.57
N GLN A 1016 -23.40 -23.85 -7.67
CA GLN A 1016 -24.66 -23.31 -8.19
C GLN A 1016 -25.82 -23.61 -7.23
N SER A 1017 -26.00 -24.89 -6.87
CA SER A 1017 -27.03 -25.34 -5.92
C SER A 1017 -26.87 -24.70 -4.54
N GLU A 1018 -25.64 -24.48 -4.05
CA GLU A 1018 -25.44 -23.77 -2.78
C GLU A 1018 -25.77 -22.29 -2.83
N ARG A 1019 -25.45 -21.61 -3.92
CA ARG A 1019 -25.81 -20.20 -4.11
C ARG A 1019 -27.32 -20.06 -4.13
N LEU A 1020 -27.99 -20.94 -4.87
CA LEU A 1020 -29.45 -21.06 -4.89
C LEU A 1020 -30.00 -21.41 -3.50
N ARG A 1021 -29.39 -22.34 -2.77
CA ARG A 1021 -29.80 -22.76 -1.42
C ARG A 1021 -29.74 -21.60 -0.43
N LYS A 1022 -28.64 -20.86 -0.40
CA LYS A 1022 -28.48 -19.67 0.46
C LYS A 1022 -29.53 -18.62 0.12
N GLU A 1023 -29.73 -18.34 -1.17
CA GLU A 1023 -30.71 -17.37 -1.63
C GLU A 1023 -32.16 -17.79 -1.32
N ILE A 1024 -32.48 -19.08 -1.44
CA ILE A 1024 -33.77 -19.65 -1.06
C ILE A 1024 -33.98 -19.58 0.46
N PHE A 1025 -32.96 -19.89 1.27
CA PHE A 1025 -33.04 -19.79 2.73
C PHE A 1025 -33.21 -18.34 3.19
N ASP A 1026 -32.50 -17.39 2.57
CA ASP A 1026 -32.62 -15.97 2.91
C ASP A 1026 -33.98 -15.37 2.48
N ARG A 1027 -34.59 -15.86 1.38
CA ARG A 1027 -35.88 -15.37 0.86
C ARG A 1027 -37.10 -16.09 1.45
N ALA A 1028 -36.94 -17.28 2.02
CA ALA A 1028 -38.02 -18.01 2.66
C ALA A 1028 -38.31 -17.43 4.06
N GLY A 1029 -39.40 -16.67 4.20
CA GLY A 1029 -39.83 -16.07 5.47
C GLY A 1029 -40.88 -16.89 6.24
N GLU A 1030 -41.17 -16.50 7.49
CA GLU A 1030 -42.23 -17.12 8.32
C GLU A 1030 -43.62 -16.82 7.75
N ALA A 1031 -44.22 -17.77 7.03
CA ALA A 1031 -45.54 -17.60 6.44
C ALA A 1031 -46.64 -17.70 7.53
N ALA A 1032 -47.27 -16.58 7.90
CA ALA A 1032 -48.32 -16.56 8.93
C ALA A 1032 -49.61 -17.31 8.52
N CYS A 1033 -49.91 -17.43 7.22
CA CYS A 1033 -51.12 -18.06 6.66
C CYS A 1033 -50.78 -18.92 5.42
N CYS A 1034 -51.71 -19.80 5.00
CA CYS A 1034 -51.51 -20.70 3.85
C CYS A 1034 -51.34 -19.99 2.50
N ASP A 1035 -52.03 -18.88 2.25
CA ASP A 1035 -51.93 -18.15 0.99
C ASP A 1035 -50.59 -17.39 0.89
N ARG A 1036 -50.09 -16.88 2.02
CA ARG A 1036 -48.71 -16.39 2.13
C ARG A 1036 -47.67 -17.49 1.87
N ALA A 1037 -47.89 -18.70 2.37
CA ALA A 1037 -47.00 -19.84 2.07
C ALA A 1037 -47.02 -20.20 0.58
N ALA A 1038 -48.20 -20.20 -0.05
CA ALA A 1038 -48.34 -20.49 -1.48
C ALA A 1038 -47.69 -19.41 -2.38
N PHE A 1039 -47.80 -18.12 -2.00
CA PHE A 1039 -47.14 -17.02 -2.70
C PHE A 1039 -45.61 -17.08 -2.58
N THR A 1040 -45.10 -17.32 -1.36
CA THR A 1040 -43.67 -17.50 -1.12
C THR A 1040 -43.14 -18.70 -1.91
N PHE A 1041 -43.83 -19.85 -1.86
CA PHE A 1041 -43.42 -21.05 -2.60
C PHE A 1041 -43.38 -20.85 -4.11
N ALA A 1042 -44.39 -20.18 -4.69
CA ALA A 1042 -44.42 -19.85 -6.12
C ALA A 1042 -43.22 -18.97 -6.54
N ASN A 1043 -42.81 -18.02 -5.69
CA ASN A 1043 -41.63 -17.18 -5.95
C ASN A 1043 -40.32 -17.98 -5.82
N LEU A 1044 -40.23 -18.93 -4.89
CA LEU A 1044 -39.07 -19.82 -4.76
C LEU A 1044 -38.95 -20.78 -5.96
N GLU A 1045 -40.07 -21.25 -6.51
CA GLU A 1045 -40.07 -22.03 -7.76
C GLU A 1045 -39.61 -21.21 -8.97
N VAL A 1046 -40.10 -19.96 -9.11
CA VAL A 1046 -39.63 -19.05 -10.16
C VAL A 1046 -38.11 -18.80 -10.05
N LEU A 1047 -37.60 -18.62 -8.83
CA LEU A 1047 -36.16 -18.47 -8.58
C LEU A 1047 -35.37 -19.73 -8.99
N SER A 1048 -35.87 -20.92 -8.64
CA SER A 1048 -35.27 -22.19 -9.06
C SER A 1048 -35.32 -22.38 -10.58
N MET A 1049 -36.40 -21.97 -11.26
CA MET A 1049 -36.52 -22.02 -12.71
C MET A 1049 -35.51 -21.09 -13.40
N MET A 1050 -35.32 -19.87 -12.89
CA MET A 1050 -34.31 -18.93 -13.39
C MET A 1050 -32.90 -19.50 -13.23
N HIS A 1051 -32.60 -20.12 -12.08
CA HIS A 1051 -31.31 -20.75 -11.84
C HIS A 1051 -31.05 -21.94 -12.77
N ASN A 1052 -32.06 -22.80 -12.97
CA ASN A 1052 -31.99 -23.92 -13.91
C ASN A 1052 -31.79 -23.44 -15.36
N ALA A 1053 -32.39 -22.31 -15.75
CA ALA A 1053 -32.20 -21.70 -17.06
C ALA A 1053 -30.73 -21.26 -17.28
N VAL A 1054 -30.05 -20.75 -16.24
CA VAL A 1054 -28.60 -20.43 -16.29
C VAL A 1054 -27.74 -21.68 -16.48
N GLY A 1055 -28.16 -22.83 -15.94
CA GLY A 1055 -27.52 -24.13 -16.19
C GLY A 1055 -27.70 -24.60 -17.64
N ARG A 1056 -28.90 -24.42 -18.20
CA ARG A 1056 -29.25 -24.82 -19.59
C ARG A 1056 -28.70 -23.89 -20.67
N ALA A 1057 -28.33 -22.66 -20.33
CA ALA A 1057 -27.71 -21.69 -21.24
C ALA A 1057 -26.35 -22.15 -21.82
N GLY A 1058 -25.78 -23.24 -21.30
CA GLY A 1058 -24.62 -23.92 -21.88
C GLY A 1058 -24.90 -24.62 -23.22
N ASP A 1059 -26.16 -24.90 -23.55
CA ASP A 1059 -26.57 -25.55 -24.80
C ASP A 1059 -27.00 -24.50 -25.84
N LYS A 1060 -26.29 -24.47 -26.98
CA LYS A 1060 -26.49 -23.51 -28.08
C LYS A 1060 -27.85 -23.65 -28.77
N THR A 1061 -28.62 -24.71 -28.49
CA THR A 1061 -29.95 -24.96 -29.06
C THR A 1061 -31.11 -24.45 -28.20
N GLN A 1062 -30.86 -24.07 -26.94
CA GLN A 1062 -31.91 -23.70 -25.96
C GLN A 1062 -32.45 -22.27 -26.11
N GLY A 1063 -31.95 -21.49 -27.08
CA GLY A 1063 -32.31 -20.09 -27.29
C GLY A 1063 -33.82 -19.81 -27.30
N PRO A 1064 -34.64 -20.55 -28.08
CA PRO A 1064 -36.09 -20.38 -28.10
C PRO A 1064 -36.77 -20.62 -26.74
N GLU A 1065 -36.37 -21.65 -25.99
CA GLU A 1065 -36.96 -21.97 -24.68
C GLU A 1065 -36.56 -20.95 -23.60
N LEU A 1066 -35.33 -20.43 -23.65
CA LEU A 1066 -34.87 -19.35 -22.78
C LEU A 1066 -35.60 -18.03 -23.07
N PHE A 1067 -35.85 -17.74 -24.36
CA PHE A 1067 -36.63 -16.57 -24.76
C PHE A 1067 -38.10 -16.68 -24.29
N LYS A 1068 -38.74 -17.85 -24.48
CA LYS A 1068 -40.10 -18.12 -23.97
C LYS A 1068 -40.17 -17.92 -22.46
N LEU A 1069 -39.19 -18.43 -21.70
CA LEU A 1069 -39.12 -18.22 -20.25
C LEU A 1069 -38.93 -16.74 -19.89
N SER A 1070 -38.07 -16.00 -20.60
CA SER A 1070 -37.87 -14.56 -20.38
C SER A 1070 -39.17 -13.77 -20.58
N ARG A 1071 -39.90 -14.07 -21.67
CA ARG A 1071 -41.21 -13.48 -21.97
C ARG A 1071 -42.24 -13.82 -20.89
N ALA A 1072 -42.30 -15.07 -20.45
CA ALA A 1072 -43.20 -15.51 -19.37
C ALA A 1072 -42.91 -14.79 -18.04
N LEU A 1073 -41.63 -14.56 -17.71
CA LEU A 1073 -41.20 -13.78 -16.54
C LEU A 1073 -41.52 -12.29 -16.68
N PHE A 1074 -41.39 -11.71 -17.88
CA PHE A 1074 -41.77 -10.34 -18.16
C PHE A 1074 -43.28 -10.14 -17.97
N ARG A 1075 -44.10 -11.04 -18.53
CA ARG A 1075 -45.56 -11.03 -18.33
C ARG A 1075 -45.95 -11.19 -16.87
N LEU A 1076 -45.27 -12.07 -16.11
CA LEU A 1076 -45.49 -12.21 -14.66
C LEU A 1076 -45.22 -10.90 -13.91
N HIS A 1077 -44.13 -10.20 -14.25
CA HIS A 1077 -43.81 -8.90 -13.67
C HIS A 1077 -44.87 -7.83 -13.97
N GLU A 1078 -45.37 -7.76 -15.21
CA GLU A 1078 -46.42 -6.81 -15.57
C GLU A 1078 -47.76 -7.14 -14.87
N VAL A 1079 -48.10 -8.42 -14.70
CA VAL A 1079 -49.26 -8.84 -13.90
C VAL A 1079 -49.13 -8.40 -12.44
N ASP A 1080 -47.95 -8.53 -11.83
CA ASP A 1080 -47.69 -8.04 -10.46
C ASP A 1080 -47.79 -6.52 -10.34
N LYS A 1081 -47.34 -5.80 -11.36
CA LYS A 1081 -47.44 -4.34 -11.43
C LYS A 1081 -48.89 -3.88 -11.48
N ILE A 1082 -49.72 -4.55 -12.29
CA ILE A 1082 -51.17 -4.32 -12.37
C ILE A 1082 -51.85 -4.63 -11.04
N ALA A 1083 -51.51 -5.77 -10.41
CA ALA A 1083 -52.05 -6.12 -9.09
C ALA A 1083 -51.65 -5.08 -8.02
N SER A 1084 -50.39 -4.60 -8.05
CA SER A 1084 -49.91 -3.55 -7.14
C SER A 1084 -50.65 -2.22 -7.35
N ALA A 1085 -50.96 -1.87 -8.60
CA ALA A 1085 -51.72 -0.68 -8.93
C ALA A 1085 -53.19 -0.77 -8.45
N ASP A 1086 -53.83 -1.94 -8.56
CA ASP A 1086 -55.16 -2.19 -7.99
C ASP A 1086 -55.15 -2.04 -6.46
N ILE A 1087 -54.16 -2.65 -5.78
CA ILE A 1087 -53.97 -2.50 -4.33
C ILE A 1087 -53.80 -1.03 -3.95
N ALA A 1088 -52.89 -0.30 -4.62
CA ALA A 1088 -52.64 1.11 -4.35
C ALA A 1088 -53.89 1.97 -4.58
N GLN A 1089 -54.71 1.65 -5.58
CA GLN A 1089 -55.99 2.34 -5.84
C GLN A 1089 -57.01 2.09 -4.73
N ARG A 1090 -57.07 0.86 -4.18
CA ARG A 1090 -57.94 0.51 -3.04
C ARG A 1090 -57.47 1.20 -1.76
N GLU A 1091 -56.16 1.20 -1.49
CA GLU A 1091 -55.56 1.93 -0.37
C GLU A 1091 -55.80 3.44 -0.48
N ALA A 1092 -55.68 4.03 -1.68
CA ALA A 1092 -55.97 5.44 -1.91
C ALA A 1092 -57.45 5.79 -1.66
N LYS A 1093 -58.39 4.90 -2.01
CA LYS A 1093 -59.81 5.08 -1.67
C LYS A 1093 -60.04 5.00 -0.15
N MET A 1094 -59.45 4.00 0.52
CA MET A 1094 -59.50 3.89 1.98
C MET A 1094 -58.85 5.10 2.67
N ALA A 1095 -57.85 5.73 2.06
CA ALA A 1095 -57.23 6.95 2.56
C ALA A 1095 -58.12 8.17 2.37
N ALA A 1096 -58.84 8.26 1.24
CA ALA A 1096 -59.78 9.33 0.93
C ALA A 1096 -61.02 9.31 1.83
N ASP A 1097 -61.42 8.13 2.32
CA ASP A 1097 -62.56 7.96 3.23
C ASP A 1097 -62.23 8.33 4.70
N ARG A 1098 -60.96 8.65 5.02
CA ARG A 1098 -60.54 9.08 6.37
C ARG A 1098 -60.79 10.56 6.60
N THR A 1099 -61.23 10.92 7.81
CA THR A 1099 -61.29 12.32 8.22
C THR A 1099 -59.90 12.93 8.40
N PRO A 1100 -59.73 14.28 8.32
CA PRO A 1100 -58.43 14.93 8.49
C PRO A 1100 -57.72 14.62 9.83
N GLN A 1101 -58.48 14.32 10.89
CA GLN A 1101 -57.94 13.94 12.19
C GLN A 1101 -57.47 12.48 12.24
N GLU A 1102 -58.11 11.57 11.50
CA GLU A 1102 -57.72 10.16 11.39
C GLU A 1102 -56.50 9.98 10.48
N ALA A 1103 -56.42 10.74 9.39
CA ALA A 1103 -55.28 10.74 8.47
C ALA A 1103 -53.96 11.19 9.12
N ALA A 1104 -54.03 12.05 10.15
CA ALA A 1104 -52.85 12.52 10.89
C ALA A 1104 -52.39 11.54 12.01
N ARG A 1105 -53.22 10.56 12.38
CA ARG A 1105 -53.02 9.71 13.58
C ARG A 1105 -52.78 8.24 13.24
N LEU A 1106 -53.31 7.74 12.13
CA LEU A 1106 -53.20 6.34 11.69
C LEU A 1106 -52.21 6.19 10.53
N PRO A 1107 -51.38 5.13 10.50
CA PRO A 1107 -50.51 4.83 9.36
C PRO A 1107 -51.32 4.63 8.07
N SER A 1108 -50.68 4.78 6.90
CA SER A 1108 -51.32 4.60 5.59
C SER A 1108 -52.19 3.35 5.57
N PRO A 1109 -53.43 3.42 5.07
CA PRO A 1109 -54.30 2.26 5.00
C PRO A 1109 -53.64 1.19 4.14
N HIS A 1110 -53.62 -0.03 4.66
CA HIS A 1110 -53.08 -1.19 3.97
C HIS A 1110 -54.22 -2.19 3.72
N VAL A 1111 -54.29 -2.74 2.51
CA VAL A 1111 -55.29 -3.77 2.17
C VAL A 1111 -54.87 -5.11 2.79
N PRO A 1112 -55.64 -5.67 3.75
CA PRO A 1112 -55.30 -6.92 4.41
C PRO A 1112 -55.15 -8.11 3.45
N GLU A 1113 -55.88 -8.07 2.33
CA GLU A 1113 -55.93 -9.10 1.29
C GLU A 1113 -54.88 -8.91 0.17
N GLU A 1114 -53.78 -8.19 0.42
CA GLU A 1114 -52.75 -7.88 -0.61
C GLU A 1114 -52.24 -9.15 -1.33
N VAL A 1115 -51.93 -10.19 -0.55
CA VAL A 1115 -51.35 -11.44 -1.06
C VAL A 1115 -52.39 -12.23 -1.85
N GLU A 1116 -53.64 -12.21 -1.40
CA GLU A 1116 -54.78 -12.82 -2.04
C GLU A 1116 -55.10 -12.14 -3.37
N ILE A 1117 -55.04 -10.80 -3.46
CA ILE A 1117 -55.26 -10.06 -4.72
C ILE A 1117 -54.16 -10.40 -5.74
N ARG A 1118 -52.88 -10.37 -5.34
CA ARG A 1118 -51.74 -10.71 -6.23
C ARG A 1118 -51.81 -12.15 -6.71
N LEU A 1119 -52.04 -13.10 -5.81
CA LEU A 1119 -52.23 -14.51 -6.18
C LEU A 1119 -53.45 -14.71 -7.07
N PHE A 1120 -54.53 -13.96 -6.88
CA PHE A 1120 -55.74 -14.07 -7.70
C PHE A 1120 -55.49 -13.66 -9.15
N TYR A 1121 -54.82 -12.52 -9.38
CA TYR A 1121 -54.42 -12.09 -10.73
C TYR A 1121 -53.50 -13.12 -11.40
N ARG A 1122 -52.44 -13.56 -10.71
CA ARG A 1122 -51.51 -14.57 -11.23
C ARG A 1122 -52.21 -15.89 -11.53
N HIS A 1123 -53.03 -16.40 -10.61
CA HIS A 1123 -53.71 -17.69 -10.77
C HIS A 1123 -54.75 -17.68 -11.89
N ARG A 1124 -55.53 -16.59 -12.05
CA ARG A 1124 -56.56 -16.50 -13.09
C ARG A 1124 -56.01 -16.24 -14.48
N LEU A 1125 -54.82 -15.63 -14.58
CA LEU A 1125 -54.16 -15.35 -15.86
C LEU A 1125 -53.08 -16.38 -16.23
N LYS A 1126 -52.75 -17.33 -15.35
CA LYS A 1126 -51.62 -18.27 -15.55
C LYS A 1126 -51.67 -19.02 -16.88
N ASP A 1127 -52.84 -19.54 -17.27
CA ASP A 1127 -52.98 -20.37 -18.47
C ASP A 1127 -53.02 -19.50 -19.73
N ARG A 1128 -53.67 -18.33 -19.64
CA ARG A 1128 -53.79 -17.37 -20.75
C ARG A 1128 -52.48 -16.65 -21.07
N LEU A 1129 -51.64 -16.39 -20.06
CA LEU A 1129 -50.36 -15.67 -20.20
C LEU A 1129 -49.13 -16.58 -20.07
N GLN A 1130 -49.33 -17.88 -19.82
CA GLN A 1130 -48.28 -18.87 -19.57
C GLN A 1130 -47.34 -18.49 -18.40
N LEU A 1131 -47.91 -18.08 -17.26
CA LEU A 1131 -47.13 -17.59 -16.12
C LEU A 1131 -46.39 -18.74 -15.40
N PRO A 1132 -45.07 -18.62 -15.14
CA PRO A 1132 -44.28 -19.70 -14.56
C PRO A 1132 -44.51 -19.87 -13.06
N GLY A 1133 -44.44 -21.11 -12.55
CA GLY A 1133 -44.40 -21.42 -11.11
C GLY A 1133 -45.69 -21.16 -10.31
N GLN A 1134 -46.85 -21.01 -10.98
CA GLN A 1134 -48.10 -20.62 -10.31
C GLN A 1134 -48.85 -21.80 -9.66
N PRO A 1135 -49.54 -21.60 -8.53
CA PRO A 1135 -50.30 -22.66 -7.86
C PRO A 1135 -51.53 -23.13 -8.66
N GLU A 1136 -51.88 -24.41 -8.51
CA GLU A 1136 -53.00 -25.06 -9.19
C GLU A 1136 -54.38 -24.67 -8.64
N LYS A 1137 -54.46 -24.35 -7.34
CA LYS A 1137 -55.69 -23.93 -6.65
C LYS A 1137 -55.35 -22.77 -5.69
N MET A 1138 -56.34 -21.92 -5.43
CA MET A 1138 -56.26 -20.83 -4.45
C MET A 1138 -57.34 -21.03 -3.37
N GLY A 1139 -56.99 -20.94 -2.09
CA GLY A 1139 -57.88 -21.23 -0.97
C GLY A 1139 -58.99 -20.20 -0.75
N PHE A 1140 -58.70 -18.91 -0.93
CA PHE A 1140 -59.62 -17.81 -0.59
C PHE A 1140 -59.92 -16.87 -1.77
N ALA A 1141 -60.23 -17.43 -2.94
CA ALA A 1141 -60.51 -16.68 -4.17
C ALA A 1141 -61.69 -15.66 -4.06
N HIS A 1142 -62.54 -15.78 -3.05
CA HIS A 1142 -63.68 -14.89 -2.81
C HIS A 1142 -63.30 -13.58 -2.10
N LEU A 1143 -62.12 -13.50 -1.46
CA LEU A 1143 -61.66 -12.32 -0.72
C LEU A 1143 -60.98 -11.26 -1.61
N ALA A 1144 -60.57 -11.62 -2.84
CA ALA A 1144 -59.81 -10.72 -3.72
C ALA A 1144 -60.65 -9.60 -4.37
N GLY A 1145 -61.97 -9.78 -4.53
CA GLY A 1145 -62.87 -8.74 -5.07
C GLY A 1145 -62.57 -8.22 -6.49
N VAL A 1146 -61.79 -8.94 -7.30
CA VAL A 1146 -61.40 -8.52 -8.66
C VAL A 1146 -62.49 -8.92 -9.67
N SER A 1147 -62.97 -7.95 -10.46
CA SER A 1147 -64.00 -8.17 -11.47
C SER A 1147 -63.47 -8.83 -12.74
N LYS A 1148 -64.37 -9.48 -13.52
CA LYS A 1148 -64.02 -10.05 -14.83
C LYS A 1148 -63.50 -9.00 -15.82
N ALA A 1149 -64.01 -7.76 -15.75
CA ALA A 1149 -63.55 -6.65 -16.58
C ALA A 1149 -62.11 -6.22 -16.25
N GLN A 1150 -61.73 -6.21 -14.96
CA GLN A 1150 -60.36 -5.93 -14.54
C GLN A 1150 -59.37 -7.01 -15.00
N LEU A 1151 -59.77 -8.30 -14.97
CA LEU A 1151 -58.95 -9.39 -15.49
C LEU A 1151 -58.75 -9.29 -17.01
N GLU A 1152 -59.80 -8.93 -17.75
CA GLU A 1152 -59.69 -8.77 -19.21
C GLU A 1152 -58.82 -7.55 -19.57
N SER A 1153 -58.99 -6.43 -18.86
CA SER A 1153 -58.13 -5.25 -19.01
C SER A 1153 -56.67 -5.58 -18.70
N ALA A 1154 -56.41 -6.35 -17.64
CA ALA A 1154 -55.06 -6.77 -17.27
C ALA A 1154 -54.44 -7.65 -18.36
N TYR A 1155 -55.18 -8.63 -18.89
CA TYR A 1155 -54.72 -9.47 -19.99
C TYR A 1155 -54.35 -8.64 -21.23
N GLN A 1156 -55.23 -7.74 -21.68
CA GLN A 1156 -54.98 -6.90 -22.86
C GLN A 1156 -53.78 -5.96 -22.65
N THR A 1157 -53.62 -5.42 -21.44
CA THR A 1157 -52.49 -4.55 -21.09
C THR A 1157 -51.16 -5.30 -21.17
N VAL A 1158 -51.10 -6.54 -20.68
CA VAL A 1158 -49.89 -7.35 -20.70
C VAL A 1158 -49.53 -7.76 -22.13
N ILE A 1159 -50.49 -8.23 -22.93
CA ILE A 1159 -50.24 -8.63 -24.33
C ILE A 1159 -49.84 -7.43 -25.20
N ALA A 1160 -50.40 -6.24 -24.97
CA ALA A 1160 -50.00 -5.02 -25.69
C ALA A 1160 -48.54 -4.60 -25.42
N ARG A 1161 -47.90 -5.17 -24.39
CA ARG A 1161 -46.48 -4.95 -24.06
C ARG A 1161 -45.55 -6.02 -24.63
N ASP A 1162 -46.08 -7.07 -25.26
CA ASP A 1162 -45.25 -8.02 -26.00
C ASP A 1162 -44.58 -7.30 -27.18
N ASN A 1163 -43.32 -7.64 -27.45
CA ASN A 1163 -42.43 -7.01 -28.43
C ASN A 1163 -42.13 -5.52 -28.20
N SER A 1164 -42.35 -5.02 -26.97
CA SER A 1164 -42.00 -3.66 -26.59
C SER A 1164 -40.49 -3.48 -26.36
N ALA A 1165 -40.02 -2.23 -26.35
CA ALA A 1165 -38.65 -1.93 -25.99
C ALA A 1165 -38.32 -2.41 -24.57
N GLU A 1166 -39.29 -2.37 -23.67
CA GLU A 1166 -39.17 -2.83 -22.29
C GLU A 1166 -39.01 -4.35 -22.17
N GLU A 1167 -39.71 -5.16 -22.99
CA GLU A 1167 -39.47 -6.62 -23.03
C GLU A 1167 -38.06 -6.92 -23.54
N PHE A 1168 -37.61 -6.21 -24.57
CA PHE A 1168 -36.28 -6.39 -25.12
C PHE A 1168 -35.19 -6.02 -24.09
N GLN A 1169 -35.34 -4.91 -23.37
CA GLN A 1169 -34.43 -4.55 -22.28
C GLN A 1169 -34.50 -5.56 -21.10
N ALA A 1170 -35.69 -6.08 -20.80
CA ALA A 1170 -35.85 -7.14 -19.80
C ALA A 1170 -35.15 -8.44 -20.21
N LEU A 1171 -35.12 -8.78 -21.50
CA LEU A 1171 -34.36 -9.90 -22.05
C LEU A 1171 -32.85 -9.67 -21.97
N LEU A 1172 -32.38 -8.49 -22.40
CA LEU A 1172 -30.96 -8.12 -22.38
C LEU A 1172 -30.38 -8.14 -20.96
N SER A 1173 -31.20 -7.90 -19.93
CA SER A 1173 -30.78 -7.94 -18.52
C SER A 1173 -30.85 -9.32 -17.85
N ARG A 1174 -31.33 -10.38 -18.54
CA ARG A 1174 -31.37 -11.74 -17.97
C ARG A 1174 -30.02 -12.43 -18.05
N GLU A 1175 -29.53 -12.89 -16.90
CA GLU A 1175 -28.26 -13.62 -16.79
C GLU A 1175 -28.20 -14.86 -17.70
N PHE A 1176 -29.26 -15.68 -17.74
CA PHE A 1176 -29.29 -16.88 -18.59
C PHE A 1176 -29.24 -16.53 -20.10
N TRP A 1177 -29.79 -15.40 -20.52
CA TRP A 1177 -29.80 -14.98 -21.93
C TRP A 1177 -28.44 -14.46 -22.36
N GLN A 1178 -27.80 -13.64 -21.53
CA GLN A 1178 -26.44 -13.16 -21.75
C GLN A 1178 -25.45 -14.34 -21.76
N LYS A 1179 -25.61 -15.31 -20.86
CA LYS A 1179 -24.79 -16.55 -20.84
C LYS A 1179 -24.98 -17.40 -22.09
N TYR A 1180 -26.21 -17.52 -22.59
CA TYR A 1180 -26.50 -18.21 -23.85
C TYR A 1180 -25.77 -17.54 -25.03
N LEU A 1181 -25.84 -16.21 -25.15
CA LEU A 1181 -25.20 -15.47 -26.23
C LEU A 1181 -23.67 -15.55 -26.18
N THR A 1182 -23.09 -15.33 -25.01
CA THR A 1182 -21.64 -15.37 -24.80
C THR A 1182 -21.06 -16.77 -25.07
N ASN A 1183 -21.81 -17.83 -24.79
CA ASN A 1183 -21.42 -19.20 -25.12
C ASN A 1183 -21.64 -19.57 -26.59
N LYS A 1184 -22.73 -19.10 -27.22
CA LYS A 1184 -23.01 -19.36 -28.65
C LYS A 1184 -22.01 -18.64 -29.56
N TYR A 1185 -21.70 -17.38 -29.25
CA TYR A 1185 -20.88 -16.46 -30.04
C TYR A 1185 -19.52 -16.14 -29.40
N GLN A 1186 -18.93 -17.09 -28.66
CA GLN A 1186 -17.70 -16.90 -27.89
C GLN A 1186 -16.56 -16.25 -28.68
N GLU A 1187 -16.33 -16.66 -29.93
CA GLU A 1187 -15.26 -16.12 -30.79
C GLU A 1187 -15.39 -14.61 -31.02
N SER A 1188 -16.61 -14.11 -31.26
CA SER A 1188 -16.85 -12.67 -31.46
C SER A 1188 -16.54 -11.85 -30.20
N PHE A 1189 -16.87 -12.40 -29.03
CA PHE A 1189 -16.59 -11.79 -27.74
C PHE A 1189 -15.08 -11.82 -27.38
N GLU A 1190 -14.36 -12.87 -27.77
CA GLU A 1190 -12.90 -12.97 -27.57
C GLU A 1190 -12.12 -12.00 -28.48
N ILE A 1191 -12.50 -11.88 -29.76
CA ILE A 1191 -11.89 -10.93 -30.70
C ILE A 1191 -12.06 -9.49 -30.20
N GLN A 1192 -13.25 -9.12 -29.71
CA GLN A 1192 -13.50 -7.79 -29.15
C GLN A 1192 -12.64 -7.51 -27.91
N ARG A 1193 -12.32 -8.54 -27.11
CA ARG A 1193 -11.58 -8.42 -25.84
C ARG A 1193 -10.08 -8.23 -26.04
N GLN A 1194 -9.50 -8.78 -27.11
CA GLN A 1194 -8.04 -8.85 -27.31
C GLN A 1194 -7.30 -7.49 -27.21
N PRO A 1195 -7.77 -6.38 -27.82
CA PRO A 1195 -7.08 -5.09 -27.72
C PRO A 1195 -7.08 -4.49 -26.30
N PHE A 1196 -8.05 -4.84 -25.47
CA PHE A 1196 -8.12 -4.41 -24.07
C PHE A 1196 -7.11 -5.17 -23.22
N GLN A 1197 -6.98 -6.47 -23.47
CA GLN A 1197 -6.03 -7.34 -22.81
C GLN A 1197 -4.57 -6.93 -23.06
N GLU A 1198 -4.21 -6.63 -24.31
CA GLU A 1198 -2.86 -6.18 -24.67
C GLU A 1198 -2.48 -4.85 -24.01
N ARG A 1199 -3.38 -3.85 -24.07
CA ARG A 1199 -3.15 -2.55 -23.40
C ARG A 1199 -3.03 -2.69 -21.90
N GLN A 1200 -3.83 -3.57 -21.32
CA GLN A 1200 -3.86 -3.78 -19.89
C GLN A 1200 -2.65 -4.58 -19.39
N ALA A 1201 -2.11 -5.50 -20.18
CA ALA A 1201 -0.84 -6.18 -19.91
C ALA A 1201 0.34 -5.20 -19.93
N ALA A 1202 0.35 -4.24 -20.86
CA ALA A 1202 1.36 -3.18 -20.90
C ALA A 1202 1.34 -2.30 -19.62
N LEU A 1203 0.14 -1.95 -19.12
CA LEU A 1203 0.01 -1.24 -17.84
C LEU A 1203 0.52 -2.06 -16.65
N ASP A 1204 0.28 -3.37 -16.65
CA ASP A 1204 0.80 -4.27 -15.60
C ASP A 1204 2.32 -4.37 -15.64
N GLU A 1205 2.94 -4.29 -16.83
CA GLU A 1205 4.39 -4.31 -17.00
C GLU A 1205 5.02 -3.01 -16.48
N LEU A 1206 4.45 -1.84 -16.79
CA LEU A 1206 4.88 -0.55 -16.25
C LEU A 1206 4.76 -0.48 -14.72
N PHE A 1207 3.66 -1.01 -14.17
CA PHE A 1207 3.50 -1.11 -12.71
C PHE A 1207 4.53 -2.07 -12.09
N ARG A 1208 4.80 -3.21 -12.72
CA ARG A 1208 5.83 -4.17 -12.29
C ARG A 1208 7.24 -3.57 -12.33
N ALA A 1209 7.54 -2.73 -13.32
CA ALA A 1209 8.81 -2.02 -13.45
C ALA A 1209 8.97 -0.87 -12.44
N ASN A 1210 7.93 -0.60 -11.62
CA ASN A 1210 7.89 0.52 -10.68
C ASN A 1210 7.95 1.89 -11.39
N GLU A 1211 7.63 1.92 -12.68
CA GLU A 1211 7.63 3.12 -13.54
C GLU A 1211 6.28 3.85 -13.51
N LEU A 1212 5.22 3.18 -13.03
CA LEU A 1212 3.88 3.75 -12.89
C LEU A 1212 3.38 3.65 -11.43
N PRO A 1213 3.01 4.77 -10.77
CA PRO A 1213 2.42 4.75 -9.44
C PRO A 1213 1.09 3.99 -9.38
N PHE A 1214 0.80 3.34 -8.25
CA PHE A 1214 -0.44 2.55 -8.07
C PHE A 1214 -1.73 3.35 -8.34
N ALA A 1215 -1.76 4.63 -7.96
CA ALA A 1215 -2.93 5.49 -8.18
C ALA A 1215 -3.23 5.70 -9.68
N ASP A 1216 -2.19 5.87 -10.50
CA ASP A 1216 -2.32 6.06 -11.95
C ASP A 1216 -2.66 4.72 -12.63
N TYR A 1217 -2.04 3.64 -12.18
CA TYR A 1217 -2.37 2.27 -12.62
C TYR A 1217 -3.85 1.93 -12.38
N ASP A 1218 -4.34 2.14 -11.15
CA ASP A 1218 -5.72 1.84 -10.76
C ASP A 1218 -6.73 2.68 -11.55
N THR A 1219 -6.42 3.97 -11.77
CA THR A 1219 -7.26 4.88 -12.55
C THR A 1219 -7.34 4.45 -14.01
N GLN A 1220 -6.20 4.17 -14.66
CA GLN A 1220 -6.17 3.75 -16.06
C GLN A 1220 -6.81 2.36 -16.25
N SER A 1221 -6.63 1.45 -15.30
CA SER A 1221 -7.26 0.13 -15.34
C SER A 1221 -8.78 0.21 -15.23
N LYS A 1222 -9.31 1.02 -14.30
CA LYS A 1222 -10.76 1.24 -14.14
C LYS A 1222 -11.38 1.90 -15.37
N ALA A 1223 -10.69 2.88 -15.97
CA ALA A 1223 -11.15 3.53 -17.19
C ALA A 1223 -11.24 2.53 -18.36
N MET A 1224 -10.24 1.65 -18.49
CA MET A 1224 -10.23 0.58 -19.50
C MET A 1224 -11.39 -0.40 -19.31
N GLN A 1225 -11.68 -0.79 -18.07
CA GLN A 1225 -12.81 -1.68 -17.73
C GLN A 1225 -14.16 -1.05 -18.07
N ALA A 1226 -14.34 0.25 -17.77
CA ALA A 1226 -15.58 0.96 -18.10
C ALA A 1226 -15.83 1.04 -19.61
N ALA A 1227 -14.79 1.31 -20.40
CA ALA A 1227 -14.89 1.33 -21.86
C ALA A 1227 -15.30 -0.05 -22.42
N TRP A 1228 -14.70 -1.13 -21.89
CA TRP A 1228 -15.04 -2.47 -22.33
C TRP A 1228 -16.46 -2.90 -21.96
N MET A 1229 -16.98 -2.54 -20.77
CA MET A 1229 -18.38 -2.83 -20.41
C MET A 1229 -19.39 -2.25 -21.42
N ILE A 1230 -19.11 -1.05 -21.94
CA ILE A 1230 -19.96 -0.40 -22.94
C ILE A 1230 -19.92 -1.18 -24.27
N GLU A 1231 -18.73 -1.58 -24.70
CA GLU A 1231 -18.55 -2.34 -25.94
C GLU A 1231 -19.15 -3.76 -25.86
N GLU A 1232 -19.02 -4.45 -24.72
CA GLU A 1232 -19.62 -5.78 -24.49
C GLU A 1232 -21.15 -5.69 -24.51
N ALA A 1233 -21.74 -4.69 -23.84
CA ALA A 1233 -23.19 -4.48 -23.83
C ALA A 1233 -23.75 -4.21 -25.24
N ALA A 1234 -23.02 -3.42 -26.05
CA ALA A 1234 -23.39 -3.16 -27.44
C ALA A 1234 -23.34 -4.44 -28.31
N LEU A 1235 -22.39 -5.33 -28.06
CA LEU A 1235 -22.29 -6.61 -28.76
C LEU A 1235 -23.43 -7.57 -28.35
N ILE A 1236 -23.75 -7.65 -27.06
CA ILE A 1236 -24.91 -8.42 -26.56
C ILE A 1236 -26.21 -7.94 -27.19
N GLU A 1237 -26.41 -6.63 -27.30
CA GLU A 1237 -27.59 -6.05 -27.96
C GLU A 1237 -27.66 -6.46 -29.45
N THR A 1238 -26.55 -6.31 -30.17
CA THR A 1238 -26.46 -6.61 -31.60
C THR A 1238 -26.76 -8.09 -31.88
N LEU A 1239 -26.14 -8.99 -31.12
CA LEU A 1239 -26.34 -10.44 -31.25
C LEU A 1239 -27.74 -10.88 -30.82
N SER A 1240 -28.33 -10.23 -29.79
CA SER A 1240 -29.72 -10.49 -29.40
C SER A 1240 -30.70 -10.16 -30.53
N ARG A 1241 -30.50 -9.03 -31.23
CA ARG A 1241 -31.33 -8.65 -32.39
C ARG A 1241 -31.20 -9.66 -33.53
N GLN A 1242 -29.99 -10.16 -33.77
CA GLN A 1242 -29.72 -11.19 -34.77
C GLN A 1242 -30.44 -12.51 -34.45
N GLU A 1243 -30.39 -12.98 -33.20
CA GLU A 1243 -31.10 -14.21 -32.77
C GLU A 1243 -32.62 -14.07 -32.91
N LEU A 1244 -33.19 -12.95 -32.45
CA LEU A 1244 -34.64 -12.73 -32.53
C LEU A 1244 -35.13 -12.63 -33.98
N ALA A 1245 -34.32 -12.06 -34.89
CA ALA A 1245 -34.63 -12.05 -36.31
C ALA A 1245 -34.66 -13.46 -36.92
N GLN A 1246 -33.80 -14.37 -36.46
CA GLN A 1246 -33.79 -15.76 -36.89
C GLN A 1246 -35.01 -16.53 -36.39
N TYR A 1247 -35.49 -16.27 -35.17
CA TYR A 1247 -36.71 -16.91 -34.63
C TYR A 1247 -37.97 -16.48 -35.40
N LYS A 1248 -38.02 -15.20 -35.80
CA LYS A 1248 -39.08 -14.68 -36.67
C LYS A 1248 -39.06 -15.31 -38.06
N ALA A 1249 -37.88 -15.52 -38.63
CA ALA A 1249 -37.73 -16.15 -39.94
C ALA A 1249 -38.03 -17.67 -39.95
N SER A 1250 -38.00 -18.34 -38.79
CA SER A 1250 -38.19 -19.79 -38.65
C SER A 1250 -39.59 -20.20 -38.17
N GLY A 1251 -40.54 -19.26 -38.04
CA GLY A 1251 -41.94 -19.54 -37.67
C GLY A 1251 -42.16 -19.92 -36.20
N ILE A 1252 -41.12 -19.86 -35.37
CA ILE A 1252 -41.15 -20.30 -33.97
C ILE A 1252 -41.99 -19.37 -33.07
N GLU A 1253 -42.31 -18.16 -33.52
CA GLU A 1253 -43.22 -17.24 -32.80
C GLU A 1253 -44.72 -17.58 -32.96
N GLU A 1254 -45.15 -18.30 -34.02
CA GLU A 1254 -46.58 -18.53 -34.32
C GLU A 1254 -47.20 -19.75 -33.61
N GLU A 1255 -46.43 -20.73 -33.14
CA GLU A 1255 -46.99 -21.91 -32.45
C GLU A 1255 -47.50 -21.64 -31.02
N ALA A 1256 -47.28 -20.45 -30.46
CA ALA A 1256 -47.76 -20.08 -29.12
C ALA A 1256 -49.07 -19.28 -29.12
N ALA A 1257 -49.63 -18.95 -30.28
CA ALA A 1257 -50.84 -18.14 -30.42
C ALA A 1257 -51.85 -18.80 -31.38
N GLY A 1258 -52.42 -19.94 -30.98
CA GLY A 1258 -53.71 -20.40 -31.51
C GLY A 1258 -53.75 -21.84 -31.99
N THR A 1259 -54.43 -22.69 -31.22
CA THR A 1259 -55.32 -23.73 -31.77
C THR A 1259 -56.46 -23.96 -30.78
N SER A 1260 -57.53 -23.18 -30.94
CA SER A 1260 -58.86 -23.60 -30.54
C SER A 1260 -59.42 -24.50 -31.63
N ALA A 1261 -59.60 -25.79 -31.36
CA ALA A 1261 -60.60 -26.64 -32.03
C ALA A 1261 -60.75 -28.00 -31.31
N SER A 1262 -61.53 -28.04 -30.23
CA SER A 1262 -62.65 -28.98 -29.95
C SER A 1262 -63.04 -28.93 -28.47
#